data_AF-A0A938M2N5-F1
#
_entry.id   AF-A0A938M2N5-F1
#
_cell.length_a   1.000
_cell.length_b   1.000
_cell.length_c   1.000
_cell.angle_alpha   90.00
_cell.angle_beta   90.00
_cell.angle_gamma   90.00
#
_symmetry.space_group_name_H-M   'P 1'
#
loop_
_entity.id
_entity.type
_entity.pdbx_description
1 polymer ?
#
loop_
_entity_poly.entity_id
_entity_poly.type
_entity_poly.pdbx_seq_one_letter_code
_entity_poly.pdbx_strand_id
1 'polypeptide(L)'
;MRCVTCATVVLVALAFGAFAQDRGPASERIQIQMDAGAFEGLGIWPLGVGVPLPKGKVKSVEALGLRSEKQGAIPLQVAPRTKWPDGSVQWVWVDFLGDPRDRYFLDLIGKTERAAVERSSLVSEDVNRLTVQTGVRVVWDKEYATPTRVEIGKSPPIVGDGRGIYVVDNQGRRGILGGKAAELSWTVETDGPLRAVLRVEGWYVTEQGERLARAVVRYHFYHGRAFFTMDHTFIFAEDTDKLWFKEVAVRFPWQGKDSARARFGVKDAADIATDIGGDRDEAWIFQDDYPHFAQTRTHFSSGKNGKPLKEGEVAAGWCEAADGASGITVAVQDLARQFPKELSADHRGVTARLWSNRGGKELDYRPSTLMDDYYGKDWLGAMKKGPVQGEMVPCDAEGFRKLSPSALGSARTHFLLCAYHLEPPNLTTTPRLAAAFDRPPVALADPAWLCASGALWPVAPKDEKRFPKAEEFISEFFDIWLSRMKDFPMNGWIGRGVGPELSYEKREDGKTYASLYRLNNIAAYHTPKNVWVGYYRSGDRKFLDFAEPYTRFLADFTLLHWGGGREKKEKGLIVIGMGPFPLYWYGSGYCETCGASTDYLVPLRLAYFLRDCRWARDGLELHADAMNRLWDLDKCRAFNAPFTHLSMMLNAYLVTQDPRLAEKLHALADALVDLNEPLGLSTAFYKRKLEFPYDATYKYERKILALLDYYDAFGMEKAKKAVIKANEELFAKSSQTCPVAYQNYMPVHLARAFEWTGNADYRAVAAAHVQGALDWFEEFKATPPEKRYLSPFTPDKQGFPFFSVPHVLALFSDSEHLKQAFPYLANLGRDHECPIYLVKEKERETYILVSVISCLAEPKGTADAGADLRIFQPAVSIHVTGPDGKAMEGCVKDQLMYRSRVYRITVPAAAAPGAYRISLASNRFLVIGSNAVKLVLHIPEGTYLGHRDYLGYPLTRNKPYYFQAPQGRKSFAIRVSHPIRLFDPSGQERDEAKGKTGRITIADAKPGLWSFMPGAAGYVQLEDVPPVVAFGDASRFFLPPGITQTNAGREWTPPAKEGLVDGRFGQGLRITGKTYKAQCAELASGFPYPQGTIEFFYRPDWSSRWLPETGITPFWIAPPFYFAYRHQPQFDNANMFNTWLQFHPAWEKSSFGWNTRAEAYAAFDAGEWNHLACTWQLEPVRCVIYRNGKNVGELPDPYRYNRGTLVLPNRQADGTLTLGPWAGTYDEFRLSRSIRYTQDFSPPKAPLAEDPDTVLLFHFDQGLYGVGRGSAVELVRE
;
A
#
# COMPACT_ATOMS: atom_id res chain seq x y z
N MET A 1 13.96 -30.74 53.66
CA MET A 1 14.55 -29.65 52.85
C MET A 1 14.61 -29.95 51.35
N ARG A 2 13.75 -30.84 50.83
CA ARG A 2 13.38 -30.95 49.41
C ARG A 2 11.98 -30.33 49.29
N CYS A 3 11.84 -29.09 48.78
CA CYS A 3 10.52 -28.57 48.34
C CYS A 3 10.51 -27.18 47.68
N VAL A 4 11.61 -26.42 47.59
CA VAL A 4 11.50 -24.99 47.19
C VAL A 4 12.00 -24.68 45.76
N THR A 5 12.75 -25.56 45.10
CA THR A 5 13.40 -25.21 43.82
C THR A 5 12.63 -25.63 42.55
N CYS A 6 11.66 -26.55 42.64
CA CYS A 6 10.80 -26.91 41.49
C CYS A 6 9.55 -26.02 41.35
N ALA A 7 9.13 -25.33 42.41
CA ALA A 7 7.95 -24.46 42.35
C ALA A 7 8.22 -23.17 41.56
N THR A 8 9.41 -22.59 41.67
CA THR A 8 9.73 -21.30 41.01
C THR A 8 9.98 -21.43 39.51
N VAL A 9 10.57 -22.54 39.04
CA VAL A 9 10.78 -22.78 37.60
C VAL A 9 9.47 -23.17 36.90
N VAL A 10 8.57 -23.87 37.60
CA VAL A 10 7.23 -24.18 37.09
C VAL A 10 6.29 -22.97 37.19
N LEU A 11 6.41 -22.09 38.19
CA LEU A 11 5.64 -20.84 38.27
C LEU A 11 6.08 -19.79 37.24
N VAL A 12 7.36 -19.71 36.88
CA VAL A 12 7.83 -18.81 35.81
C VAL A 12 7.46 -19.38 34.42
N ALA A 13 7.56 -20.70 34.22
CA ALA A 13 7.08 -21.33 32.98
C ALA A 13 5.55 -21.32 32.83
N LEU A 14 4.79 -21.34 33.93
CA LEU A 14 3.33 -21.14 33.92
C LEU A 14 2.95 -19.66 33.77
N ALA A 15 3.77 -18.71 34.23
CA ALA A 15 3.56 -17.29 33.98
C ALA A 15 3.84 -16.87 32.53
N PHE A 16 4.78 -17.53 31.84
CA PHE A 16 5.03 -17.31 30.40
C PHE A 16 4.22 -18.25 29.48
N GLY A 17 3.79 -19.42 29.97
CA GLY A 17 2.88 -20.34 29.27
C GLY A 17 1.40 -19.96 29.35
N ALA A 18 1.03 -19.00 30.22
CA ALA A 18 -0.33 -18.47 30.34
C ALA A 18 -0.68 -17.36 29.33
N PHE A 19 0.16 -17.04 28.34
CA PHE A 19 -0.24 -16.12 27.26
C PHE A 19 -1.15 -16.76 26.19
N ALA A 20 -1.40 -18.07 26.31
CA ALA A 20 -2.58 -18.72 25.71
C ALA A 20 -3.77 -18.70 26.71
N GLN A 21 -3.96 -17.59 27.43
CA GLN A 21 -5.15 -17.37 28.24
C GLN A 21 -6.35 -17.08 27.34
N ASP A 22 -7.49 -17.67 27.72
CA ASP A 22 -8.86 -17.32 27.32
C ASP A 22 -8.93 -15.83 26.95
N ARG A 23 -8.81 -15.49 25.66
CA ARG A 23 -8.91 -14.09 25.18
C ARG A 23 -10.35 -13.55 25.27
N GLY A 24 -11.27 -14.34 25.80
CA GLY A 24 -12.65 -13.93 26.03
C GLY A 24 -12.69 -12.71 26.95
N PRO A 25 -13.37 -11.62 26.57
CA PRO A 25 -13.68 -10.53 27.51
C PRO A 25 -14.33 -11.09 28.79
N ALA A 26 -13.87 -10.64 29.95
CA ALA A 26 -14.31 -11.14 31.27
C ALA A 26 -15.76 -10.79 31.62
N SER A 27 -16.42 -9.93 30.84
CA SER A 27 -17.79 -9.47 31.05
C SER A 27 -18.82 -10.45 30.48
N GLU A 28 -19.88 -10.75 31.23
CA GLU A 28 -21.06 -11.47 30.73
C GLU A 28 -22.05 -10.55 29.97
N ARG A 29 -21.70 -9.26 29.85
CA ARG A 29 -22.50 -8.20 29.22
C ARG A 29 -21.69 -7.45 28.17
N ILE A 30 -22.30 -7.25 27.00
CA ILE A 30 -21.72 -6.56 25.85
C ILE A 30 -22.47 -5.26 25.61
N GLN A 31 -21.79 -4.12 25.66
CA GLN A 31 -22.41 -2.86 25.23
C GLN A 31 -22.57 -2.86 23.71
N ILE A 32 -23.72 -2.39 23.23
CA ILE A 32 -23.96 -2.14 21.82
C ILE A 32 -23.78 -0.65 21.58
N GLN A 33 -22.77 -0.29 20.79
CA GLN A 33 -22.54 1.06 20.33
C GLN A 33 -23.54 1.41 19.23
N MET A 34 -24.21 2.54 19.38
CA MET A 34 -25.20 3.05 18.45
C MET A 34 -24.65 4.29 17.73
N ASP A 35 -24.83 4.33 16.41
CA ASP A 35 -24.74 5.54 15.59
C ASP A 35 -26.11 5.76 14.96
N ALA A 36 -26.72 6.92 15.21
CA ALA A 36 -28.09 7.21 14.76
C ALA A 36 -28.17 7.55 13.26
N GLY A 37 -27.06 7.75 12.54
CA GLY A 37 -27.08 8.18 11.15
C GLY A 37 -27.86 9.49 10.96
N ALA A 38 -28.80 9.49 10.02
CA ALA A 38 -29.72 10.60 9.78
C ALA A 38 -31.11 10.39 10.43
N PHE A 39 -31.21 9.52 11.45
CA PHE A 39 -32.45 9.26 12.15
C PHE A 39 -32.87 10.43 13.04
N GLU A 40 -34.06 10.95 12.80
CA GLU A 40 -34.64 12.03 13.59
C GLU A 40 -36.17 11.88 13.71
N GLY A 41 -36.70 11.87 14.93
CA GLY A 41 -38.14 12.02 15.17
C GLY A 41 -39.05 10.89 14.66
N LEU A 42 -38.51 9.69 14.39
CA LEU A 42 -39.28 8.53 13.90
C LEU A 42 -39.64 7.50 14.99
N GLY A 43 -39.22 7.73 16.24
CA GLY A 43 -39.53 6.86 17.38
C GLY A 43 -38.70 5.57 17.43
N ILE A 44 -39.29 4.44 17.06
CA ILE A 44 -38.65 3.12 17.11
C ILE A 44 -38.23 2.71 15.70
N TRP A 45 -37.01 2.19 15.55
CA TRP A 45 -36.40 1.77 14.29
C TRP A 45 -36.01 0.28 14.33
N PRO A 46 -36.01 -0.43 13.18
CA PRO A 46 -35.43 -1.76 13.10
C PRO A 46 -33.90 -1.71 13.18
N LEU A 47 -33.34 -2.42 14.16
CA LEU A 47 -31.92 -2.44 14.43
C LEU A 47 -31.41 -3.87 14.41
N GLY A 48 -30.15 -4.03 13.99
CA GLY A 48 -29.49 -5.33 13.93
C GLY A 48 -28.01 -5.21 14.25
N VAL A 49 -27.48 -6.16 15.01
CA VAL A 49 -26.07 -6.18 15.40
C VAL A 49 -25.47 -7.57 15.26
N GLY A 50 -24.29 -7.64 14.65
CA GLY A 50 -23.44 -8.82 14.62
C GLY A 50 -22.59 -8.91 15.87
N VAL A 51 -22.62 -10.04 16.56
CA VAL A 51 -21.88 -10.23 17.80
C VAL A 51 -21.09 -11.54 17.76
N PRO A 52 -19.75 -11.48 17.86
CA PRO A 52 -18.94 -12.68 18.09
C PRO A 52 -19.07 -13.10 19.54
N LEU A 53 -19.15 -14.41 19.77
CA LEU A 53 -19.29 -15.02 21.08
C LEU A 53 -18.03 -15.83 21.43
N PRO A 54 -17.56 -15.80 22.69
CA PRO A 54 -16.33 -16.47 23.05
C PRO A 54 -16.48 -17.99 22.97
N LYS A 55 -15.41 -18.65 22.51
CA LYS A 55 -15.35 -20.11 22.41
C LYS A 55 -15.72 -20.78 23.74
N GLY A 56 -16.58 -21.80 23.67
CA GLY A 56 -17.01 -22.61 24.81
C GLY A 56 -18.03 -21.95 25.75
N LYS A 57 -18.37 -20.67 25.60
CA LYS A 57 -19.25 -19.96 26.55
C LYS A 57 -20.75 -20.07 26.22
N VAL A 58 -21.14 -19.92 24.95
CA VAL A 58 -22.55 -19.91 24.54
C VAL A 58 -22.84 -21.13 23.67
N LYS A 59 -23.55 -22.13 24.22
CA LYS A 59 -23.96 -23.33 23.48
C LYS A 59 -25.25 -23.16 22.69
N SER A 60 -26.12 -22.26 23.15
CA SER A 60 -27.46 -22.02 22.61
C SER A 60 -27.76 -20.53 22.59
N VAL A 61 -28.38 -20.05 21.52
CA VAL A 61 -28.73 -18.62 21.39
C VAL A 61 -29.80 -18.20 22.38
N GLU A 62 -30.55 -19.15 22.94
CA GLU A 62 -31.58 -18.97 23.99
C GLU A 62 -31.01 -18.37 25.28
N ALA A 63 -29.70 -18.55 25.54
CA ALA A 63 -29.02 -17.95 26.68
C ALA A 63 -28.83 -16.43 26.55
N LEU A 64 -29.12 -15.85 25.38
CA LEU A 64 -28.94 -14.43 25.08
C LEU A 64 -30.21 -13.62 25.39
N GLY A 65 -30.02 -12.45 25.99
CA GLY A 65 -31.07 -11.45 26.22
C GLY A 65 -30.58 -10.03 25.95
N LEU A 66 -31.48 -9.14 25.50
CA LEU A 66 -31.17 -7.76 25.16
C LEU A 66 -31.85 -6.80 26.14
N ARG A 67 -31.12 -5.78 26.56
CA ARG A 67 -31.62 -4.74 27.47
C ARG A 67 -31.39 -3.35 26.89
N SER A 68 -32.40 -2.50 27.03
CA SER A 68 -32.34 -1.05 26.85
C SER A 68 -32.07 -0.38 28.20
N GLU A 69 -31.28 0.69 28.19
CA GLU A 69 -31.03 1.52 29.38
C GLU A 69 -32.31 2.22 29.86
N LYS A 70 -33.20 2.62 28.93
CA LYS A 70 -34.47 3.29 29.25
C LYS A 70 -35.62 2.33 29.59
N GLN A 71 -35.71 1.18 28.92
CA GLN A 71 -36.89 0.30 28.92
C GLN A 71 -36.67 -1.04 29.65
N GLY A 72 -35.44 -1.36 30.05
CA GLY A 72 -35.13 -2.67 30.64
C GLY A 72 -35.05 -3.78 29.59
N ALA A 73 -35.54 -4.98 29.88
CA ALA A 73 -35.50 -6.09 28.93
C ALA A 73 -36.40 -5.82 27.71
N ILE A 74 -35.88 -6.02 26.50
CA ILE A 74 -36.63 -5.83 25.25
C ILE A 74 -36.60 -7.09 24.38
N PRO A 75 -37.61 -7.30 23.51
CA PRO A 75 -37.61 -8.43 22.59
C PRO A 75 -36.40 -8.43 21.68
N LEU A 76 -35.83 -9.61 21.45
CA LEU A 76 -34.77 -9.85 20.48
C LEU A 76 -35.08 -11.10 19.66
N GLN A 77 -34.60 -11.11 18.43
CA GLN A 77 -34.59 -12.26 17.54
C GLN A 77 -33.13 -12.57 17.18
N VAL A 78 -32.69 -13.81 17.37
CA VAL A 78 -31.28 -14.18 17.21
C VAL A 78 -31.12 -15.27 16.16
N ALA A 79 -30.23 -15.05 15.19
CA ALA A 79 -29.82 -16.04 14.20
C ALA A 79 -28.35 -16.42 14.40
N PRO A 80 -28.03 -17.70 14.72
CA PRO A 80 -26.64 -18.16 14.72
C PRO A 80 -26.09 -18.14 13.28
N ARG A 81 -24.85 -17.66 13.11
CA ARG A 81 -24.17 -17.57 11.80
C ARG A 81 -23.15 -18.68 11.61
N THR A 82 -22.30 -18.88 12.61
CA THR A 82 -21.24 -19.91 12.60
C THR A 82 -21.04 -20.49 13.98
N LYS A 83 -20.41 -21.67 14.04
CA LYS A 83 -20.00 -22.33 15.27
C LYS A 83 -18.49 -22.49 15.35
N TRP A 84 -17.97 -22.49 16.57
CA TRP A 84 -16.62 -22.92 16.89
C TRP A 84 -16.47 -24.43 16.69
N PRO A 85 -15.24 -24.95 16.55
CA PRO A 85 -15.00 -26.40 16.43
C PRO A 85 -15.51 -27.23 17.63
N ASP A 86 -15.68 -26.62 18.81
CA ASP A 86 -16.24 -27.29 20.00
C ASP A 86 -17.79 -27.32 20.00
N GLY A 87 -18.43 -26.82 18.94
CA GLY A 87 -19.88 -26.75 18.78
C GLY A 87 -20.54 -25.53 19.44
N SER A 88 -19.82 -24.71 20.20
CA SER A 88 -20.33 -23.45 20.74
C SER A 88 -20.59 -22.43 19.62
N VAL A 89 -21.54 -21.53 19.83
CA VAL A 89 -21.87 -20.50 18.85
C VAL A 89 -20.71 -19.50 18.75
N GLN A 90 -20.25 -19.22 17.53
CA GLN A 90 -19.15 -18.30 17.27
C GLN A 90 -19.64 -16.90 16.91
N TRP A 91 -20.64 -16.81 16.04
CA TRP A 91 -21.25 -15.54 15.63
C TRP A 91 -22.76 -15.63 15.69
N VAL A 92 -23.39 -14.54 16.14
CA VAL A 92 -24.83 -14.34 16.04
C VAL A 92 -25.15 -13.03 15.36
N TRP A 93 -26.32 -12.99 14.72
CA TRP A 93 -26.99 -11.75 14.37
C TRP A 93 -28.20 -11.55 15.27
N VAL A 94 -28.32 -10.37 15.86
CA VAL A 94 -29.40 -10.01 16.78
C VAL A 94 -30.23 -8.89 16.17
N ASP A 95 -31.48 -9.19 15.80
CA ASP A 95 -32.47 -8.21 15.36
C ASP A 95 -33.33 -7.75 16.55
N PHE A 96 -33.61 -6.45 16.62
CA PHE A 96 -34.48 -5.86 17.63
C PHE A 96 -35.14 -4.56 17.12
N LEU A 97 -36.18 -4.10 17.81
CA LEU A 97 -36.82 -2.81 17.55
C LEU A 97 -36.48 -1.86 18.70
N GLY A 98 -35.85 -0.73 18.41
CA GLY A 98 -35.44 0.22 19.45
C GLY A 98 -35.30 1.66 18.95
N ASP A 99 -35.23 2.63 19.88
CA ASP A 99 -34.79 4.00 19.59
C ASP A 99 -33.26 4.00 19.35
N PRO A 100 -32.76 4.40 18.17
CA PRO A 100 -31.33 4.51 17.88
C PRO A 100 -30.53 5.44 18.81
N ARG A 101 -31.21 6.30 19.57
CA ARG A 101 -30.60 7.25 20.52
C ARG A 101 -30.54 6.70 21.95
N ASP A 102 -30.90 5.43 22.14
CA ASP A 102 -30.80 4.73 23.42
C ASP A 102 -29.52 3.89 23.50
N ARG A 103 -29.20 3.39 24.69
CA ARG A 103 -28.08 2.47 24.93
C ARG A 103 -28.59 1.06 25.14
N TYR A 104 -27.94 0.09 24.49
CA TYR A 104 -28.33 -1.31 24.54
C TYR A 104 -27.20 -2.20 25.04
N PHE A 105 -27.57 -3.32 25.66
CA PHE A 105 -26.65 -4.30 26.22
C PHE A 105 -27.13 -5.72 25.91
N LEU A 106 -26.24 -6.56 25.38
CA LEU A 106 -26.50 -7.99 25.17
C LEU A 106 -25.88 -8.80 26.32
N ASP A 107 -26.69 -9.57 27.03
CA ASP A 107 -26.28 -10.43 28.14
C ASP A 107 -26.13 -11.89 27.66
N LEU A 108 -25.07 -12.60 28.08
CA LEU A 108 -24.65 -13.88 27.48
C LEU A 108 -25.10 -15.17 28.19
N ILE A 109 -25.47 -15.12 29.48
CA ILE A 109 -25.60 -16.34 30.31
C ILE A 109 -26.84 -16.29 31.21
N GLY A 110 -27.80 -17.20 30.99
CA GLY A 110 -28.58 -17.95 32.00
C GLY A 110 -29.44 -17.21 33.04
N LYS A 111 -29.46 -15.88 33.08
CA LYS A 111 -30.21 -15.07 34.07
C LYS A 111 -30.97 -13.89 33.44
N THR A 112 -31.26 -13.96 32.15
CA THR A 112 -31.87 -12.83 31.44
C THR A 112 -33.30 -13.16 31.07
N GLU A 113 -34.26 -12.44 31.65
CA GLU A 113 -35.66 -12.46 31.19
C GLU A 113 -35.70 -12.02 29.72
N ARG A 114 -36.16 -12.90 28.83
CA ARG A 114 -36.54 -12.50 27.49
C ARG A 114 -37.92 -11.86 27.56
N ALA A 115 -38.03 -10.63 27.08
CA ALA A 115 -39.34 -10.02 26.91
C ALA A 115 -40.19 -10.89 25.94
N ALA A 116 -41.45 -11.08 26.29
CA ALA A 116 -42.38 -11.87 25.49
C ALA A 116 -42.58 -11.23 24.10
N VAL A 117 -42.86 -12.07 23.09
CA VAL A 117 -43.23 -11.62 21.74
C VAL A 117 -44.60 -12.19 21.41
N GLU A 118 -45.52 -11.35 20.94
CA GLU A 118 -46.94 -11.70 20.76
C GLU A 118 -47.19 -12.74 19.66
N ARG A 119 -46.27 -12.86 18.71
CA ARG A 119 -46.32 -13.79 17.58
C ARG A 119 -44.97 -14.48 17.44
N SER A 120 -44.94 -15.66 16.82
CA SER A 120 -43.71 -16.41 16.53
C SER A 120 -43.18 -16.20 15.11
N SER A 121 -44.07 -15.84 14.17
CA SER A 121 -43.79 -15.74 12.73
C SER A 121 -44.49 -14.53 12.12
N LEU A 122 -43.87 -13.94 11.10
CA LEU A 122 -44.45 -12.87 10.29
C LEU A 122 -44.91 -13.37 8.91
N VAL A 123 -44.50 -14.57 8.52
CA VAL A 123 -44.71 -15.14 7.19
C VAL A 123 -45.75 -16.26 7.24
N SER A 124 -46.66 -16.27 6.26
CA SER A 124 -47.54 -17.39 5.97
C SER A 124 -47.33 -17.79 4.52
N GLU A 125 -47.08 -19.08 4.29
CA GLU A 125 -46.76 -19.62 2.97
C GLU A 125 -47.72 -20.76 2.63
N ASP A 126 -48.24 -20.75 1.41
CA ASP A 126 -48.91 -21.91 0.79
C ASP A 126 -48.22 -22.27 -0.53
N VAL A 127 -48.78 -23.22 -1.29
CA VAL A 127 -48.17 -23.72 -2.54
C VAL A 127 -47.95 -22.60 -3.55
N ASN A 128 -48.87 -21.64 -3.65
CA ASN A 128 -48.87 -20.61 -4.69
C ASN A 128 -48.58 -19.21 -4.15
N ARG A 129 -48.69 -18.97 -2.85
CA ARG A 129 -48.63 -17.63 -2.27
C ARG A 129 -47.67 -17.51 -1.10
N LEU A 130 -47.10 -16.33 -0.97
CA LEU A 130 -46.37 -15.86 0.19
C LEU A 130 -47.07 -14.64 0.75
N THR A 131 -47.36 -14.63 2.04
CA THR A 131 -47.96 -13.50 2.76
C THR A 131 -47.07 -13.10 3.91
N VAL A 132 -46.78 -11.80 4.03
CA VAL A 132 -46.11 -11.24 5.21
C VAL A 132 -47.06 -10.28 5.92
N GLN A 133 -47.17 -10.41 7.23
CA GLN A 133 -48.01 -9.56 8.06
C GLN A 133 -47.17 -8.77 9.06
N THR A 134 -47.06 -7.47 8.82
CA THR A 134 -46.52 -6.48 9.77
C THR A 134 -47.58 -5.41 10.04
N GLY A 135 -47.17 -4.14 10.22
CA GLY A 135 -48.10 -3.00 10.14
C GLY A 135 -48.79 -2.88 8.77
N VAL A 136 -48.32 -3.63 7.76
CA VAL A 136 -48.95 -3.83 6.45
C VAL A 136 -49.03 -5.34 6.16
N ARG A 137 -50.07 -5.79 5.45
CA ARG A 137 -50.13 -7.15 4.88
C ARG A 137 -49.73 -7.09 3.42
N VAL A 138 -48.72 -7.85 3.04
CA VAL A 138 -48.23 -7.90 1.66
C VAL A 138 -48.29 -9.35 1.17
N VAL A 139 -48.83 -9.56 -0.04
CA VAL A 139 -49.03 -10.88 -0.63
C VAL A 139 -48.36 -10.94 -2.00
N TRP A 140 -47.67 -12.04 -2.26
CA TRP A 140 -47.14 -12.42 -3.56
C TRP A 140 -47.86 -13.67 -4.05
N ASP A 141 -48.10 -13.70 -5.35
CA ASP A 141 -48.21 -14.94 -6.09
C ASP A 141 -46.78 -15.37 -6.46
N LYS A 142 -46.40 -16.61 -6.18
CA LYS A 142 -45.03 -17.10 -6.37
C LYS A 142 -44.58 -17.08 -7.84
N GLU A 143 -45.50 -16.96 -8.80
CA GLU A 143 -45.16 -16.71 -10.21
C GLU A 143 -44.59 -15.30 -10.45
N TYR A 144 -44.72 -14.35 -9.51
CA TYR A 144 -44.32 -12.96 -9.69
C TYR A 144 -43.44 -12.46 -8.55
N ALA A 145 -42.36 -11.73 -8.86
CA ALA A 145 -41.49 -11.16 -7.84
C ALA A 145 -42.07 -9.88 -7.19
N THR A 146 -43.03 -9.22 -7.81
CA THR A 146 -43.69 -8.00 -7.29
C THR A 146 -44.93 -8.36 -6.45
N PRO A 147 -45.25 -7.61 -5.37
CA PRO A 147 -46.50 -7.82 -4.64
C PRO A 147 -47.73 -7.78 -5.54
N THR A 148 -48.61 -8.78 -5.41
CA THR A 148 -49.89 -8.86 -6.13
C THR A 148 -51.04 -8.29 -5.32
N ARG A 149 -50.88 -8.19 -3.98
CA ARG A 149 -51.87 -7.56 -3.12
C ARG A 149 -51.22 -6.92 -1.89
N VAL A 150 -51.69 -5.73 -1.51
CA VAL A 150 -51.26 -5.01 -0.30
C VAL A 150 -52.49 -4.54 0.47
N GLU A 151 -52.52 -4.79 1.78
CA GLU A 151 -53.60 -4.37 2.68
C GLU A 151 -53.04 -3.57 3.84
N ILE A 152 -53.63 -2.41 4.12
CA ILE A 152 -53.21 -1.51 5.19
C ILE A 152 -54.45 -1.17 6.00
N GLY A 153 -54.44 -1.52 7.30
CA GLY A 153 -55.59 -1.32 8.19
C GLY A 153 -56.89 -1.88 7.63
N LYS A 154 -57.92 -1.03 7.51
CA LYS A 154 -59.26 -1.39 6.98
C LYS A 154 -59.54 -0.86 5.57
N SER A 155 -58.53 -0.32 4.88
CA SER A 155 -58.70 0.21 3.52
C SER A 155 -58.91 -0.91 2.49
N PRO A 156 -59.53 -0.61 1.34
CA PRO A 156 -59.61 -1.55 0.23
C PRO A 156 -58.22 -2.08 -0.14
N PRO A 157 -58.09 -3.38 -0.48
CA PRO A 157 -56.81 -3.96 -0.86
C PRO A 157 -56.31 -3.34 -2.17
N ILE A 158 -55.05 -2.92 -2.16
CA ILE A 158 -54.34 -2.51 -3.38
C ILE A 158 -54.04 -3.79 -4.16
N VAL A 159 -54.49 -3.86 -5.41
CA VAL A 159 -54.23 -4.98 -6.32
C VAL A 159 -53.11 -4.59 -7.28
N GLY A 160 -52.02 -5.34 -7.24
CA GLY A 160 -50.91 -5.25 -8.18
C GLY A 160 -51.03 -6.28 -9.30
N ASP A 161 -50.47 -5.99 -10.46
CA ASP A 161 -50.46 -6.89 -11.63
C ASP A 161 -49.31 -7.92 -11.59
N GLY A 162 -48.41 -7.84 -10.60
CA GLY A 162 -47.23 -8.69 -10.49
C GLY A 162 -46.08 -8.34 -11.45
N ARG A 163 -46.24 -7.34 -12.33
CA ARG A 163 -45.32 -7.01 -13.43
C ARG A 163 -44.46 -5.77 -13.15
N GLY A 164 -44.30 -5.42 -11.87
CA GLY A 164 -43.66 -4.18 -11.43
C GLY A 164 -42.14 -4.18 -11.48
N ILE A 165 -41.48 -5.33 -11.47
CA ILE A 165 -40.03 -5.44 -11.65
C ILE A 165 -39.73 -5.82 -13.09
N TYR A 166 -39.11 -4.92 -13.84
CA TYR A 166 -38.92 -5.08 -15.29
C TYR A 166 -37.65 -4.43 -15.81
N VAL A 167 -37.30 -4.80 -17.03
CA VAL A 167 -36.26 -4.18 -17.85
C VAL A 167 -36.78 -3.87 -19.24
N VAL A 168 -36.16 -2.90 -19.91
CA VAL A 168 -36.35 -2.63 -21.33
C VAL A 168 -34.99 -2.75 -22.01
N ASP A 169 -34.89 -3.60 -23.01
CA ASP A 169 -33.63 -3.81 -23.73
C ASP A 169 -33.38 -2.77 -24.83
N ASN A 170 -32.23 -2.88 -25.48
CA ASN A 170 -31.80 -2.05 -26.60
C ASN A 170 -32.77 -2.08 -27.82
N GLN A 171 -33.55 -3.15 -27.96
CA GLN A 171 -34.57 -3.29 -29.02
C GLN A 171 -35.94 -2.75 -28.59
N GLY A 172 -36.08 -2.29 -27.33
CA GLY A 172 -37.35 -1.82 -26.78
C GLY A 172 -38.27 -2.94 -26.29
N ARG A 173 -37.79 -4.18 -26.22
CA ARG A 173 -38.56 -5.30 -25.66
C ARG A 173 -38.59 -5.16 -24.14
N ARG A 174 -39.79 -5.33 -23.57
CA ARG A 174 -39.99 -5.31 -22.11
C ARG A 174 -39.92 -6.74 -21.57
N GLY A 175 -39.00 -6.97 -20.64
CA GLY A 175 -38.90 -8.20 -19.86
C GLY A 175 -39.35 -7.98 -18.41
N ILE A 176 -40.16 -8.89 -17.86
CA ILE A 176 -40.63 -8.83 -16.47
C ILE A 176 -39.99 -9.94 -15.64
N LEU A 177 -39.80 -9.70 -14.35
CA LEU A 177 -39.40 -10.74 -13.39
C LEU A 177 -40.66 -11.44 -12.84
N GLY A 178 -41.33 -12.19 -13.72
CA GLY A 178 -42.56 -12.90 -13.39
C GLY A 178 -43.12 -13.73 -14.54
N GLY A 179 -44.09 -14.58 -14.21
CA GLY A 179 -44.62 -15.63 -15.07
C GLY A 179 -43.77 -16.91 -15.06
N LYS A 180 -44.33 -18.00 -15.57
CA LYS A 180 -43.69 -19.33 -15.53
C LYS A 180 -42.30 -19.39 -16.16
N ALA A 181 -42.09 -18.69 -17.27
CA ALA A 181 -40.79 -18.66 -17.96
C ALA A 181 -39.68 -17.95 -17.16
N ALA A 182 -40.05 -17.13 -16.17
CA ALA A 182 -39.08 -16.45 -15.30
C ALA A 182 -38.36 -17.42 -14.35
N GLU A 183 -38.89 -18.64 -14.14
CA GLU A 183 -38.31 -19.67 -13.28
C GLU A 183 -37.97 -19.13 -11.87
N LEU A 184 -38.93 -18.46 -11.24
CA LEU A 184 -38.72 -17.84 -9.94
C LEU A 184 -38.51 -18.89 -8.84
N SER A 185 -37.43 -18.73 -8.09
CA SER A 185 -37.12 -19.53 -6.90
C SER A 185 -37.29 -18.67 -5.65
N TRP A 186 -38.35 -18.92 -4.90
CA TRP A 186 -38.62 -18.27 -3.61
C TRP A 186 -37.94 -19.01 -2.44
N THR A 187 -37.43 -18.25 -1.48
CA THR A 187 -36.84 -18.78 -0.24
C THR A 187 -37.15 -17.82 0.90
N VAL A 188 -37.71 -18.33 1.99
CA VAL A 188 -37.83 -17.60 3.26
C VAL A 188 -36.49 -17.72 4.00
N GLU A 189 -35.61 -16.73 3.86
CA GLU A 189 -34.28 -16.78 4.49
C GLU A 189 -34.35 -16.47 6.00
N THR A 190 -35.37 -15.76 6.45
CA THR A 190 -35.62 -15.47 7.87
C THR A 190 -37.11 -15.35 8.09
N ASP A 191 -37.61 -16.10 9.07
CA ASP A 191 -38.95 -15.93 9.62
C ASP A 191 -38.85 -15.97 11.13
N GLY A 192 -39.18 -14.84 11.75
CA GLY A 192 -39.18 -14.69 13.18
C GLY A 192 -40.07 -13.52 13.58
N PRO A 193 -40.24 -13.29 14.87
CA PRO A 193 -41.32 -12.45 15.35
C PRO A 193 -41.06 -10.93 15.21
N LEU A 194 -39.81 -10.54 14.97
CA LEU A 194 -39.39 -9.14 14.81
C LEU A 194 -39.00 -8.78 13.37
N ARG A 195 -38.43 -9.74 12.62
CA ARG A 195 -37.97 -9.54 11.24
C ARG A 195 -38.20 -10.77 10.39
N ALA A 196 -38.63 -10.56 9.15
CA ALA A 196 -38.66 -11.59 8.11
C ALA A 196 -37.93 -11.12 6.85
N VAL A 197 -37.29 -12.07 6.15
CA VAL A 197 -36.57 -11.82 4.89
C VAL A 197 -37.00 -12.84 3.85
N LEU A 198 -37.63 -12.36 2.79
CA LEU A 198 -37.98 -13.17 1.62
C LEU A 198 -36.92 -12.94 0.53
N ARG A 199 -36.47 -14.01 -0.13
CA ARG A 199 -35.60 -13.96 -1.31
C ARG A 199 -36.33 -14.56 -2.50
N VAL A 200 -36.21 -13.92 -3.66
CA VAL A 200 -36.62 -14.47 -4.95
C VAL A 200 -35.51 -14.25 -5.98
N GLU A 201 -35.20 -15.29 -6.74
CA GLU A 201 -34.25 -15.22 -7.85
C GLU A 201 -34.89 -15.79 -9.13
N GLY A 202 -34.60 -15.18 -10.28
CA GLY A 202 -35.06 -15.70 -11.57
C GLY A 202 -34.65 -14.84 -12.76
N TRP A 203 -35.33 -15.05 -13.88
CA TRP A 203 -35.08 -14.39 -15.16
C TRP A 203 -36.07 -13.25 -15.42
N TYR A 204 -35.55 -12.16 -15.97
CA TYR A 204 -36.37 -11.23 -16.74
C TYR A 204 -36.74 -11.87 -18.06
N VAL A 205 -38.05 -12.03 -18.31
CA VAL A 205 -38.57 -12.65 -19.53
C VAL A 205 -39.52 -11.74 -20.30
N THR A 206 -39.39 -11.74 -21.63
CA THR A 206 -40.34 -11.06 -22.52
C THR A 206 -41.70 -11.77 -22.51
N GLU A 207 -42.70 -11.18 -23.16
CA GLU A 207 -44.02 -11.83 -23.33
C GLU A 207 -43.92 -13.15 -24.10
N GLN A 208 -42.92 -13.30 -24.96
CA GLN A 208 -42.61 -14.52 -25.70
C GLN A 208 -41.78 -15.53 -24.87
N GLY A 209 -41.41 -15.19 -23.64
CA GLY A 209 -40.60 -16.05 -22.75
C GLY A 209 -39.09 -15.97 -22.99
N GLU A 210 -38.60 -15.00 -23.76
CA GLU A 210 -37.17 -14.84 -24.03
C GLU A 210 -36.47 -14.25 -22.80
N ARG A 211 -35.33 -14.84 -22.41
CA ARG A 211 -34.55 -14.41 -21.24
C ARG A 211 -33.66 -13.23 -21.60
N LEU A 212 -33.75 -12.15 -20.82
CA LEU A 212 -32.94 -10.94 -21.04
C LEU A 212 -31.81 -10.77 -20.01
N ALA A 213 -32.11 -11.02 -18.74
CA ALA A 213 -31.18 -10.84 -17.62
C ALA A 213 -31.63 -11.67 -16.41
N ARG A 214 -30.82 -11.74 -15.35
CA ARG A 214 -31.22 -12.33 -14.08
C ARG A 214 -31.36 -11.28 -12.98
N ALA A 215 -32.10 -11.61 -11.94
CA ALA A 215 -32.13 -10.82 -10.71
C ALA A 215 -32.20 -11.69 -9.47
N VAL A 216 -31.63 -11.17 -8.38
CA VAL A 216 -31.91 -11.60 -7.00
C VAL A 216 -32.58 -10.43 -6.29
N VAL A 217 -33.74 -10.67 -5.69
CA VAL A 217 -34.51 -9.68 -4.94
C VAL A 217 -34.71 -10.18 -3.51
N ARG A 218 -34.47 -9.30 -2.54
CA ARG A 218 -34.78 -9.56 -1.13
C ARG A 218 -35.74 -8.52 -0.59
N TYR A 219 -36.74 -8.97 0.14
CA TYR A 219 -37.67 -8.10 0.87
C TYR A 219 -37.48 -8.29 2.37
N HIS A 220 -37.20 -7.20 3.08
CA HIS A 220 -36.98 -7.20 4.53
C HIS A 220 -38.16 -6.52 5.24
N PHE A 221 -38.86 -7.29 6.06
CA PHE A 221 -40.03 -6.88 6.83
C PHE A 221 -39.71 -6.77 8.30
N TYR A 222 -40.35 -5.82 8.98
CA TYR A 222 -40.12 -5.54 10.38
C TYR A 222 -41.44 -5.43 11.13
N HIS A 223 -41.51 -6.07 12.30
CA HIS A 223 -42.73 -6.13 13.11
C HIS A 223 -43.25 -4.71 13.43
N GLY A 224 -44.57 -4.54 13.31
CA GLY A 224 -45.26 -3.27 13.57
C GLY A 224 -44.96 -2.13 12.57
N ARG A 225 -44.12 -2.34 11.55
CA ARG A 225 -43.82 -1.32 10.53
C ARG A 225 -44.72 -1.47 9.32
N ALA A 226 -45.19 -0.34 8.79
CA ALA A 226 -45.93 -0.26 7.53
C ALA A 226 -45.00 0.00 6.32
N PHE A 227 -43.69 -0.25 6.50
CA PHE A 227 -42.70 -0.21 5.43
C PHE A 227 -41.89 -1.50 5.41
N PHE A 228 -41.29 -1.77 4.26
CA PHE A 228 -40.26 -2.79 4.08
C PHE A 228 -39.12 -2.21 3.24
N THR A 229 -37.94 -2.82 3.34
CA THR A 229 -36.80 -2.51 2.47
C THR A 229 -36.60 -3.61 1.45
N MET A 230 -36.02 -3.27 0.30
CA MET A 230 -35.78 -4.18 -0.80
C MET A 230 -34.34 -4.08 -1.29
N ASP A 231 -33.66 -5.22 -1.40
CA ASP A 231 -32.40 -5.35 -2.13
C ASP A 231 -32.71 -5.86 -3.53
N HIS A 232 -32.21 -5.20 -4.56
CA HIS A 232 -32.37 -5.60 -5.96
C HIS A 232 -31.01 -5.73 -6.62
N THR A 233 -30.57 -6.96 -6.87
CA THR A 233 -29.33 -7.26 -7.60
C THR A 233 -29.69 -7.62 -9.04
N PHE A 234 -29.37 -6.72 -9.97
CA PHE A 234 -29.47 -6.94 -11.41
C PHE A 234 -28.23 -7.65 -11.94
N ILE A 235 -28.36 -8.72 -12.72
CA ILE A 235 -27.23 -9.53 -13.20
C ILE A 235 -27.25 -9.62 -14.73
N PHE A 236 -26.13 -9.24 -15.37
CA PHE A 236 -25.94 -9.37 -16.81
C PHE A 236 -25.71 -10.83 -17.19
N ALA A 237 -26.64 -11.40 -17.95
CA ALA A 237 -26.64 -12.83 -18.29
C ALA A 237 -26.36 -13.12 -19.77
N GLU A 238 -26.21 -12.09 -20.61
CA GLU A 238 -25.83 -12.19 -22.02
C GLU A 238 -24.65 -11.26 -22.34
N ASP A 239 -23.98 -11.49 -23.48
CA ASP A 239 -22.89 -10.65 -23.95
C ASP A 239 -23.38 -9.21 -24.19
N THR A 240 -22.76 -8.24 -23.52
CA THR A 240 -23.21 -6.84 -23.50
C THR A 240 -23.01 -6.09 -24.82
N ASP A 241 -22.30 -6.67 -25.78
CA ASP A 241 -22.29 -6.17 -27.17
C ASP A 241 -23.53 -6.59 -27.97
N LYS A 242 -24.24 -7.62 -27.51
CA LYS A 242 -25.45 -8.14 -28.16
C LYS A 242 -26.71 -7.62 -27.49
N LEU A 243 -26.71 -7.58 -26.16
CA LEU A 243 -27.85 -7.21 -25.35
C LEU A 243 -27.44 -6.20 -24.27
N TRP A 244 -28.04 -5.03 -24.31
CA TRP A 244 -27.88 -3.97 -23.31
C TRP A 244 -29.24 -3.33 -23.03
N PHE A 245 -29.31 -2.41 -22.07
CA PHE A 245 -30.60 -2.00 -21.50
C PHE A 245 -30.86 -0.50 -21.65
N LYS A 246 -32.10 -0.15 -21.96
CA LYS A 246 -32.63 1.21 -21.89
C LYS A 246 -33.14 1.52 -20.49
N GLU A 247 -33.71 0.54 -19.80
CA GLU A 247 -34.35 0.77 -18.50
C GLU A 247 -34.21 -0.45 -17.59
N VAL A 248 -33.99 -0.19 -16.30
CA VAL A 248 -34.11 -1.18 -15.21
C VAL A 248 -35.00 -0.55 -14.15
N ALA A 249 -36.12 -1.17 -13.81
CA ALA A 249 -37.14 -0.52 -12.99
C ALA A 249 -37.84 -1.45 -12.00
N VAL A 250 -38.27 -0.85 -10.89
CA VAL A 250 -39.08 -1.45 -9.84
C VAL A 250 -40.27 -0.53 -9.56
N ARG A 251 -41.47 -1.05 -9.78
CA ARG A 251 -42.72 -0.35 -9.52
C ARG A 251 -43.48 -1.01 -8.37
N PHE A 252 -43.89 -0.21 -7.41
CA PHE A 252 -44.74 -0.64 -6.31
C PHE A 252 -46.19 -0.21 -6.57
N PRO A 253 -47.17 -1.13 -6.43
CA PRO A 253 -48.55 -0.82 -6.72
C PRO A 253 -49.16 0.08 -5.64
N TRP A 254 -50.01 1.01 -6.07
CA TRP A 254 -50.91 1.81 -5.25
C TRP A 254 -52.18 2.11 -6.07
N GLN A 255 -53.23 2.65 -5.43
CA GLN A 255 -54.48 2.99 -6.11
C GLN A 255 -55.00 4.31 -5.51
N GLY A 256 -54.51 5.41 -6.05
CA GLY A 256 -54.93 6.76 -5.70
C GLY A 256 -56.22 7.17 -6.39
N LYS A 257 -56.99 8.03 -5.74
CA LYS A 257 -58.18 8.67 -6.30
C LYS A 257 -57.81 9.88 -7.18
N ASP A 258 -58.82 10.53 -7.77
CA ASP A 258 -58.67 11.74 -8.60
C ASP A 258 -57.95 12.90 -7.88
N SER A 259 -57.92 12.91 -6.55
CA SER A 259 -57.18 13.88 -5.72
C SER A 259 -55.70 13.54 -5.51
N ALA A 260 -55.19 12.49 -6.16
CA ALA A 260 -53.81 12.03 -5.97
C ALA A 260 -52.78 13.09 -6.37
N ARG A 261 -51.72 13.21 -5.55
CA ARG A 261 -50.58 14.12 -5.75
C ARG A 261 -49.27 13.36 -5.59
N ALA A 262 -48.28 13.72 -6.41
CA ALA A 262 -46.91 13.30 -6.26
C ALA A 262 -46.09 14.36 -5.52
N ARG A 263 -45.17 13.93 -4.66
CA ARG A 263 -44.11 14.76 -4.08
C ARG A 263 -42.74 14.15 -4.34
N PHE A 264 -41.76 14.96 -4.68
CA PHE A 264 -40.39 14.55 -4.94
C PHE A 264 -39.42 15.29 -4.04
N GLY A 265 -38.55 14.55 -3.37
CA GLY A 265 -37.53 15.12 -2.52
C GLY A 265 -36.44 15.84 -3.31
N VAL A 266 -36.09 17.05 -2.88
CA VAL A 266 -34.93 17.82 -3.37
C VAL A 266 -34.00 18.07 -2.20
N LYS A 267 -32.70 17.86 -2.40
CA LYS A 267 -31.71 18.07 -1.33
C LYS A 267 -31.61 19.57 -1.02
N ASP A 268 -31.58 19.91 0.27
CA ASP A 268 -31.41 21.28 0.78
C ASP A 268 -32.44 22.31 0.23
N ALA A 269 -33.61 21.84 -0.21
CA ALA A 269 -34.69 22.65 -0.73
C ALA A 269 -36.07 22.04 -0.43
N ALA A 270 -37.14 22.82 -0.66
CA ALA A 270 -38.50 22.30 -0.59
C ALA A 270 -38.76 21.21 -1.64
N ASP A 271 -39.63 20.25 -1.30
CA ASP A 271 -40.08 19.21 -2.21
C ASP A 271 -40.89 19.77 -3.38
N ILE A 272 -40.92 19.02 -4.48
CA ILE A 272 -41.69 19.37 -5.68
C ILE A 272 -43.00 18.59 -5.61
N ALA A 273 -44.13 19.29 -5.54
CA ALA A 273 -45.46 18.68 -5.49
C ALA A 273 -46.27 18.98 -6.75
N THR A 274 -46.98 17.99 -7.28
CA THR A 274 -47.89 18.14 -8.44
C THR A 274 -49.01 17.12 -8.41
N ASP A 275 -50.14 17.41 -9.05
CA ASP A 275 -51.29 16.51 -9.08
C ASP A 275 -51.06 15.38 -10.11
N ILE A 276 -51.56 14.18 -9.83
CA ILE A 276 -51.40 12.96 -10.64
C ILE A 276 -52.68 12.13 -10.75
N GLY A 277 -53.84 12.73 -10.44
CA GLY A 277 -55.13 12.02 -10.45
C GLY A 277 -55.69 11.66 -11.82
N GLY A 278 -55.17 12.25 -12.92
CA GLY A 278 -55.62 11.90 -14.27
C GLY A 278 -55.12 10.53 -14.73
N ASP A 279 -55.93 9.82 -15.53
CA ASP A 279 -55.60 8.47 -16.02
C ASP A 279 -54.26 8.37 -16.80
N ARG A 280 -53.85 9.47 -17.43
CA ARG A 280 -52.60 9.57 -18.20
C ARG A 280 -51.53 10.42 -17.51
N ASP A 281 -51.78 10.85 -16.27
CA ASP A 281 -50.86 11.70 -15.54
C ASP A 281 -49.71 10.88 -14.95
N GLU A 282 -48.48 11.17 -15.38
CA GLU A 282 -47.25 10.72 -14.73
C GLU A 282 -46.38 11.95 -14.41
N ALA A 283 -46.01 12.09 -13.14
CA ALA A 283 -45.01 13.05 -12.68
C ALA A 283 -43.70 12.34 -12.37
N TRP A 284 -42.57 13.02 -12.52
CA TRP A 284 -41.24 12.42 -12.38
C TRP A 284 -40.18 13.41 -11.89
N ILE A 285 -39.12 12.86 -11.27
CA ILE A 285 -37.84 13.52 -11.00
C ILE A 285 -36.70 12.60 -11.47
N PHE A 286 -35.76 13.15 -12.23
CA PHE A 286 -34.68 12.41 -12.88
C PHE A 286 -33.34 13.08 -12.59
N GLN A 287 -32.44 12.35 -11.92
CA GLN A 287 -31.03 12.75 -11.82
C GLN A 287 -30.29 12.20 -13.04
N ASP A 288 -29.89 13.07 -13.97
CA ASP A 288 -29.12 12.70 -15.15
C ASP A 288 -27.61 12.69 -14.91
N ASP A 289 -27.13 13.46 -13.93
CA ASP A 289 -25.69 13.66 -13.74
C ASP A 289 -25.34 14.00 -12.28
N TYR A 290 -24.15 13.59 -11.85
CA TYR A 290 -23.60 13.86 -10.51
C TYR A 290 -22.06 13.82 -10.59
N PRO A 291 -21.29 14.55 -9.76
CA PRO A 291 -19.84 14.63 -9.92
C PRO A 291 -19.16 13.27 -9.99
N HIS A 292 -18.42 13.02 -11.07
CA HIS A 292 -17.73 11.76 -11.36
C HIS A 292 -16.52 11.98 -12.29
N PHE A 293 -15.41 11.27 -12.09
CA PHE A 293 -14.20 11.27 -12.95
C PHE A 293 -13.71 12.67 -13.37
N ALA A 294 -13.47 13.55 -12.39
CA ALA A 294 -13.12 14.98 -12.56
C ALA A 294 -14.20 15.89 -13.18
N GLN A 295 -15.37 15.35 -13.52
CA GLN A 295 -16.53 16.14 -13.90
C GLN A 295 -17.23 16.65 -12.65
N THR A 296 -17.64 17.93 -12.68
CA THR A 296 -18.23 18.63 -11.52
C THR A 296 -19.72 18.88 -11.68
N ARG A 297 -20.32 18.53 -12.82
CA ARG A 297 -21.74 18.75 -13.09
C ARG A 297 -22.58 17.90 -12.14
N THR A 298 -23.65 18.50 -11.65
CA THR A 298 -24.72 17.83 -10.92
C THR A 298 -26.03 18.40 -11.44
N HIS A 299 -26.97 17.54 -11.80
CA HIS A 299 -28.22 18.00 -12.38
C HIS A 299 -29.35 17.01 -12.15
N PHE A 300 -30.53 17.53 -11.80
CA PHE A 300 -31.79 16.84 -11.94
C PHE A 300 -32.78 17.71 -12.72
N SER A 301 -33.68 17.06 -13.43
CA SER A 301 -34.90 17.66 -13.97
C SER A 301 -36.13 16.96 -13.42
N SER A 302 -37.27 17.65 -13.41
CA SER A 302 -38.56 17.09 -13.02
C SER A 302 -39.64 17.56 -13.98
N GLY A 303 -40.72 16.79 -14.10
CA GLY A 303 -41.79 17.12 -15.02
C GLY A 303 -43.07 16.33 -14.77
N LYS A 304 -44.11 16.67 -15.53
CA LYS A 304 -45.39 15.94 -15.60
C LYS A 304 -45.83 15.86 -17.06
N ASN A 305 -46.16 14.67 -17.56
CA ASN A 305 -46.66 14.45 -18.93
C ASN A 305 -45.80 15.14 -20.02
N GLY A 306 -44.48 15.06 -19.88
CA GLY A 306 -43.53 15.71 -20.79
C GLY A 306 -43.35 17.22 -20.60
N LYS A 307 -44.10 17.87 -19.70
CA LYS A 307 -43.91 19.28 -19.34
C LYS A 307 -42.93 19.41 -18.17
N PRO A 308 -41.83 20.17 -18.29
CA PRO A 308 -40.93 20.45 -17.18
C PRO A 308 -41.64 21.14 -16.02
N LEU A 309 -41.24 20.81 -14.79
CA LEU A 309 -41.72 21.45 -13.56
C LEU A 309 -40.60 22.26 -12.90
N LYS A 310 -39.46 21.62 -12.61
CA LYS A 310 -38.31 22.25 -11.95
C LYS A 310 -37.02 21.51 -12.25
N GLU A 311 -35.91 22.23 -12.29
CA GLU A 311 -34.56 21.70 -12.36
C GLU A 311 -33.77 22.12 -11.12
N GLY A 312 -32.67 21.41 -10.85
CA GLY A 312 -31.77 21.75 -9.76
C GLY A 312 -30.57 20.80 -9.71
N GLU A 313 -29.87 20.78 -8.58
CA GLU A 313 -28.59 20.08 -8.49
C GLU A 313 -28.71 18.62 -8.04
N VAL A 314 -29.43 18.35 -6.95
CA VAL A 314 -29.48 17.01 -6.34
C VAL A 314 -30.91 16.63 -5.93
N ALA A 315 -31.44 15.56 -6.55
CA ALA A 315 -32.65 14.89 -6.09
C ALA A 315 -32.37 14.13 -4.78
N ALA A 316 -33.25 14.25 -3.78
CA ALA A 316 -33.05 13.64 -2.47
C ALA A 316 -33.32 12.12 -2.43
N GLY A 317 -33.70 11.52 -3.56
CA GLY A 317 -33.82 10.06 -3.68
C GLY A 317 -35.13 9.47 -3.15
N TRP A 318 -36.18 10.26 -2.95
CA TRP A 318 -37.49 9.75 -2.55
C TRP A 318 -38.66 10.42 -3.29
N CYS A 319 -39.76 9.66 -3.42
CA CYS A 319 -41.01 10.07 -4.03
C CYS A 319 -42.17 9.56 -3.19
N GLU A 320 -43.20 10.38 -3.02
CA GLU A 320 -44.46 10.02 -2.40
C GLU A 320 -45.61 10.24 -3.38
N ALA A 321 -46.55 9.30 -3.43
CA ALA A 321 -47.84 9.46 -4.08
C ALA A 321 -48.94 9.29 -3.04
N ALA A 322 -49.83 10.28 -2.90
CA ALA A 322 -50.88 10.26 -1.88
C ALA A 322 -52.15 11.00 -2.35
N ASP A 323 -53.32 10.55 -1.89
CA ASP A 323 -54.64 11.12 -2.26
C ASP A 323 -55.40 11.75 -1.08
N GLY A 324 -54.75 11.83 0.08
CA GLY A 324 -55.30 12.32 1.34
C GLY A 324 -55.94 11.24 2.22
N ALA A 325 -56.29 10.08 1.67
CA ALA A 325 -56.82 8.92 2.41
C ALA A 325 -55.80 7.78 2.51
N SER A 326 -54.90 7.67 1.53
CA SER A 326 -53.81 6.72 1.54
C SER A 326 -52.63 7.28 0.75
N GLY A 327 -51.47 6.63 0.89
CA GLY A 327 -50.35 6.89 0.02
C GLY A 327 -49.26 5.84 0.11
N ILE A 328 -48.28 6.02 -0.76
CA ILE A 328 -47.09 5.22 -0.87
C ILE A 328 -45.86 6.15 -0.96
N THR A 329 -44.83 5.83 -0.20
CA THR A 329 -43.50 6.44 -0.31
C THR A 329 -42.52 5.40 -0.83
N VAL A 330 -41.72 5.77 -1.82
CA VAL A 330 -40.57 4.98 -2.30
C VAL A 330 -39.31 5.82 -2.20
N ALA A 331 -38.26 5.26 -1.59
CA ALA A 331 -36.93 5.86 -1.55
C ALA A 331 -35.90 4.90 -2.15
N VAL A 332 -34.87 5.44 -2.81
CA VAL A 332 -33.73 4.71 -3.36
C VAL A 332 -32.47 5.28 -2.73
N GLN A 333 -31.73 4.42 -2.02
CA GLN A 333 -30.50 4.85 -1.36
C GLN A 333 -29.47 5.30 -2.40
N ASP A 334 -28.80 6.41 -2.14
CA ASP A 334 -27.77 6.99 -2.98
C ASP A 334 -28.22 7.32 -4.42
N LEU A 335 -29.51 7.64 -4.62
CA LEU A 335 -30.09 7.83 -5.96
C LEU A 335 -29.21 8.72 -6.86
N ALA A 336 -28.89 9.93 -6.39
CA ALA A 336 -28.14 10.89 -7.18
C ALA A 336 -26.70 10.43 -7.47
N ARG A 337 -26.04 9.85 -6.47
CA ARG A 337 -24.66 9.33 -6.60
C ARG A 337 -24.57 8.06 -7.45
N GLN A 338 -25.68 7.47 -7.84
CA GLN A 338 -25.75 6.28 -8.70
C GLN A 338 -26.49 6.56 -10.02
N PHE A 339 -26.56 7.84 -10.44
CA PHE A 339 -27.17 8.27 -11.69
C PHE A 339 -26.72 7.43 -12.91
N PRO A 340 -27.51 7.42 -14.00
CA PRO A 340 -28.82 8.06 -14.17
C PRO A 340 -29.96 7.30 -13.47
N LYS A 341 -30.76 7.99 -12.66
CA LYS A 341 -31.89 7.38 -11.92
C LYS A 341 -33.09 8.30 -11.84
N GLU A 342 -34.28 7.70 -11.80
CA GLU A 342 -35.54 8.43 -11.78
C GLU A 342 -36.54 7.82 -10.80
N LEU A 343 -37.33 8.69 -10.19
CA LEU A 343 -38.57 8.32 -9.50
C LEU A 343 -39.74 8.95 -10.24
N SER A 344 -40.77 8.17 -10.55
CA SER A 344 -42.03 8.66 -11.10
C SER A 344 -43.23 8.15 -10.33
N ALA A 345 -44.33 8.89 -10.41
CA ALA A 345 -45.59 8.56 -9.76
C ALA A 345 -46.78 8.86 -10.67
N ASP A 346 -47.77 7.98 -10.59
CA ASP A 346 -49.11 8.14 -11.18
C ASP A 346 -50.16 7.63 -10.17
N HIS A 347 -51.45 7.72 -10.50
CA HIS A 347 -52.54 7.26 -9.62
C HIS A 347 -52.53 5.74 -9.34
N ARG A 348 -51.63 4.95 -9.95
CA ARG A 348 -51.52 3.50 -9.79
C ARG A 348 -50.23 3.07 -9.07
N GLY A 349 -49.38 3.99 -8.63
CA GLY A 349 -48.12 3.61 -7.98
C GLY A 349 -46.95 4.55 -8.18
N VAL A 350 -45.82 4.11 -7.63
CA VAL A 350 -44.52 4.79 -7.74
C VAL A 350 -43.53 3.84 -8.40
N THR A 351 -42.81 4.35 -9.40
CA THR A 351 -41.80 3.61 -10.16
C THR A 351 -40.42 4.19 -9.86
N ALA A 352 -39.52 3.33 -9.38
CA ALA A 352 -38.10 3.60 -9.28
C ALA A 352 -37.39 3.03 -10.51
N ARG A 353 -36.98 3.89 -11.44
CA ARG A 353 -36.11 3.52 -12.55
C ARG A 353 -34.66 3.59 -12.07
N LEU A 354 -34.12 2.42 -11.75
CA LEU A 354 -32.76 2.19 -11.28
C LEU A 354 -31.73 2.45 -12.39
N TRP A 355 -32.15 2.38 -13.64
CA TRP A 355 -31.51 3.04 -14.77
C TRP A 355 -32.63 3.66 -15.63
N SER A 356 -32.53 4.95 -15.96
CA SER A 356 -33.53 5.66 -16.78
C SER A 356 -32.94 6.14 -18.11
N ASN A 357 -33.66 5.88 -19.21
CA ASN A 357 -33.36 6.44 -20.54
C ASN A 357 -34.01 7.82 -20.76
N ARG A 358 -34.52 8.50 -19.72
CA ARG A 358 -35.14 9.82 -19.93
C ARG A 358 -34.19 10.84 -20.57
N GLY A 359 -32.89 10.74 -20.26
CA GLY A 359 -31.83 11.55 -20.84
C GLY A 359 -31.29 11.07 -22.20
N GLY A 360 -31.88 10.02 -22.80
CA GLY A 360 -31.41 9.45 -24.07
C GLY A 360 -30.19 8.53 -23.98
N LYS A 361 -29.66 8.29 -22.77
CA LYS A 361 -28.51 7.40 -22.53
C LYS A 361 -28.96 5.97 -22.26
N GLU A 362 -28.27 5.02 -22.88
CA GLU A 362 -28.49 3.58 -22.71
C GLU A 362 -27.40 2.96 -21.83
N LEU A 363 -27.73 1.90 -21.11
CA LEU A 363 -26.81 1.13 -20.27
C LEU A 363 -25.92 0.24 -21.14
N ASP A 364 -25.00 0.86 -21.86
CA ASP A 364 -24.15 0.22 -22.86
C ASP A 364 -22.69 0.18 -22.37
N TYR A 365 -22.15 -1.03 -22.28
CA TYR A 365 -20.82 -1.30 -21.74
C TYR A 365 -19.70 -1.23 -22.78
N ARG A 366 -20.01 -0.93 -24.05
CA ARG A 366 -19.00 -0.77 -25.09
C ARG A 366 -18.04 0.37 -24.72
N PRO A 367 -16.71 0.16 -24.75
CA PRO A 367 -15.74 1.19 -24.38
C PRO A 367 -15.89 2.50 -25.17
N SER A 368 -16.33 2.45 -26.43
CA SER A 368 -16.66 3.64 -27.21
C SER A 368 -17.75 4.48 -26.55
N THR A 369 -18.83 3.85 -26.10
CA THR A 369 -19.97 4.51 -25.45
C THR A 369 -19.58 4.99 -24.05
N LEU A 370 -18.91 4.15 -23.26
CA LEU A 370 -18.45 4.51 -21.92
C LEU A 370 -17.51 5.73 -21.91
N MET A 371 -16.64 5.87 -22.92
CA MET A 371 -15.77 7.03 -23.02
C MET A 371 -16.57 8.33 -23.25
N ASP A 372 -17.59 8.26 -24.10
CA ASP A 372 -18.36 9.43 -24.51
C ASP A 372 -19.41 9.82 -23.46
N ASP A 373 -20.08 8.85 -22.85
CA ASP A 373 -21.25 9.08 -22.00
C ASP A 373 -20.96 9.04 -20.50
N TYR A 374 -19.81 8.50 -20.07
CA TYR A 374 -19.55 8.17 -18.67
C TYR A 374 -18.18 8.62 -18.14
N TYR A 375 -17.06 8.11 -18.67
CA TYR A 375 -15.72 8.49 -18.15
C TYR A 375 -15.28 9.89 -18.58
N GLY A 376 -15.84 10.40 -19.67
CA GLY A 376 -15.56 11.73 -20.20
C GLY A 376 -14.31 11.79 -21.09
N LYS A 377 -14.38 12.65 -22.11
CA LYS A 377 -13.28 12.90 -23.06
C LYS A 377 -12.11 13.66 -22.44
N ASP A 378 -12.32 14.42 -21.37
CA ASP A 378 -11.25 15.21 -20.76
C ASP A 378 -10.22 14.30 -20.06
N TRP A 379 -10.68 13.32 -19.29
CA TRP A 379 -9.80 12.38 -18.60
C TRP A 379 -9.14 11.39 -19.56
N LEU A 380 -9.95 10.67 -20.34
CA LEU A 380 -9.50 9.62 -21.26
C LEU A 380 -8.95 10.17 -22.59
N GLY A 381 -9.31 11.37 -23.02
CA GLY A 381 -8.75 11.99 -24.22
C GLY A 381 -7.35 12.56 -24.01
N ALA A 382 -6.98 12.87 -22.77
CA ALA A 382 -5.64 13.34 -22.42
C ALA A 382 -4.69 12.19 -21.97
N MET A 383 -4.99 10.95 -22.36
CA MET A 383 -4.07 9.82 -22.19
C MET A 383 -2.75 10.02 -22.99
N LYS A 384 -1.60 9.81 -22.34
CA LYS A 384 -0.28 9.93 -23.01
C LYS A 384 -0.05 8.78 -23.98
N LYS A 385 0.37 9.08 -25.21
CA LYS A 385 0.79 8.07 -26.19
C LYS A 385 2.07 7.36 -25.72
N GLY A 386 1.98 6.07 -25.43
CA GLY A 386 3.13 5.23 -25.15
C GLY A 386 2.78 3.96 -24.36
N PRO A 387 3.64 2.94 -24.36
CA PRO A 387 3.45 1.76 -23.53
C PRO A 387 3.66 2.11 -22.05
N VAL A 388 2.74 1.71 -21.19
CA VAL A 388 3.02 1.53 -19.76
C VAL A 388 3.78 0.21 -19.62
N GLN A 389 4.80 0.18 -18.76
CA GLN A 389 5.73 -0.94 -18.61
C GLN A 389 4.99 -2.30 -18.49
N GLY A 390 5.14 -3.18 -19.50
CA GLY A 390 4.58 -4.54 -19.52
C GLY A 390 3.17 -4.70 -20.13
N GLU A 391 2.56 -3.65 -20.67
CA GLU A 391 1.22 -3.71 -21.27
C GLU A 391 1.27 -3.94 -22.79
N MET A 392 0.43 -4.83 -23.31
CA MET A 392 0.35 -5.16 -24.75
C MET A 392 -0.51 -4.19 -25.58
N VAL A 393 -1.22 -3.26 -24.95
CA VAL A 393 -2.16 -2.33 -25.61
C VAL A 393 -1.66 -0.89 -25.47
N PRO A 394 -1.66 -0.08 -26.54
CA PRO A 394 -1.39 1.36 -26.44
C PRO A 394 -2.29 2.01 -25.38
N CYS A 395 -1.68 2.70 -24.41
CA CYS A 395 -2.39 3.36 -23.32
C CYS A 395 -2.94 4.73 -23.78
N ASP A 396 -3.75 4.74 -24.82
CA ASP A 396 -4.38 5.93 -25.39
C ASP A 396 -5.88 5.72 -25.68
N ALA A 397 -6.59 6.81 -26.03
CA ALA A 397 -8.03 6.80 -26.29
C ALA A 397 -8.42 5.87 -27.46
N GLU A 398 -7.56 5.73 -28.47
CA GLU A 398 -7.83 4.85 -29.61
C GLU A 398 -7.69 3.37 -29.20
N GLY A 399 -6.66 3.04 -28.42
CA GLY A 399 -6.48 1.75 -27.79
C GLY A 399 -7.66 1.36 -26.92
N PHE A 400 -8.17 2.29 -26.10
CA PHE A 400 -9.38 2.06 -25.28
C PHE A 400 -10.62 1.76 -26.12
N ARG A 401 -10.90 2.58 -27.16
CA ARG A 401 -12.09 2.38 -28.03
C ARG A 401 -12.08 1.05 -28.79
N LYS A 402 -10.89 0.47 -29.05
CA LYS A 402 -10.75 -0.82 -29.74
C LYS A 402 -11.01 -2.02 -28.82
N LEU A 403 -11.05 -1.81 -27.51
CA LEU A 403 -11.41 -2.88 -26.59
C LEU A 403 -12.90 -3.20 -26.69
N SER A 404 -13.22 -4.44 -26.39
CA SER A 404 -14.58 -4.95 -26.37
C SER A 404 -14.66 -6.07 -25.30
N PRO A 405 -14.55 -5.74 -24.01
CA PRO A 405 -14.82 -6.71 -22.94
C PRO A 405 -16.31 -6.75 -22.62
N SER A 406 -16.83 -7.94 -22.36
CA SER A 406 -18.24 -8.13 -22.05
C SER A 406 -18.47 -7.99 -20.54
N ALA A 407 -19.48 -7.24 -20.11
CA ALA A 407 -19.82 -7.15 -18.69
C ALA A 407 -20.68 -8.33 -18.18
N LEU A 408 -20.90 -9.35 -19.02
CA LEU A 408 -21.51 -10.62 -18.63
C LEU A 408 -20.95 -11.13 -17.30
N GLY A 409 -21.86 -11.57 -16.43
CA GLY A 409 -21.55 -12.07 -15.09
C GLY A 409 -21.39 -11.00 -14.03
N SER A 410 -21.22 -9.72 -14.40
CA SER A 410 -21.28 -8.61 -13.46
C SER A 410 -22.72 -8.40 -12.98
N ALA A 411 -22.87 -7.68 -11.88
CA ALA A 411 -24.14 -7.32 -11.29
C ALA A 411 -24.17 -5.84 -10.87
N ARG A 412 -25.34 -5.38 -10.42
CA ARG A 412 -25.51 -4.12 -9.72
C ARG A 412 -26.60 -4.22 -8.67
N THR A 413 -26.28 -3.91 -7.42
CA THR A 413 -27.19 -4.02 -6.27
C THR A 413 -27.73 -2.66 -5.84
N HIS A 414 -29.05 -2.55 -5.75
CA HIS A 414 -29.80 -1.36 -5.35
C HIS A 414 -30.57 -1.61 -4.05
N PHE A 415 -30.74 -0.56 -3.24
CA PHE A 415 -31.53 -0.61 -2.02
C PHE A 415 -32.68 0.36 -2.12
N LEU A 416 -33.89 -0.15 -1.88
CA LEU A 416 -35.13 0.60 -1.91
C LEU A 416 -35.87 0.48 -0.57
N LEU A 417 -36.62 1.51 -0.20
CA LEU A 417 -37.61 1.46 0.86
C LEU A 417 -38.99 1.72 0.26
N CYS A 418 -39.99 0.94 0.65
CA CYS A 418 -41.38 1.14 0.29
C CYS A 418 -42.21 1.24 1.57
N ALA A 419 -42.91 2.35 1.76
CA ALA A 419 -43.78 2.60 2.92
C ALA A 419 -45.20 2.90 2.46
N TYR A 420 -46.16 2.23 3.09
CA TYR A 420 -47.59 2.40 2.85
C TYR A 420 -48.24 3.08 4.07
N HIS A 421 -49.17 4.02 3.87
CA HIS A 421 -49.77 4.79 4.98
C HIS A 421 -51.24 5.18 4.73
N LEU A 422 -52.00 5.36 5.83
CA LEU A 422 -53.47 5.61 5.85
C LEU A 422 -53.90 7.04 6.18
N GLU A 423 -52.94 7.94 6.36
CA GLU A 423 -53.15 9.39 6.50
C GLU A 423 -51.99 10.06 5.75
N PRO A 424 -52.11 11.32 5.30
CA PRO A 424 -50.94 12.01 4.77
C PRO A 424 -49.90 12.04 5.91
N PRO A 425 -48.70 11.45 5.74
CA PRO A 425 -47.64 11.65 6.69
C PRO A 425 -47.48 13.16 6.85
N ASN A 426 -47.43 13.64 8.10
CA ASN A 426 -47.08 15.02 8.38
C ASN A 426 -45.89 15.39 7.46
N LEU A 427 -45.91 16.57 6.83
CA LEU A 427 -44.94 17.01 5.80
C LEU A 427 -43.46 16.71 6.16
N THR A 428 -43.17 16.54 7.45
CA THR A 428 -41.88 16.21 8.05
C THR A 428 -41.51 14.71 8.10
N THR A 429 -42.47 13.77 8.06
CA THR A 429 -42.22 12.33 8.30
C THR A 429 -41.57 11.63 7.12
N THR A 430 -42.05 11.88 5.89
CA THR A 430 -41.52 11.27 4.67
C THR A 430 -40.04 11.65 4.42
N PRO A 431 -39.65 12.94 4.48
CA PRO A 431 -38.23 13.30 4.38
C PRO A 431 -37.36 12.66 5.47
N ARG A 432 -37.85 12.58 6.72
CA ARG A 432 -37.14 11.93 7.83
C ARG A 432 -36.95 10.42 7.60
N LEU A 433 -37.99 9.73 7.14
CA LEU A 433 -37.93 8.30 6.81
C LEU A 433 -36.93 8.04 5.68
N ALA A 434 -36.99 8.83 4.62
CA ALA A 434 -36.06 8.72 3.50
C ALA A 434 -34.61 9.01 3.91
N ALA A 435 -34.37 10.04 4.74
CA ALA A 435 -33.05 10.36 5.25
C ALA A 435 -32.50 9.23 6.14
N ALA A 436 -33.32 8.70 7.05
CA ALA A 436 -32.97 7.55 7.89
C ALA A 436 -32.81 6.25 7.10
N PHE A 437 -33.32 6.15 5.86
CA PHE A 437 -33.03 5.03 4.97
C PHE A 437 -31.73 5.26 4.18
N ASP A 438 -31.51 6.48 3.68
CA ASP A 438 -30.32 6.82 2.90
C ASP A 438 -29.05 6.71 3.75
N ARG A 439 -29.09 7.24 4.98
CA ARG A 439 -28.02 7.12 5.97
C ARG A 439 -28.55 6.51 7.27
N PRO A 440 -28.65 5.17 7.36
CA PRO A 440 -29.38 4.51 8.44
C PRO A 440 -28.66 4.50 9.78
N PRO A 441 -29.42 4.36 10.89
CA PRO A 441 -28.88 3.92 12.16
C PRO A 441 -28.09 2.61 12.01
N VAL A 442 -26.97 2.52 12.72
CA VAL A 442 -26.16 1.30 12.77
C VAL A 442 -25.82 0.95 14.21
N ALA A 443 -25.81 -0.34 14.50
CA ALA A 443 -25.42 -0.90 15.79
C ALA A 443 -24.16 -1.74 15.61
N LEU A 444 -23.23 -1.63 16.56
CA LEU A 444 -21.98 -2.38 16.58
C LEU A 444 -21.75 -2.90 18.00
N ALA A 445 -21.35 -4.16 18.17
CA ALA A 445 -20.87 -4.62 19.47
C ALA A 445 -19.66 -3.77 19.90
N ASP A 446 -19.47 -3.57 21.20
CA ASP A 446 -18.35 -2.79 21.75
C ASP A 446 -17.04 -3.11 21.01
N PRO A 447 -16.35 -2.13 20.43
CA PRO A 447 -15.08 -2.36 19.74
C PRO A 447 -14.04 -3.11 20.58
N ALA A 448 -14.01 -2.90 21.91
CA ALA A 448 -13.13 -3.66 22.80
C ALA A 448 -13.51 -5.14 22.85
N TRP A 449 -14.82 -5.44 22.85
CA TRP A 449 -15.33 -6.81 22.75
C TRP A 449 -14.96 -7.45 21.42
N LEU A 450 -15.19 -6.76 20.31
CA LEU A 450 -14.89 -7.27 18.96
C LEU A 450 -13.41 -7.64 18.82
N CYS A 451 -12.53 -6.74 19.26
CA CYS A 451 -11.08 -6.92 19.25
C CYS A 451 -10.60 -8.07 20.14
N ALA A 452 -11.27 -8.31 21.28
CA ALA A 452 -10.92 -9.38 22.22
C ALA A 452 -11.54 -10.74 21.84
N SER A 453 -12.61 -10.77 21.05
CA SER A 453 -13.46 -11.96 20.85
C SER A 453 -12.75 -13.24 20.38
N GLY A 454 -11.58 -13.13 19.75
CA GLY A 454 -10.87 -14.24 19.11
C GLY A 454 -11.49 -14.69 17.79
N ALA A 455 -12.65 -14.15 17.40
CA ALA A 455 -13.32 -14.44 16.13
C ALA A 455 -12.90 -13.48 14.99
N LEU A 456 -12.14 -12.45 15.33
CA LEU A 456 -11.49 -11.49 14.42
C LEU A 456 -9.99 -11.46 14.70
N TRP A 457 -9.23 -10.74 13.87
CA TRP A 457 -7.80 -10.56 14.07
C TRP A 457 -7.49 -9.88 15.41
N PRO A 458 -6.36 -10.22 16.06
CA PRO A 458 -5.98 -9.63 17.33
C PRO A 458 -5.38 -8.23 17.10
N VAL A 459 -6.24 -7.21 17.10
CA VAL A 459 -5.87 -5.79 16.98
C VAL A 459 -6.37 -5.04 18.21
N ALA A 460 -5.70 -3.97 18.64
CA ALA A 460 -6.14 -3.17 19.78
C ALA A 460 -7.38 -2.36 19.41
N PRO A 461 -8.40 -2.20 20.27
CA PRO A 461 -9.46 -1.20 20.02
C PRO A 461 -8.86 0.22 19.96
N LYS A 462 -9.60 1.18 19.39
CA LYS A 462 -9.18 2.59 19.36
C LYS A 462 -8.96 3.11 20.78
N ASP A 463 -7.76 3.61 21.08
CA ASP A 463 -7.41 4.16 22.40
C ASP A 463 -6.61 5.47 22.27
N GLU A 464 -7.34 6.59 22.22
CA GLU A 464 -6.76 7.93 22.11
C GLU A 464 -6.02 8.37 23.38
N LYS A 465 -6.29 7.74 24.53
CA LYS A 465 -5.64 8.10 25.80
C LYS A 465 -4.24 7.53 25.88
N ARG A 466 -4.07 6.25 25.51
CA ARG A 466 -2.76 5.58 25.56
C ARG A 466 -1.95 5.75 24.30
N PHE A 467 -2.60 5.85 23.14
CA PHE A 467 -1.93 5.89 21.83
C PHE A 467 -2.41 7.04 20.92
N PRO A 468 -2.43 8.31 21.41
CA PRO A 468 -2.99 9.43 20.64
C PRO A 468 -2.38 9.60 19.25
N LYS A 469 -1.04 9.49 19.13
CA LYS A 469 -0.34 9.61 17.84
C LYS A 469 -0.67 8.48 16.86
N ALA A 470 -0.90 7.27 17.36
CA ALA A 470 -1.24 6.14 16.52
C ALA A 470 -2.68 6.28 15.99
N GLU A 471 -3.62 6.68 16.84
CA GLU A 471 -5.00 6.91 16.41
C GLU A 471 -5.13 8.12 15.48
N GLU A 472 -4.34 9.18 15.72
CA GLU A 472 -4.19 10.31 14.78
C GLU A 472 -3.67 9.82 13.42
N PHE A 473 -2.59 9.02 13.41
CA PHE A 473 -2.05 8.45 12.18
C PHE A 473 -3.09 7.65 11.40
N ILE A 474 -3.82 6.75 12.05
CA ILE A 474 -4.86 5.92 11.39
C ILE A 474 -5.97 6.79 10.81
N SER A 475 -6.47 7.74 11.60
CA SER A 475 -7.59 8.59 11.25
C SER A 475 -7.25 9.57 10.12
N GLU A 476 -6.17 10.34 10.27
CA GLU A 476 -5.81 11.37 9.29
C GLU A 476 -5.22 10.76 8.01
N PHE A 477 -4.52 9.62 8.09
CA PHE A 477 -4.07 8.92 6.89
C PHE A 477 -5.25 8.47 6.01
N PHE A 478 -6.35 8.02 6.62
CA PHE A 478 -7.59 7.71 5.90
C PHE A 478 -8.17 8.94 5.22
N ASP A 479 -8.24 10.07 5.93
CA ASP A 479 -8.82 11.31 5.42
C ASP A 479 -7.97 11.88 4.27
N ILE A 480 -6.64 11.84 4.39
CA ILE A 480 -5.72 12.19 3.30
C ILE A 480 -5.89 11.25 2.12
N TRP A 481 -6.04 9.94 2.36
CA TRP A 481 -6.26 8.97 1.28
C TRP A 481 -7.55 9.28 0.51
N LEU A 482 -8.66 9.47 1.22
CA LEU A 482 -9.98 9.78 0.64
C LEU A 482 -10.06 11.17 0.00
N SER A 483 -9.24 12.14 0.42
CA SER A 483 -9.28 13.51 -0.11
C SER A 483 -9.24 13.60 -1.65
N ARG A 484 -8.64 12.61 -2.31
CA ARG A 484 -8.55 12.50 -3.79
C ARG A 484 -9.91 12.35 -4.46
N MET A 485 -10.88 11.76 -3.76
CA MET A 485 -12.26 11.62 -4.22
C MET A 485 -13.01 12.94 -4.28
N LYS A 486 -12.46 14.02 -3.70
CA LYS A 486 -13.04 15.36 -3.81
C LYS A 486 -12.83 15.92 -5.22
N ASP A 487 -11.63 15.77 -5.78
CA ASP A 487 -11.33 16.28 -7.12
C ASP A 487 -11.63 15.24 -8.21
N PHE A 488 -11.58 13.95 -7.86
CA PHE A 488 -11.87 12.84 -8.75
C PHE A 488 -12.89 11.88 -8.10
N PRO A 489 -14.16 12.30 -7.96
CA PRO A 489 -15.18 11.46 -7.35
C PRO A 489 -15.48 10.22 -8.21
N MET A 490 -15.75 9.09 -7.56
CA MET A 490 -16.21 7.87 -8.23
C MET A 490 -17.69 7.65 -7.94
N ASN A 491 -18.54 8.17 -8.84
CA ASN A 491 -20.00 8.06 -8.74
C ASN A 491 -20.62 7.58 -10.06
N GLY A 492 -21.93 7.38 -10.02
CA GLY A 492 -22.77 6.86 -11.09
C GLY A 492 -22.90 5.33 -11.06
N TRP A 493 -23.55 4.79 -12.10
CA TRP A 493 -23.81 3.36 -12.26
C TRP A 493 -22.58 2.45 -12.13
N ILE A 494 -21.42 2.83 -12.67
CA ILE A 494 -20.19 2.03 -12.60
C ILE A 494 -19.31 2.50 -11.44
N GLY A 495 -19.10 3.82 -11.32
CA GLY A 495 -18.10 4.39 -10.43
C GLY A 495 -18.46 4.32 -8.94
N ARG A 496 -19.76 4.33 -8.57
CA ARG A 496 -20.13 4.37 -7.16
C ARG A 496 -19.65 3.12 -6.41
N GLY A 497 -18.81 3.35 -5.40
CA GLY A 497 -18.20 2.34 -4.55
C GLY A 497 -16.71 2.14 -4.87
N VAL A 498 -16.21 2.57 -6.03
CA VAL A 498 -14.78 2.52 -6.34
C VAL A 498 -14.02 3.44 -5.37
N GLY A 499 -12.90 2.96 -4.81
CA GLY A 499 -12.01 3.75 -3.97
C GLY A 499 -11.11 4.70 -4.77
N PRO A 500 -10.32 5.55 -4.10
CA PRO A 500 -9.26 6.31 -4.74
C PRO A 500 -8.30 5.42 -5.55
N GLU A 501 -7.89 5.91 -6.72
CA GLU A 501 -6.96 5.23 -7.61
C GLU A 501 -5.52 5.20 -7.07
N LEU A 502 -4.69 4.33 -7.64
CA LEU A 502 -3.31 4.14 -7.17
C LEU A 502 -2.43 5.39 -7.28
N SER A 503 -2.69 6.25 -8.25
CA SER A 503 -1.89 7.44 -8.51
C SER A 503 -2.70 8.51 -9.22
N TYR A 504 -2.30 9.76 -8.99
CA TYR A 504 -2.95 10.95 -9.54
C TYR A 504 -1.90 11.90 -10.11
N GLU A 505 -2.27 12.61 -11.17
CA GLU A 505 -1.44 13.64 -11.79
C GLU A 505 -2.24 14.92 -11.98
N LYS A 506 -1.61 16.05 -11.66
CA LYS A 506 -2.14 17.37 -12.02
C LYS A 506 -1.73 17.69 -13.45
N ARG A 507 -2.68 18.06 -14.31
CA ARG A 507 -2.44 18.34 -15.73
C ARG A 507 -2.37 19.85 -16.01
N GLU A 508 -2.03 20.18 -17.26
CA GLU A 508 -1.85 21.57 -17.74
C GLU A 508 -3.14 22.41 -17.64
N ASP A 509 -4.31 21.75 -17.69
CA ASP A 509 -5.63 22.37 -17.47
C ASP A 509 -5.89 22.75 -16.00
N GLY A 510 -4.93 22.47 -15.10
CA GLY A 510 -5.03 22.74 -13.67
C GLY A 510 -5.86 21.72 -12.89
N LYS A 511 -6.51 20.76 -13.55
CA LYS A 511 -7.29 19.69 -12.92
C LYS A 511 -6.40 18.51 -12.54
N THR A 512 -6.89 17.71 -11.60
CA THR A 512 -6.21 16.49 -11.16
C THR A 512 -6.97 15.26 -11.63
N TYR A 513 -6.26 14.34 -12.27
CA TYR A 513 -6.82 13.11 -12.82
C TYR A 513 -6.15 11.89 -12.22
N ALA A 514 -6.87 10.77 -12.15
CA ALA A 514 -6.24 9.49 -11.92
C ALA A 514 -5.28 9.15 -13.08
N SER A 515 -4.09 8.66 -12.77
CA SER A 515 -3.14 8.22 -13.78
C SER A 515 -3.55 6.85 -14.35
N LEU A 516 -3.15 6.55 -15.59
CA LEU A 516 -3.46 5.28 -16.27
C LEU A 516 -2.58 4.12 -15.78
N TYR A 517 -2.44 4.00 -14.47
CA TYR A 517 -1.63 2.97 -13.84
C TYR A 517 -2.55 2.04 -13.04
N ARG A 518 -2.87 0.89 -13.64
CA ARG A 518 -3.66 -0.18 -13.02
C ARG A 518 -5.04 0.28 -12.50
N LEU A 519 -5.76 1.06 -13.29
CA LEU A 519 -7.09 1.57 -12.93
C LEU A 519 -8.11 0.45 -12.66
N ASN A 520 -7.92 -0.73 -13.24
CA ASN A 520 -8.76 -1.88 -12.95
C ASN A 520 -8.47 -2.57 -11.61
N ASN A 521 -7.33 -2.29 -10.97
CA ASN A 521 -6.91 -2.95 -9.75
C ASN A 521 -7.55 -2.30 -8.52
N ILE A 522 -8.84 -2.52 -8.41
CA ILE A 522 -9.70 -1.83 -7.46
C ILE A 522 -9.54 -2.33 -6.03
N ALA A 523 -9.17 -3.58 -5.79
CA ALA A 523 -8.93 -4.12 -4.44
C ALA A 523 -7.48 -3.85 -4.02
N ALA A 524 -7.07 -2.59 -4.09
CA ALA A 524 -5.72 -2.11 -3.85
C ALA A 524 -5.14 -2.75 -2.58
N TYR A 525 -4.37 -3.83 -2.72
CA TYR A 525 -3.42 -4.30 -1.71
C TYR A 525 -3.95 -4.36 -0.25
N HIS A 526 -5.09 -5.04 -0.05
CA HIS A 526 -5.79 -5.23 1.24
C HIS A 526 -6.56 -4.01 1.79
N THR A 527 -6.61 -2.88 1.07
CA THR A 527 -7.42 -1.71 1.42
C THR A 527 -8.85 -2.03 1.87
N PRO A 528 -9.63 -2.89 1.17
CA PRO A 528 -10.98 -3.23 1.62
C PRO A 528 -11.00 -3.80 3.05
N LYS A 529 -10.12 -4.74 3.37
CA LYS A 529 -9.99 -5.30 4.73
C LYS A 529 -9.64 -4.21 5.74
N ASN A 530 -8.65 -3.40 5.42
CA ASN A 530 -8.07 -2.40 6.30
C ASN A 530 -9.11 -1.36 6.76
N VAL A 531 -9.99 -0.89 5.87
CA VAL A 531 -11.05 0.06 6.25
C VAL A 531 -12.06 -0.60 7.19
N TRP A 532 -12.45 -1.86 6.95
CA TRP A 532 -13.31 -2.59 7.88
C TRP A 532 -12.66 -2.77 9.26
N VAL A 533 -11.34 -2.96 9.31
CA VAL A 533 -10.57 -2.97 10.57
C VAL A 533 -10.63 -1.62 11.28
N GLY A 534 -10.51 -0.51 10.55
CA GLY A 534 -10.76 0.83 11.07
C GLY A 534 -12.15 0.94 11.72
N TYR A 535 -13.20 0.44 11.05
CA TYR A 535 -14.57 0.48 11.56
C TYR A 535 -14.76 -0.35 12.83
N TYR A 536 -14.46 -1.65 12.83
CA TYR A 536 -14.81 -2.49 13.99
C TYR A 536 -13.97 -2.17 15.24
N ARG A 537 -12.78 -1.57 15.08
CA ARG A 537 -11.92 -1.13 16.20
C ARG A 537 -12.38 0.17 16.86
N SER A 538 -13.15 1.00 16.15
CA SER A 538 -13.48 2.35 16.59
C SER A 538 -14.98 2.63 16.71
N GLY A 539 -15.80 1.89 15.96
CA GLY A 539 -17.19 2.23 15.71
C GLY A 539 -17.39 3.52 14.89
N ASP A 540 -16.32 4.10 14.33
CA ASP A 540 -16.39 5.37 13.61
C ASP A 540 -17.04 5.19 12.23
N ARG A 541 -18.16 5.88 12.05
CA ARG A 541 -19.02 5.84 10.87
C ARG A 541 -18.29 6.20 9.58
N LYS A 542 -17.23 7.02 9.63
CA LYS A 542 -16.50 7.42 8.41
C LYS A 542 -15.87 6.24 7.68
N PHE A 543 -15.40 5.23 8.42
CA PHE A 543 -14.86 4.01 7.82
C PHE A 543 -15.97 3.19 7.18
N LEU A 544 -17.12 3.10 7.83
CA LEU A 544 -18.27 2.34 7.33
C LEU A 544 -18.88 2.94 6.07
N ASP A 545 -19.06 4.27 6.04
CA ASP A 545 -19.61 5.02 4.90
C ASP A 545 -18.77 4.84 3.62
N PHE A 546 -17.49 4.44 3.75
CA PHE A 546 -16.65 4.02 2.65
C PHE A 546 -16.63 2.50 2.42
N ALA A 547 -16.42 1.71 3.48
CA ALA A 547 -16.19 0.27 3.40
C ALA A 547 -17.37 -0.48 2.77
N GLU A 548 -18.60 -0.13 3.14
CA GLU A 548 -19.80 -0.84 2.67
C GLU A 548 -20.06 -0.62 1.18
N PRO A 549 -20.13 0.63 0.64
CA PRO A 549 -20.25 0.84 -0.80
C PRO A 549 -19.12 0.20 -1.61
N TYR A 550 -17.89 0.22 -1.08
CA TYR A 550 -16.75 -0.39 -1.76
C TYR A 550 -16.80 -1.92 -1.78
N THR A 551 -17.25 -2.52 -0.69
CA THR A 551 -17.50 -3.97 -0.62
C THR A 551 -18.59 -4.40 -1.61
N ARG A 552 -19.67 -3.60 -1.71
CA ARG A 552 -20.75 -3.85 -2.67
C ARG A 552 -20.23 -3.77 -4.10
N PHE A 553 -19.40 -2.79 -4.42
CA PHE A 553 -18.80 -2.68 -5.74
C PHE A 553 -17.93 -3.90 -6.09
N LEU A 554 -17.12 -4.41 -5.15
CA LEU A 554 -16.38 -5.66 -5.34
C LEU A 554 -17.31 -6.84 -5.61
N ALA A 555 -18.36 -6.99 -4.81
CA ALA A 555 -19.34 -8.06 -5.00
C ALA A 555 -20.07 -7.94 -6.35
N ASP A 556 -20.42 -6.73 -6.79
CA ASP A 556 -21.18 -6.49 -8.01
C ASP A 556 -20.31 -6.65 -9.28
N PHE A 557 -19.13 -6.04 -9.34
CA PHE A 557 -18.36 -5.94 -10.59
C PHE A 557 -17.17 -6.90 -10.71
N THR A 558 -16.67 -7.45 -9.59
CA THR A 558 -15.53 -8.38 -9.64
C THR A 558 -15.87 -9.82 -9.38
N LEU A 559 -16.93 -10.11 -8.63
CA LEU A 559 -17.41 -11.48 -8.50
C LEU A 559 -18.37 -11.80 -9.64
N LEU A 560 -18.13 -12.91 -10.33
CA LEU A 560 -19.00 -13.37 -11.40
C LEU A 560 -20.25 -14.06 -10.86
N HIS A 561 -21.41 -13.45 -11.04
CA HIS A 561 -22.72 -14.00 -10.68
C HIS A 561 -23.29 -14.94 -11.74
N TRP A 562 -22.76 -14.86 -12.96
CA TRP A 562 -23.15 -15.66 -14.12
C TRP A 562 -21.93 -15.99 -14.99
N GLY A 563 -22.04 -17.03 -15.82
CA GLY A 563 -20.96 -17.52 -16.67
C GLY A 563 -21.35 -17.66 -18.14
N GLY A 564 -20.35 -17.87 -19.00
CA GLY A 564 -20.49 -18.01 -20.45
C GLY A 564 -19.81 -16.88 -21.24
N GLY A 565 -20.38 -16.56 -22.41
CA GLY A 565 -19.88 -15.53 -23.30
C GLY A 565 -18.53 -15.86 -23.95
N ARG A 566 -18.02 -14.94 -24.79
CA ARG A 566 -16.76 -15.11 -25.53
C ARG A 566 -15.52 -15.21 -24.65
N GLU A 567 -15.55 -14.60 -23.46
CA GLU A 567 -14.48 -14.65 -22.47
C GLU A 567 -14.51 -15.93 -21.62
N LYS A 568 -15.49 -16.84 -21.84
CA LYS A 568 -15.66 -18.10 -21.10
C LYS A 568 -15.65 -17.89 -19.58
N LYS A 569 -16.47 -16.94 -19.12
CA LYS A 569 -16.56 -16.58 -17.72
C LYS A 569 -17.18 -17.71 -16.91
N GLU A 570 -16.68 -17.94 -15.70
CA GLU A 570 -17.17 -18.97 -14.80
C GLU A 570 -17.82 -18.36 -13.55
N LYS A 571 -19.07 -18.74 -13.29
CA LYS A 571 -19.84 -18.26 -12.13
C LYS A 571 -19.10 -18.61 -10.83
N GLY A 572 -18.96 -17.62 -9.95
CA GLY A 572 -18.31 -17.68 -8.63
C GLY A 572 -16.81 -17.36 -8.65
N LEU A 573 -16.19 -17.15 -9.81
CA LEU A 573 -14.81 -16.69 -9.90
C LEU A 573 -14.70 -15.16 -9.80
N ILE A 574 -13.51 -14.70 -9.38
CA ILE A 574 -13.19 -13.27 -9.30
C ILE A 574 -12.49 -12.83 -10.60
N VAL A 575 -12.94 -11.71 -11.15
CA VAL A 575 -12.29 -10.95 -12.23
C VAL A 575 -11.61 -9.73 -11.62
N ILE A 576 -10.37 -9.48 -12.01
CA ILE A 576 -9.53 -8.40 -11.48
C ILE A 576 -9.31 -7.27 -12.49
N GLY A 577 -10.00 -7.34 -13.65
CA GLY A 577 -9.73 -6.56 -14.85
C GLY A 577 -8.39 -6.89 -15.48
N MET A 578 -8.26 -6.70 -16.81
CA MET A 578 -6.98 -6.76 -17.52
C MET A 578 -6.63 -5.39 -18.13
N GLY A 579 -5.36 -5.01 -18.15
CA GLY A 579 -4.87 -3.77 -18.77
C GLY A 579 -4.93 -2.50 -17.90
N PRO A 580 -4.65 -1.31 -18.48
CA PRO A 580 -4.51 -0.06 -17.74
C PRO A 580 -5.84 0.71 -17.53
N PHE A 581 -6.96 0.21 -18.06
CA PHE A 581 -8.21 0.95 -18.20
C PHE A 581 -9.24 0.61 -17.10
N PRO A 582 -10.22 1.48 -16.82
CA PRO A 582 -11.22 1.26 -15.75
C PRO A 582 -12.33 0.24 -16.12
N LEU A 583 -11.95 -0.88 -16.77
CA LEU A 583 -12.85 -1.95 -17.20
C LEU A 583 -12.77 -3.12 -16.22
N TYR A 584 -13.44 -2.98 -15.08
CA TYR A 584 -13.34 -3.88 -13.93
C TYR A 584 -13.78 -5.33 -14.22
N TRP A 585 -14.65 -5.51 -15.21
CA TRP A 585 -15.20 -6.79 -15.65
C TRP A 585 -14.37 -7.48 -16.74
N TYR A 586 -13.27 -6.86 -17.21
CA TYR A 586 -12.47 -7.40 -18.31
C TYR A 586 -11.67 -8.64 -17.90
N GLY A 587 -11.87 -9.75 -18.61
CA GLY A 587 -11.18 -11.01 -18.40
C GLY A 587 -12.13 -12.15 -18.10
N SER A 588 -11.61 -13.38 -18.18
CA SER A 588 -12.38 -14.62 -17.98
C SER A 588 -12.70 -14.91 -16.51
N GLY A 589 -11.91 -14.36 -15.56
CA GLY A 589 -11.91 -14.79 -14.17
C GLY A 589 -11.22 -16.15 -14.05
N TYR A 590 -10.07 -16.20 -13.40
CA TYR A 590 -9.26 -17.42 -13.41
C TYR A 590 -9.33 -18.15 -12.07
N CYS A 591 -9.64 -19.45 -12.12
CA CYS A 591 -9.51 -20.35 -10.97
C CYS A 591 -8.03 -20.69 -10.70
N GLU A 592 -7.13 -20.27 -11.58
CA GLU A 592 -5.71 -20.61 -11.62
C GLU A 592 -4.81 -19.38 -11.44
N THR A 593 -5.29 -18.18 -11.80
CA THR A 593 -4.57 -16.91 -11.64
C THR A 593 -5.42 -15.89 -10.88
N CYS A 594 -5.20 -15.83 -9.58
CA CYS A 594 -5.75 -14.78 -8.75
C CYS A 594 -4.79 -13.59 -8.69
N GLY A 595 -5.36 -12.37 -8.71
CA GLY A 595 -4.62 -11.12 -8.79
C GLY A 595 -3.65 -10.87 -7.64
N ALA A 596 -3.01 -9.71 -7.69
CA ALA A 596 -2.00 -9.31 -6.72
C ALA A 596 -2.56 -8.95 -5.32
N SER A 597 -3.69 -9.47 -4.87
CA SER A 597 -4.30 -9.21 -3.55
C SER A 597 -4.96 -10.47 -3.00
N THR A 598 -4.77 -10.78 -1.71
CA THR A 598 -5.32 -12.00 -1.07
C THR A 598 -6.74 -11.80 -0.49
N ASP A 599 -7.30 -10.59 -0.56
CA ASP A 599 -8.37 -10.17 0.35
C ASP A 599 -9.71 -9.84 -0.32
N TYR A 600 -9.95 -10.27 -1.57
CA TYR A 600 -11.20 -9.93 -2.28
C TYR A 600 -12.47 -10.36 -1.53
N LEU A 601 -12.41 -11.48 -0.79
CA LEU A 601 -13.56 -12.04 -0.07
C LEU A 601 -13.61 -11.67 1.42
N VAL A 602 -12.52 -11.13 1.95
CA VAL A 602 -12.48 -10.60 3.33
C VAL A 602 -13.56 -9.54 3.58
N PRO A 603 -13.71 -8.47 2.76
CA PRO A 603 -14.70 -7.45 3.02
C PRO A 603 -16.13 -8.00 2.92
N LEU A 604 -16.38 -8.99 2.06
CA LEU A 604 -17.69 -9.66 1.96
C LEU A 604 -18.02 -10.38 3.29
N ARG A 605 -17.06 -11.09 3.86
CA ARG A 605 -17.21 -11.75 5.18
C ARG A 605 -17.54 -10.74 6.28
N LEU A 606 -16.80 -9.63 6.33
CA LEU A 606 -16.99 -8.60 7.34
C LEU A 606 -18.33 -7.87 7.17
N ALA A 607 -18.75 -7.56 5.94
CA ALA A 607 -20.06 -7.00 5.65
C ALA A 607 -21.20 -7.93 6.09
N TYR A 608 -21.08 -9.24 5.86
CA TYR A 608 -22.07 -10.20 6.33
C TYR A 608 -22.13 -10.30 7.85
N PHE A 609 -20.98 -10.49 8.52
CA PHE A 609 -20.96 -10.68 9.97
C PHE A 609 -21.30 -9.42 10.75
N LEU A 610 -20.84 -8.25 10.33
CA LEU A 610 -21.04 -7.00 11.07
C LEU A 610 -22.35 -6.29 10.70
N ARG A 611 -22.88 -6.50 9.48
CA ARG A 611 -23.99 -5.70 8.93
C ARG A 611 -25.12 -6.50 8.27
N ASP A 612 -25.10 -7.83 8.28
CA ASP A 612 -26.07 -8.71 7.61
C ASP A 612 -26.25 -8.40 6.11
N CYS A 613 -25.17 -7.99 5.44
CA CYS A 613 -25.18 -7.80 3.99
C CYS A 613 -25.30 -9.16 3.28
N ARG A 614 -26.52 -9.59 2.96
CA ARG A 614 -26.77 -10.94 2.41
C ARG A 614 -26.32 -11.15 0.97
N TRP A 615 -26.24 -10.09 0.17
CA TRP A 615 -25.56 -10.12 -1.12
C TRP A 615 -24.07 -10.49 -0.99
N ALA A 616 -23.43 -10.15 0.13
CA ALA A 616 -22.04 -10.54 0.40
C ALA A 616 -21.93 -12.03 0.75
N ARG A 617 -22.91 -12.57 1.50
CA ARG A 617 -23.04 -14.01 1.76
C ARG A 617 -23.22 -14.79 0.46
N ASP A 618 -24.14 -14.36 -0.41
CA ASP A 618 -24.34 -14.98 -1.73
C ASP A 618 -23.01 -15.07 -2.48
N GLY A 619 -22.23 -13.98 -2.45
CA GLY A 619 -20.95 -13.95 -3.15
C GLY A 619 -19.92 -14.95 -2.60
N LEU A 620 -19.90 -15.16 -1.29
CA LEU A 620 -19.04 -16.16 -0.64
C LEU A 620 -19.50 -17.59 -0.95
N GLU A 621 -20.80 -17.84 -0.99
CA GLU A 621 -21.39 -19.13 -1.36
C GLU A 621 -21.12 -19.46 -2.83
N LEU A 622 -21.26 -18.48 -3.73
CA LEU A 622 -20.90 -18.60 -5.15
C LEU A 622 -19.43 -18.97 -5.32
N HIS A 623 -18.54 -18.32 -4.57
CA HIS A 623 -17.13 -18.63 -4.64
C HIS A 623 -16.81 -20.02 -4.06
N ALA A 624 -17.41 -20.41 -2.94
CA ALA A 624 -17.26 -21.74 -2.37
C ALA A 624 -17.69 -22.83 -3.37
N ASP A 625 -18.84 -22.65 -4.03
CA ASP A 625 -19.31 -23.56 -5.07
C ASP A 625 -18.32 -23.65 -6.25
N ALA A 626 -17.83 -22.51 -6.74
CA ALA A 626 -16.85 -22.49 -7.82
C ALA A 626 -15.54 -23.21 -7.45
N MET A 627 -15.02 -23.00 -6.25
CA MET A 627 -13.82 -23.71 -5.77
C MET A 627 -14.08 -25.22 -5.62
N ASN A 628 -15.26 -25.63 -5.17
CA ASN A 628 -15.62 -27.03 -5.11
C ASN A 628 -15.68 -27.71 -6.48
N ARG A 629 -16.17 -27.01 -7.50
CA ARG A 629 -16.32 -27.54 -8.87
C ARG A 629 -15.02 -27.49 -9.69
N LEU A 630 -14.27 -26.40 -9.60
CA LEU A 630 -13.24 -26.06 -10.58
C LEU A 630 -11.81 -26.20 -10.04
N TRP A 631 -11.62 -26.03 -8.73
CA TRP A 631 -10.28 -25.96 -8.15
C TRP A 631 -9.65 -27.35 -7.97
N ASP A 632 -8.38 -27.44 -8.38
CA ASP A 632 -7.54 -28.61 -8.29
C ASP A 632 -6.12 -28.23 -7.83
N LEU A 633 -5.53 -29.06 -6.97
CA LEU A 633 -4.22 -28.79 -6.36
C LEU A 633 -3.08 -28.86 -7.38
N ASP A 634 -3.11 -29.82 -8.30
CA ASP A 634 -2.04 -30.00 -9.28
C ASP A 634 -2.04 -28.88 -10.32
N LYS A 635 -3.23 -28.42 -10.73
CA LYS A 635 -3.35 -27.18 -11.49
C LYS A 635 -2.82 -25.99 -10.71
N CYS A 636 -3.20 -25.83 -9.44
CA CYS A 636 -2.72 -24.72 -8.59
C CYS A 636 -1.18 -24.69 -8.47
N ARG A 637 -0.52 -25.85 -8.41
CA ARG A 637 0.95 -25.98 -8.40
C ARG A 637 1.63 -25.42 -9.66
N ALA A 638 0.92 -25.33 -10.78
CA ALA A 638 1.45 -24.80 -12.03
C ALA A 638 1.42 -23.26 -12.12
N PHE A 639 0.89 -22.54 -11.11
CA PHE A 639 0.69 -21.09 -11.15
C PHE A 639 1.27 -20.33 -9.94
N ASN A 640 1.48 -19.02 -10.12
CA ASN A 640 2.31 -18.17 -9.25
C ASN A 640 1.61 -17.56 -8.00
N ALA A 641 0.44 -18.06 -7.55
CA ALA A 641 -0.33 -17.39 -6.47
C ALA A 641 -1.10 -18.30 -5.47
N PRO A 642 -0.53 -19.42 -4.98
CA PRO A 642 -1.27 -20.38 -4.14
C PRO A 642 -1.77 -19.82 -2.79
N PHE A 643 -1.08 -18.83 -2.22
CA PHE A 643 -1.51 -18.22 -0.94
C PHE A 643 -2.75 -17.33 -1.07
N THR A 644 -3.02 -16.77 -2.25
CA THR A 644 -4.26 -16.04 -2.50
C THR A 644 -5.44 -17.00 -2.57
N HIS A 645 -5.27 -18.18 -3.19
CA HIS A 645 -6.28 -19.24 -3.15
C HIS A 645 -6.58 -19.67 -1.71
N LEU A 646 -5.55 -19.89 -0.90
CA LEU A 646 -5.70 -20.22 0.52
C LEU A 646 -6.57 -19.18 1.24
N SER A 647 -6.25 -17.89 1.08
CA SER A 647 -7.02 -16.80 1.72
C SER A 647 -8.46 -16.71 1.23
N MET A 648 -8.70 -16.79 -0.08
CA MET A 648 -10.04 -16.68 -0.66
C MET A 648 -10.94 -17.85 -0.25
N MET A 649 -10.44 -19.08 -0.37
CA MET A 649 -11.15 -20.28 0.08
C MET A 649 -11.41 -20.23 1.58
N LEU A 650 -10.44 -19.74 2.38
CA LEU A 650 -10.60 -19.63 3.83
C LEU A 650 -11.73 -18.66 4.19
N ASN A 651 -11.80 -17.50 3.54
CA ASN A 651 -12.85 -16.53 3.82
C ASN A 651 -14.24 -17.01 3.39
N ALA A 652 -14.34 -17.79 2.31
CA ALA A 652 -15.58 -18.47 1.93
C ALA A 652 -15.95 -19.59 2.93
N TYR A 653 -14.97 -20.38 3.39
CA TYR A 653 -15.18 -21.42 4.41
C TYR A 653 -15.63 -20.84 5.75
N LEU A 654 -15.04 -19.72 6.19
CA LEU A 654 -15.38 -19.10 7.47
C LEU A 654 -16.83 -18.60 7.55
N VAL A 655 -17.55 -18.53 6.42
CA VAL A 655 -19.00 -18.26 6.39
C VAL A 655 -19.81 -19.52 6.10
N THR A 656 -19.40 -20.32 5.11
CA THR A 656 -20.17 -21.48 4.64
C THR A 656 -20.02 -22.73 5.52
N GLN A 657 -18.88 -22.85 6.20
CA GLN A 657 -18.43 -24.05 6.90
C GLN A 657 -18.55 -25.34 6.06
N ASP A 658 -18.43 -25.25 4.73
CA ASP A 658 -18.55 -26.39 3.80
C ASP A 658 -17.37 -27.38 4.00
N PRO A 659 -17.63 -28.64 4.37
CA PRO A 659 -16.58 -29.63 4.62
C PRO A 659 -15.75 -29.97 3.37
N ARG A 660 -16.33 -29.90 2.16
CA ARG A 660 -15.60 -30.14 0.90
C ARG A 660 -14.55 -29.07 0.65
N LEU A 661 -14.88 -27.82 1.00
CA LEU A 661 -13.96 -26.69 0.89
C LEU A 661 -12.86 -26.78 1.95
N ALA A 662 -13.20 -27.23 3.17
CA ALA A 662 -12.23 -27.49 4.23
C ALA A 662 -11.18 -28.53 3.81
N GLU A 663 -11.60 -29.64 3.19
CA GLU A 663 -10.67 -30.67 2.69
C GLU A 663 -9.64 -30.08 1.72
N LYS A 664 -10.10 -29.28 0.75
CA LYS A 664 -9.22 -28.60 -0.22
C LYS A 664 -8.28 -27.58 0.44
N LEU A 665 -8.78 -26.83 1.42
CA LEU A 665 -7.99 -25.89 2.21
C LEU A 665 -6.86 -26.58 2.97
N HIS A 666 -7.16 -27.70 3.63
CA HIS A 666 -6.16 -28.50 4.34
C HIS A 666 -5.10 -29.05 3.39
N ALA A 667 -5.52 -29.62 2.26
CA ALA A 667 -4.60 -30.14 1.25
C ALA A 667 -3.67 -29.05 0.68
N LEU A 668 -4.20 -27.85 0.42
CA LEU A 668 -3.41 -26.72 -0.06
C LEU A 668 -2.43 -26.22 1.01
N ALA A 669 -2.88 -26.01 2.26
CA ALA A 669 -2.02 -25.56 3.35
C ALA A 669 -0.87 -26.55 3.62
N ASP A 670 -1.15 -27.86 3.59
CA ASP A 670 -0.14 -28.90 3.74
C ASP A 670 0.90 -28.88 2.62
N ALA A 671 0.47 -28.65 1.38
CA ALA A 671 1.35 -28.56 0.22
C ALA A 671 2.22 -27.28 0.23
N LEU A 672 1.68 -26.17 0.76
CA LEU A 672 2.38 -24.88 0.84
C LEU A 672 3.52 -24.88 1.85
N VAL A 673 3.43 -25.71 2.89
CA VAL A 673 4.40 -25.74 3.99
C VAL A 673 5.39 -26.89 3.82
N ASP A 674 6.68 -26.55 3.70
CA ASP A 674 7.79 -27.51 3.73
C ASP A 674 8.85 -27.02 4.72
N LEU A 675 8.88 -27.64 5.90
CA LEU A 675 9.81 -27.26 6.96
C LEU A 675 11.26 -27.65 6.67
N ASN A 676 11.55 -28.41 5.60
CA ASN A 676 12.91 -28.70 5.16
C ASN A 676 13.48 -27.57 4.29
N GLU A 677 12.61 -26.80 3.62
CA GLU A 677 13.02 -25.64 2.83
C GLU A 677 13.43 -24.48 3.75
N PRO A 678 14.34 -23.58 3.33
CA PRO A 678 14.85 -22.50 4.17
C PRO A 678 13.72 -21.69 4.81
N LEU A 679 12.79 -21.15 4.03
CA LEU A 679 11.68 -20.34 4.57
C LEU A 679 10.56 -21.13 5.26
N GLY A 680 10.66 -22.46 5.36
CA GLY A 680 9.53 -23.30 5.78
C GLY A 680 8.39 -23.36 4.74
N LEU A 681 8.59 -22.79 3.56
CA LEU A 681 7.61 -22.73 2.47
C LEU A 681 8.09 -23.58 1.29
N SER A 682 7.18 -24.35 0.72
CA SER A 682 7.46 -25.21 -0.42
C SER A 682 7.90 -24.41 -1.65
N THR A 683 9.07 -24.76 -2.20
CA THR A 683 9.56 -24.18 -3.46
C THR A 683 8.90 -24.81 -4.69
N ALA A 684 8.13 -25.88 -4.52
CA ALA A 684 7.50 -26.62 -5.62
C ALA A 684 6.58 -25.75 -6.49
N PHE A 685 5.91 -24.76 -5.87
CA PHE A 685 5.05 -23.80 -6.56
C PHE A 685 5.82 -22.76 -7.40
N TYR A 686 7.15 -22.78 -7.38
CA TYR A 686 8.01 -21.77 -8.01
C TYR A 686 9.04 -22.38 -8.98
N LYS A 687 8.97 -23.70 -9.27
CA LYS A 687 10.04 -24.45 -9.94
C LYS A 687 10.00 -24.51 -11.49
N ARG A 688 9.13 -23.81 -12.24
CA ARG A 688 9.12 -23.91 -13.74
C ARG A 688 8.79 -22.65 -14.59
N LYS A 689 9.57 -22.61 -15.70
CA LYS A 689 9.53 -21.90 -17.03
C LYS A 689 9.51 -20.35 -17.12
N LEU A 690 10.73 -19.80 -17.10
CA LEU A 690 11.35 -18.95 -18.15
C LEU A 690 10.87 -17.52 -18.46
N GLU A 691 9.85 -16.96 -17.82
CA GLU A 691 9.55 -15.52 -18.03
C GLU A 691 9.58 -14.63 -16.79
N PHE A 692 9.43 -15.18 -15.58
CA PHE A 692 9.45 -14.39 -14.34
C PHE A 692 10.22 -15.06 -13.19
N PRO A 693 11.25 -14.41 -12.60
CA PRO A 693 12.16 -14.99 -11.61
C PRO A 693 11.61 -14.87 -10.16
N TYR A 694 10.40 -15.34 -9.87
CA TYR A 694 9.82 -15.28 -8.52
C TYR A 694 10.08 -16.56 -7.73
N ASP A 695 10.57 -16.43 -6.50
CA ASP A 695 10.76 -17.52 -5.55
C ASP A 695 9.82 -17.39 -4.33
N ALA A 696 10.01 -18.26 -3.33
CA ALA A 696 9.24 -18.22 -2.09
C ALA A 696 9.38 -16.88 -1.31
N THR A 697 10.45 -16.10 -1.53
CA THR A 697 10.69 -14.79 -0.89
C THR A 697 9.85 -13.66 -1.49
N TYR A 698 9.39 -13.80 -2.74
CA TYR A 698 8.58 -12.77 -3.39
C TYR A 698 7.24 -12.56 -2.65
N LYS A 699 6.97 -11.33 -2.18
CA LYS A 699 5.75 -10.96 -1.42
C LYS A 699 5.48 -11.86 -0.22
N TYR A 700 6.53 -12.26 0.50
CA TYR A 700 6.43 -13.23 1.58
C TYR A 700 5.49 -12.75 2.70
N GLU A 701 5.44 -11.45 3.02
CA GLU A 701 4.69 -10.90 4.16
C GLU A 701 3.20 -11.29 4.05
N ARG A 702 2.67 -11.25 2.82
CA ARG A 702 1.29 -11.62 2.52
C ARG A 702 1.06 -13.13 2.59
N LYS A 703 2.05 -13.93 2.17
CA LYS A 703 1.99 -15.40 2.23
C LYS A 703 1.94 -15.85 3.70
N ILE A 704 2.78 -15.25 4.52
CA ILE A 704 2.79 -15.47 5.97
C ILE A 704 1.48 -15.04 6.60
N LEU A 705 0.91 -13.90 6.17
CA LEU A 705 -0.40 -13.47 6.65
C LEU A 705 -1.52 -14.48 6.31
N ALA A 706 -1.55 -15.05 5.11
CA ALA A 706 -2.52 -16.09 4.76
C ALA A 706 -2.35 -17.38 5.60
N LEU A 707 -1.11 -17.77 5.92
CA LEU A 707 -0.84 -18.88 6.83
C LEU A 707 -1.24 -18.58 8.28
N LEU A 708 -1.07 -17.33 8.72
CA LEU A 708 -1.53 -16.87 10.03
C LEU A 708 -3.05 -16.95 10.13
N ASP A 709 -3.78 -16.42 9.13
CA ASP A 709 -5.24 -16.49 9.08
C ASP A 709 -5.73 -17.94 9.11
N TYR A 710 -5.04 -18.83 8.37
CA TYR A 710 -5.33 -20.25 8.37
C TYR A 710 -5.04 -20.91 9.73
N TYR A 711 -3.92 -20.57 10.38
CA TYR A 711 -3.61 -21.04 11.74
C TYR A 711 -4.65 -20.56 12.75
N ASP A 712 -5.09 -19.31 12.67
CA ASP A 712 -6.10 -18.77 13.59
C ASP A 712 -7.45 -19.49 13.43
N ALA A 713 -7.78 -19.94 12.21
CA ALA A 713 -8.99 -20.71 11.94
C ALA A 713 -8.91 -22.19 12.37
N PHE A 714 -7.76 -22.85 12.17
CA PHE A 714 -7.65 -24.32 12.29
C PHE A 714 -6.62 -24.84 13.30
N GLY A 715 -5.69 -24.00 13.78
CA GLY A 715 -4.67 -24.38 14.76
C GLY A 715 -3.57 -25.31 14.22
N MET A 716 -3.27 -25.28 12.91
CA MET A 716 -2.27 -26.17 12.30
C MET A 716 -0.85 -25.87 12.78
N GLU A 717 -0.28 -26.73 13.61
CA GLU A 717 1.04 -26.52 14.22
C GLU A 717 2.18 -26.44 13.17
N LYS A 718 2.06 -27.16 12.04
CA LYS A 718 3.02 -27.10 10.94
C LYS A 718 3.05 -25.70 10.29
N ALA A 719 1.90 -25.03 10.15
CA ALA A 719 1.82 -23.67 9.63
C ALA A 719 2.46 -22.66 10.59
N LYS A 720 2.18 -22.78 11.90
CA LYS A 720 2.86 -21.98 12.94
C LYS A 720 4.38 -22.13 12.88
N LYS A 721 4.89 -23.35 12.81
CA LYS A 721 6.34 -23.62 12.65
C LYS A 721 6.90 -23.00 11.38
N ALA A 722 6.16 -23.03 10.27
CA ALA A 722 6.57 -22.39 9.03
C ALA A 722 6.65 -20.87 9.15
N VAL A 723 5.68 -20.24 9.83
CA VAL A 723 5.71 -18.81 10.11
C VAL A 723 6.91 -18.44 10.99
N ILE A 724 7.19 -19.21 12.04
CA ILE A 724 8.37 -18.99 12.90
C ILE A 724 9.65 -19.13 12.07
N LYS A 725 9.81 -20.23 11.33
CA LYS A 725 10.99 -20.47 10.50
C LYS A 725 11.19 -19.39 9.44
N ALA A 726 10.11 -18.99 8.77
CA ALA A 726 10.13 -17.88 7.82
C ALA A 726 10.61 -16.60 8.51
N ASN A 727 10.11 -16.27 9.70
CA ASN A 727 10.56 -15.11 10.47
C ASN A 727 12.02 -15.20 10.92
N GLU A 728 12.50 -16.36 11.37
CA GLU A 728 13.90 -16.59 11.72
C GLU A 728 14.82 -16.33 10.53
N GLU A 729 14.46 -16.91 9.39
CA GLU A 729 15.19 -16.77 8.14
C GLU A 729 15.09 -15.35 7.59
N LEU A 730 13.94 -14.69 7.70
CA LEU A 730 13.75 -13.34 7.19
C LEU A 730 14.38 -12.27 8.09
N PHE A 731 14.33 -12.45 9.41
CA PHE A 731 15.12 -11.64 10.34
C PHE A 731 16.62 -11.74 10.02
N ALA A 732 17.05 -12.92 9.58
CA ALA A 732 18.41 -13.15 9.13
C ALA A 732 18.69 -12.57 7.73
N LYS A 733 17.65 -12.44 6.88
CA LYS A 733 17.74 -12.06 5.47
C LYS A 733 17.57 -10.56 5.22
N SER A 734 16.51 -9.98 5.77
CA SER A 734 16.11 -8.60 5.56
C SER A 734 16.58 -7.73 6.71
N SER A 735 17.73 -7.10 6.55
CA SER A 735 17.80 -5.71 7.03
C SER A 735 16.99 -4.85 6.06
N GLN A 736 16.30 -3.86 6.60
CA GLN A 736 15.50 -2.87 5.87
C GLN A 736 14.12 -3.37 5.45
N THR A 737 13.12 -2.92 6.20
CA THR A 737 11.92 -2.39 5.57
C THR A 737 11.64 -1.05 6.19
N CYS A 738 11.36 -0.07 5.36
CA CYS A 738 10.67 1.09 5.86
C CYS A 738 9.39 0.65 6.55
N PRO A 739 9.10 1.25 7.72
CA PRO A 739 7.88 0.94 8.45
C PRO A 739 6.66 1.16 7.55
N VAL A 740 6.61 2.25 6.78
CA VAL A 740 5.55 2.51 5.79
C VAL A 740 6.07 2.20 4.37
N ALA A 741 6.18 0.91 4.06
CA ALA A 741 6.57 0.39 2.76
C ALA A 741 5.42 -0.37 2.08
N TYR A 742 5.60 -0.64 0.78
CA TYR A 742 4.67 -1.43 -0.04
C TYR A 742 4.32 -2.74 0.70
N GLN A 743 3.11 -2.78 1.28
CA GLN A 743 2.52 -3.94 1.94
C GLN A 743 3.35 -4.61 3.02
N ASN A 744 4.02 -3.80 3.83
CA ASN A 744 4.76 -4.29 4.97
C ASN A 744 3.82 -4.79 6.08
N TYR A 745 3.63 -6.12 6.16
CA TYR A 745 2.96 -6.78 7.28
C TYR A 745 3.94 -7.45 8.24
N MET A 746 5.23 -7.13 8.12
CA MET A 746 6.27 -7.74 8.94
C MET A 746 6.04 -7.60 10.45
N PRO A 747 5.59 -6.45 10.96
CA PRO A 747 5.35 -6.30 12.39
C PRO A 747 4.24 -7.22 12.91
N VAL A 748 3.24 -7.54 12.09
CA VAL A 748 2.14 -8.46 12.47
C VAL A 748 2.70 -9.83 12.77
N HIS A 749 3.43 -10.41 11.82
CA HIS A 749 3.92 -11.77 11.98
C HIS A 749 5.09 -11.88 12.96
N LEU A 750 5.91 -10.83 13.13
CA LEU A 750 6.90 -10.76 14.21
C LEU A 750 6.23 -10.69 15.59
N ALA A 751 5.15 -9.93 15.74
CA ALA A 751 4.42 -9.85 16.99
C ALA A 751 3.74 -11.20 17.33
N ARG A 752 3.18 -11.90 16.34
CA ARG A 752 2.69 -13.30 16.51
C ARG A 752 3.83 -14.27 16.85
N ALA A 753 4.98 -14.17 16.19
CA ALA A 753 6.13 -15.02 16.50
C ALA A 753 6.64 -14.78 17.93
N PHE A 754 6.63 -13.52 18.41
CA PHE A 754 6.94 -13.20 19.81
C PHE A 754 5.98 -13.89 20.79
N GLU A 755 4.67 -13.85 20.55
CA GLU A 755 3.70 -14.52 21.43
C GLU A 755 3.95 -16.03 21.54
N TRP A 756 4.42 -16.67 20.48
CA TRP A 756 4.69 -18.12 20.48
C TRP A 756 6.06 -18.50 21.03
N THR A 757 7.06 -17.63 20.92
CA THR A 757 8.47 -17.96 21.22
C THR A 757 9.02 -17.24 22.45
N GLY A 758 8.42 -16.12 22.87
CA GLY A 758 8.97 -15.22 23.87
C GLY A 758 10.22 -14.45 23.42
N ASN A 759 10.61 -14.53 22.14
CA ASN A 759 11.85 -13.91 21.65
C ASN A 759 11.73 -12.38 21.60
N ALA A 760 12.43 -11.71 22.53
CA ALA A 760 12.41 -10.26 22.68
C ALA A 760 12.88 -9.49 21.43
N ASP A 761 13.69 -10.09 20.56
CA ASP A 761 14.17 -9.45 19.33
C ASP A 761 13.01 -9.22 18.33
N TYR A 762 12.06 -10.16 18.24
CA TYR A 762 10.85 -9.97 17.42
C TYR A 762 9.98 -8.83 17.93
N ARG A 763 9.80 -8.77 19.26
CA ARG A 763 9.09 -7.67 19.92
C ARG A 763 9.76 -6.33 19.64
N ALA A 764 11.07 -6.25 19.81
CA ALA A 764 11.83 -5.02 19.58
C ALA A 764 11.68 -4.52 18.14
N VAL A 765 11.80 -5.41 17.14
CA VAL A 765 11.69 -5.02 15.72
C VAL A 765 10.26 -4.67 15.32
N ALA A 766 9.25 -5.37 15.83
CA ALA A 766 7.85 -5.01 15.58
C ALA A 766 7.50 -3.63 16.17
N ALA A 767 7.93 -3.35 17.41
CA ALA A 767 7.75 -2.05 18.05
C ALA A 767 8.48 -0.92 17.30
N ALA A 768 9.71 -1.18 16.83
CA ALA A 768 10.50 -0.22 16.07
C ALA A 768 9.81 0.18 14.76
N HIS A 769 9.18 -0.76 14.04
CA HIS A 769 8.43 -0.41 12.84
C HIS A 769 7.22 0.48 13.15
N VAL A 770 6.50 0.24 14.24
CA VAL A 770 5.40 1.14 14.62
C VAL A 770 5.93 2.54 14.93
N GLN A 771 6.98 2.66 15.75
CA GLN A 771 7.55 3.97 16.07
C GLN A 771 8.07 4.69 14.82
N GLY A 772 8.78 4.00 13.95
CA GLY A 772 9.27 4.58 12.70
C GLY A 772 8.14 5.02 11.76
N ALA A 773 6.98 4.35 11.78
CA ALA A 773 5.81 4.79 11.00
C ALA A 773 5.20 6.07 11.57
N LEU A 774 5.11 6.19 12.90
CA LEU A 774 4.63 7.40 13.54
C LEU A 774 5.56 8.58 13.24
N ASP A 775 6.87 8.37 13.32
CA ASP A 775 7.86 9.40 12.97
C ASP A 775 7.78 9.78 11.49
N TRP A 776 7.62 8.79 10.59
CA TRP A 776 7.38 9.03 9.17
C TRP A 776 6.10 9.83 8.93
N PHE A 777 5.02 9.55 9.66
CA PHE A 777 3.75 10.24 9.49
C PHE A 777 3.83 11.72 9.88
N GLU A 778 4.55 12.05 10.94
CA GLU A 778 4.84 13.45 11.30
C GLU A 778 5.59 14.18 10.17
N GLU A 779 6.55 13.53 9.52
CA GLU A 779 7.22 14.11 8.35
C GLU A 779 6.30 14.24 7.13
N PHE A 780 5.46 13.23 6.91
CA PHE A 780 4.48 13.26 5.84
C PHE A 780 3.55 14.46 6.04
N LYS A 781 3.04 14.72 7.25
CA LYS A 781 2.24 15.91 7.57
C LYS A 781 2.96 17.24 7.28
N ALA A 782 4.27 17.29 7.54
CA ALA A 782 5.09 18.48 7.25
C ALA A 782 5.33 18.70 5.73
N THR A 783 5.04 17.72 4.89
CA THR A 783 5.13 17.85 3.42
C THR A 783 4.00 18.77 2.92
N PRO A 784 4.28 19.70 1.98
CA PRO A 784 3.26 20.56 1.40
C PRO A 784 2.02 19.76 0.92
N PRO A 785 0.78 20.23 1.18
CA PRO A 785 -0.44 19.46 0.90
C PRO A 785 -0.54 18.95 -0.54
N GLU A 786 -0.10 19.72 -1.52
CA GLU A 786 -0.12 19.35 -2.94
C GLU A 786 0.81 18.16 -3.24
N LYS A 787 1.96 18.09 -2.57
CA LYS A 787 2.90 16.97 -2.69
C LYS A 787 2.40 15.73 -1.95
N ARG A 788 1.72 15.89 -0.81
CA ARG A 788 1.05 14.79 -0.11
C ARG A 788 -0.07 14.18 -0.96
N TYR A 789 -0.85 15.03 -1.61
CA TYR A 789 -1.96 14.62 -2.47
C TYR A 789 -1.48 13.79 -3.66
N LEU A 790 -0.49 14.30 -4.41
CA LEU A 790 0.06 13.62 -5.60
C LEU A 790 1.00 12.47 -5.26
N SER A 791 1.25 12.22 -3.98
CA SER A 791 2.11 11.15 -3.54
C SER A 791 1.54 9.78 -3.93
N PRO A 792 2.28 8.95 -4.70
CA PRO A 792 1.85 7.59 -5.01
C PRO A 792 1.89 6.66 -3.78
N PHE A 793 2.37 7.15 -2.63
CA PHE A 793 2.64 6.34 -1.43
C PHE A 793 1.40 6.01 -0.58
N THR A 794 0.20 6.46 -0.94
CA THR A 794 -0.97 6.32 -0.05
C THR A 794 -1.75 5.00 -0.20
N PRO A 795 -1.97 4.41 -1.39
CA PRO A 795 -2.89 3.27 -1.50
C PRO A 795 -2.21 1.90 -1.33
N ASP A 796 -0.92 1.77 -1.62
CA ASP A 796 -0.14 0.53 -1.52
C ASP A 796 0.46 0.28 -0.12
N LYS A 797 0.36 1.28 0.77
CA LYS A 797 0.94 1.28 2.12
C LYS A 797 -0.09 1.27 3.25
N GLN A 798 -1.38 1.17 2.91
CA GLN A 798 -2.49 1.19 3.87
C GLN A 798 -2.48 0.05 4.89
N GLY A 799 -1.91 -1.11 4.52
CA GLY A 799 -1.77 -2.25 5.43
C GLY A 799 -1.12 -1.87 6.75
N PHE A 800 -0.23 -0.89 6.72
CA PHE A 800 0.53 -0.50 7.90
C PHE A 800 -0.30 0.25 8.96
N PRO A 801 -0.88 1.44 8.69
CA PRO A 801 -1.67 2.16 9.69
C PRO A 801 -2.89 1.36 10.15
N PHE A 802 -3.66 0.74 9.25
CA PHE A 802 -4.94 0.14 9.63
C PHE A 802 -4.83 -1.24 10.27
N PHE A 803 -3.74 -1.98 10.03
CA PHE A 803 -3.62 -3.36 10.46
C PHE A 803 -2.35 -3.61 11.27
N SER A 804 -1.16 -3.29 10.73
CA SER A 804 0.11 -3.53 11.44
C SER A 804 0.25 -2.75 12.74
N VAL A 805 -0.02 -1.44 12.74
CA VAL A 805 0.06 -0.60 13.96
C VAL A 805 -0.87 -1.14 15.06
N PRO A 806 -2.17 -1.34 14.81
CA PRO A 806 -3.10 -1.86 15.80
C PRO A 806 -2.78 -3.25 16.33
N HIS A 807 -2.29 -4.13 15.46
CA HIS A 807 -1.91 -5.48 15.84
C HIS A 807 -0.74 -5.46 16.81
N VAL A 808 0.27 -4.64 16.52
CA VAL A 808 1.42 -4.44 17.40
C VAL A 808 1.01 -3.79 18.72
N LEU A 809 0.13 -2.79 18.71
CA LEU A 809 -0.39 -2.15 19.92
C LEU A 809 -1.19 -3.11 20.80
N ALA A 810 -1.89 -4.09 20.20
CA ALA A 810 -2.61 -5.12 20.96
C ALA A 810 -1.67 -5.95 21.83
N LEU A 811 -0.44 -6.15 21.35
CA LEU A 811 0.55 -7.05 21.95
C LEU A 811 1.55 -6.32 22.84
N PHE A 812 1.80 -5.03 22.58
CA PHE A 812 2.72 -4.21 23.36
C PHE A 812 1.95 -3.13 24.12
N SER A 813 1.37 -3.52 25.25
CA SER A 813 0.61 -2.63 26.13
C SER A 813 1.46 -1.50 26.75
N ASP A 814 2.76 -1.67 26.89
CA ASP A 814 3.58 -0.74 27.68
C ASP A 814 4.27 0.29 26.77
N SER A 815 3.86 1.56 26.91
CA SER A 815 4.32 2.69 26.09
C SER A 815 5.81 3.00 26.21
N GLU A 816 6.49 2.50 27.26
CA GLU A 816 7.93 2.70 27.45
C GLU A 816 8.78 2.08 26.34
N HIS A 817 8.36 0.95 25.78
CA HIS A 817 9.15 0.24 24.78
C HIS A 817 9.03 0.83 23.36
N LEU A 818 7.97 1.58 23.07
CA LEU A 818 7.87 2.35 21.82
C LEU A 818 8.87 3.52 21.77
N LYS A 819 9.43 3.94 22.91
CA LYS A 819 10.31 5.12 23.01
C LYS A 819 11.78 4.87 22.63
N GLN A 820 12.21 3.63 22.43
CA GLN A 820 13.62 3.33 22.15
C GLN A 820 14.00 3.77 20.73
N ALA A 821 14.99 4.66 20.63
CA ALA A 821 15.43 5.25 19.37
C ALA A 821 16.08 4.20 18.45
N PHE A 822 15.64 4.19 17.20
CA PHE A 822 16.11 3.30 16.15
C PHE A 822 16.31 4.09 14.85
N PRO A 823 17.43 3.96 14.10
CA PRO A 823 18.63 3.18 14.39
C PRO A 823 19.43 3.74 15.55
N TYR A 824 20.32 2.93 16.14
CA TYR A 824 21.14 3.41 17.25
C TYR A 824 22.36 4.21 16.79
N LEU A 825 22.95 3.86 15.64
CA LEU A 825 24.08 4.52 14.98
C LEU A 825 24.07 4.13 13.49
N ALA A 826 24.57 5.00 12.61
CA ALA A 826 24.72 4.70 11.18
C ALA A 826 26.04 5.26 10.64
N ASN A 827 26.72 4.47 9.81
CA ASN A 827 27.75 4.96 8.89
C ASN A 827 27.38 4.50 7.48
N LEU A 828 27.11 5.43 6.57
CA LEU A 828 26.76 5.08 5.18
C LEU A 828 27.90 5.46 4.18
N GLY A 829 29.02 5.98 4.68
CA GLY A 829 30.19 6.35 3.89
C GLY A 829 31.08 5.15 3.55
N ARG A 830 31.90 5.26 2.51
CA ARG A 830 32.82 4.18 2.08
C ARG A 830 34.28 4.44 2.48
N ASP A 831 34.61 5.64 2.93
CA ASP A 831 35.97 6.15 2.78
C ASP A 831 36.95 5.69 3.86
N HIS A 832 36.48 5.44 5.09
CA HIS A 832 37.32 5.06 6.22
C HIS A 832 36.56 4.28 7.29
N GLU A 833 37.30 3.60 8.17
CA GLU A 833 36.76 2.82 9.27
C GLU A 833 36.16 3.72 10.36
N CYS A 834 34.91 3.44 10.76
CA CYS A 834 34.24 4.12 11.87
C CYS A 834 33.87 3.09 12.96
N PRO A 835 34.77 2.82 13.93
CA PRO A 835 34.52 1.85 14.99
C PRO A 835 33.33 2.23 15.87
N ILE A 836 32.58 1.22 16.32
CA ILE A 836 31.50 1.34 17.29
C ILE A 836 32.08 1.07 18.68
N TYR A 837 31.71 1.88 19.67
CA TYR A 837 32.06 1.63 21.08
C TYR A 837 30.80 1.42 21.91
N LEU A 838 30.79 0.37 22.73
CA LEU A 838 29.71 0.08 23.68
C LEU A 838 30.27 -0.17 25.08
N VAL A 839 29.47 0.06 26.13
CA VAL A 839 29.84 -0.30 27.51
C VAL A 839 29.05 -1.52 27.96
N LYS A 840 29.77 -2.53 28.46
CA LYS A 840 29.20 -3.68 29.17
C LYS A 840 29.10 -3.39 30.66
N GLU A 841 27.91 -3.55 31.21
CA GLU A 841 27.63 -3.51 32.65
C GLU A 841 27.95 -4.88 33.31
N LYS A 842 28.02 -4.92 34.65
CA LYS A 842 28.35 -6.16 35.38
C LYS A 842 27.27 -7.24 35.17
N GLU A 843 27.69 -8.51 35.10
CA GLU A 843 26.85 -9.72 35.22
C GLU A 843 25.75 -9.95 34.14
N ARG A 844 25.77 -9.18 33.06
CA ARG A 844 24.80 -9.28 31.96
C ARG A 844 25.48 -9.46 30.61
N GLU A 845 24.88 -10.24 29.71
CA GLU A 845 25.30 -10.23 28.30
C GLU A 845 24.96 -8.89 27.64
N THR A 846 25.87 -8.39 26.80
CA THR A 846 25.64 -7.14 26.06
C THR A 846 25.77 -7.43 24.58
N TYR A 847 24.77 -7.03 23.79
CA TYR A 847 24.77 -7.26 22.35
C TYR A 847 24.42 -6.00 21.58
N ILE A 848 24.90 -5.97 20.34
CA ILE A 848 24.39 -5.12 19.28
C ILE A 848 23.98 -5.97 18.08
N LEU A 849 22.94 -5.52 17.38
CA LEU A 849 22.57 -6.01 16.05
C LEU A 849 23.12 -4.99 15.04
N VAL A 850 23.88 -5.44 14.06
CA VAL A 850 24.50 -4.56 13.06
C VAL A 850 24.16 -5.04 11.68
N SER A 851 23.36 -4.28 10.93
CA SER A 851 23.21 -4.48 9.50
C SER A 851 24.41 -3.89 8.77
N VAL A 852 25.21 -4.74 8.13
CA VAL A 852 26.31 -4.33 7.27
C VAL A 852 25.80 -4.25 5.84
N ILE A 853 25.92 -3.06 5.25
CA ILE A 853 25.42 -2.78 3.90
C ILE A 853 26.53 -3.13 2.91
N SER A 854 26.54 -4.40 2.49
CA SER A 854 27.54 -4.87 1.53
C SER A 854 27.40 -4.14 0.19
N CYS A 855 28.44 -3.37 -0.11
CA CYS A 855 29.07 -3.14 -1.42
C CYS A 855 29.18 -4.31 -2.37
N LEU A 856 28.19 -5.17 -2.56
CA LEU A 856 28.20 -5.88 -3.83
C LEU A 856 27.91 -4.82 -4.89
N ALA A 857 28.97 -4.34 -5.53
CA ALA A 857 28.90 -4.30 -6.98
C ALA A 857 28.48 -5.71 -7.38
N GLU A 858 27.17 -5.94 -7.50
CA GLU A 858 26.71 -7.10 -8.24
C GLU A 858 27.37 -6.98 -9.61
N PRO A 859 28.15 -7.97 -10.07
CA PRO A 859 28.08 -8.25 -11.48
C PRO A 859 26.61 -8.65 -11.69
N LYS A 860 25.78 -7.73 -12.22
CA LYS A 860 24.39 -8.02 -12.63
C LYS A 860 24.26 -9.18 -13.64
N GLY A 861 24.32 -10.43 -13.20
CA GLY A 861 23.84 -11.57 -13.97
C GLY A 861 24.92 -12.56 -14.38
N THR A 862 24.78 -13.76 -13.84
CA THR A 862 24.85 -15.04 -14.58
C THR A 862 23.62 -15.84 -14.16
N ALA A 863 22.56 -15.79 -14.98
CA ALA A 863 21.56 -16.84 -15.00
C ALA A 863 22.07 -17.85 -16.05
N ASP A 864 22.13 -19.11 -15.66
CA ASP A 864 22.54 -20.29 -16.44
C ASP A 864 24.04 -20.53 -16.68
N ALA A 865 24.69 -21.14 -15.67
CA ALA A 865 25.53 -22.31 -15.90
C ALA A 865 25.52 -23.16 -14.62
N GLY A 866 25.21 -24.44 -14.73
CA GLY A 866 25.29 -25.43 -13.64
C GLY A 866 26.72 -25.74 -13.20
N ALA A 867 27.53 -24.72 -12.96
CA ALA A 867 28.82 -24.81 -12.32
C ALA A 867 28.76 -24.00 -11.02
N ASP A 868 29.20 -24.62 -9.92
CA ASP A 868 29.32 -24.05 -8.58
C ASP A 868 29.47 -22.52 -8.58
N LEU A 869 28.36 -21.81 -8.36
CA LEU A 869 28.35 -20.43 -7.90
C LEU A 869 28.96 -20.42 -6.49
N ARG A 870 30.29 -20.49 -6.42
CA ARG A 870 31.03 -19.94 -5.29
C ARG A 870 30.78 -18.45 -5.34
N ILE A 871 29.65 -18.03 -4.76
CA ILE A 871 29.39 -16.66 -4.38
C ILE A 871 30.68 -16.19 -3.71
N PHE A 872 31.40 -15.25 -4.30
CA PHE A 872 32.51 -14.59 -3.61
C PHE A 872 31.90 -13.96 -2.35
N GLN A 873 32.07 -14.64 -1.23
CA GLN A 873 31.71 -14.16 0.09
C GLN A 873 32.92 -13.37 0.59
N PRO A 874 33.00 -12.04 0.42
CA PRO A 874 33.95 -11.30 1.23
C PRO A 874 33.46 -11.46 2.66
N ALA A 875 34.21 -12.22 3.47
CA ALA A 875 34.01 -12.32 4.90
C ALA A 875 33.97 -10.90 5.47
N VAL A 876 32.90 -10.53 6.17
CA VAL A 876 32.94 -9.29 6.96
C VAL A 876 33.79 -9.62 8.18
N SER A 877 35.03 -9.16 8.19
CA SER A 877 35.87 -9.30 9.38
C SER A 877 35.32 -8.37 10.46
N ILE A 878 34.81 -8.96 11.53
CA ILE A 878 34.36 -8.27 12.74
C ILE A 878 35.44 -8.47 13.79
N HIS A 879 36.02 -7.38 14.28
CA HIS A 879 37.01 -7.41 15.35
C HIS A 879 36.40 -6.76 16.59
N VAL A 880 36.46 -7.46 17.72
CA VAL A 880 35.98 -6.96 19.01
C VAL A 880 37.18 -6.89 19.94
N THR A 881 37.44 -5.71 20.49
CA THR A 881 38.54 -5.44 21.41
C THR A 881 37.97 -5.12 22.78
N GLY A 882 38.50 -5.78 23.81
CA GLY A 882 38.09 -5.59 25.20
C GLY A 882 38.65 -4.31 25.85
N PRO A 883 38.24 -4.02 27.09
CA PRO A 883 38.68 -2.83 27.83
C PRO A 883 40.20 -2.76 28.07
N ASP A 884 40.89 -3.90 28.02
CA ASP A 884 42.34 -4.03 28.18
C ASP A 884 43.11 -3.83 26.86
N GLY A 885 42.41 -3.51 25.76
CA GLY A 885 43.00 -3.33 24.44
C GLY A 885 43.29 -4.63 23.68
N LYS A 886 42.95 -5.80 24.24
CA LYS A 886 43.19 -7.09 23.58
C LYS A 886 42.02 -7.54 22.74
N ALA A 887 42.30 -8.29 21.67
CA ALA A 887 41.27 -8.94 20.86
C ALA A 887 40.51 -9.96 21.72
N MET A 888 39.19 -9.96 21.62
CA MET A 888 38.34 -10.83 22.41
C MET A 888 38.08 -12.17 21.70
N GLU A 889 38.56 -13.26 22.29
CA GLU A 889 38.21 -14.63 21.90
C GLU A 889 36.88 -15.05 22.56
N GLY A 890 36.01 -15.76 21.83
CA GLY A 890 34.70 -16.21 22.35
C GLY A 890 33.54 -15.21 22.24
N CYS A 891 33.72 -14.05 21.59
CA CYS A 891 32.59 -13.22 21.15
C CYS A 891 31.76 -13.98 20.12
N VAL A 892 30.45 -14.12 20.38
CA VAL A 892 29.53 -14.75 19.44
C VAL A 892 29.24 -13.76 18.32
N LYS A 893 29.62 -14.13 17.10
CA LYS A 893 29.48 -13.34 15.88
C LYS A 893 28.64 -14.16 14.91
N ASP A 894 27.33 -14.14 15.16
CA ASP A 894 26.43 -14.92 14.33
C ASP A 894 26.05 -14.08 13.11
N GLN A 895 26.44 -14.58 11.93
CA GLN A 895 25.95 -14.04 10.68
C GLN A 895 24.51 -14.55 10.47
N LEU A 896 23.57 -13.63 10.57
CA LEU A 896 22.19 -13.88 10.20
C LEU A 896 22.11 -13.54 8.69
N MET A 897 21.66 -14.47 7.83
CA MET A 897 21.95 -14.53 6.37
C MET A 897 20.78 -14.27 5.39
N TYR A 898 20.86 -13.20 4.55
CA TYR A 898 20.58 -13.03 3.07
C TYR A 898 19.72 -11.83 2.56
N ARG A 899 20.38 -10.93 1.80
CA ARG A 899 19.97 -9.62 1.19
C ARG A 899 20.42 -8.40 1.97
N SER A 900 20.61 -8.53 3.26
CA SER A 900 21.48 -7.65 4.02
C SER A 900 22.00 -8.32 5.28
N ARG A 901 23.28 -8.08 5.58
CA ARG A 901 24.04 -8.91 6.52
C ARG A 901 23.86 -8.35 7.93
N VAL A 902 22.87 -8.86 8.66
CA VAL A 902 22.71 -8.50 10.08
C VAL A 902 23.60 -9.42 10.92
N TYR A 903 24.45 -8.83 11.74
CA TYR A 903 25.28 -9.56 12.69
C TYR A 903 24.79 -9.27 14.10
N ARG A 904 24.50 -10.32 14.87
CA ARG A 904 24.41 -10.20 16.32
C ARG A 904 25.83 -10.33 16.87
N ILE A 905 26.34 -9.25 17.45
CA ILE A 905 27.66 -9.21 18.08
C ILE A 905 27.42 -9.21 19.59
N THR A 906 27.71 -10.33 20.23
CA THR A 906 27.44 -10.52 21.67
C THR A 906 28.74 -10.55 22.45
N VAL A 907 28.85 -9.66 23.44
CA VAL A 907 29.83 -9.69 24.52
C VAL A 907 29.24 -10.56 25.66
N PRO A 908 29.78 -11.79 25.89
CA PRO A 908 29.22 -12.73 26.86
C PRO A 908 29.19 -12.18 28.29
N ALA A 909 28.25 -12.66 29.10
CA ALA A 909 28.10 -12.22 30.49
C ALA A 909 29.40 -12.35 31.32
N ALA A 910 30.18 -13.40 31.06
CA ALA A 910 31.46 -13.69 31.72
C ALA A 910 32.60 -12.70 31.37
N ALA A 911 32.45 -11.88 30.34
CA ALA A 911 33.47 -10.92 29.93
C ALA A 911 33.56 -9.73 30.91
N ALA A 912 34.76 -9.16 31.05
CA ALA A 912 35.02 -8.05 31.98
C ALA A 912 34.11 -6.83 31.68
N PRO A 913 33.59 -6.14 32.71
CA PRO A 913 32.85 -4.89 32.51
C PRO A 913 33.78 -3.79 31.95
N GLY A 914 33.24 -2.88 31.14
CA GLY A 914 34.01 -1.78 30.53
C GLY A 914 33.64 -1.48 29.09
N ALA A 915 34.43 -0.62 28.43
CA ALA A 915 34.21 -0.20 27.05
C ALA A 915 34.81 -1.21 26.06
N TYR A 916 34.02 -1.65 25.09
CA TYR A 916 34.43 -2.54 24.00
C TYR A 916 34.42 -1.78 22.67
N ARG A 917 35.44 -2.04 21.84
CA ARG A 917 35.56 -1.50 20.48
C ARG A 917 35.16 -2.57 19.47
N ILE A 918 34.27 -2.23 18.54
CA ILE A 918 33.82 -3.09 17.45
C ILE A 918 34.22 -2.44 16.13
N SER A 919 35.04 -3.16 15.39
CA SER A 919 35.58 -2.78 14.09
C SER A 919 35.04 -3.69 13.00
N LEU A 920 34.63 -3.10 11.89
CA LEU A 920 34.01 -3.79 10.76
C LEU A 920 34.84 -3.54 9.51
N ALA A 921 35.17 -4.58 8.75
CA ALA A 921 35.90 -4.44 7.48
C ALA A 921 35.11 -3.70 6.39
N SER A 922 33.78 -3.61 6.52
CA SER A 922 32.94 -2.76 5.67
C SER A 922 32.59 -1.49 6.40
N ASN A 923 32.89 -0.35 5.78
CA ASN A 923 32.64 0.97 6.34
C ASN A 923 31.15 1.37 6.30
N ARG A 924 30.26 0.54 5.75
CA ARG A 924 28.82 0.83 5.68
C ARG A 924 28.01 -0.09 6.56
N PHE A 925 27.37 0.48 7.57
CA PHE A 925 26.53 -0.27 8.49
C PHE A 925 25.48 0.59 9.19
N LEU A 926 24.49 -0.11 9.76
CA LEU A 926 23.44 0.41 10.61
C LEU A 926 23.40 -0.43 11.89
N VAL A 927 23.51 0.19 13.05
CA VAL A 927 23.27 -0.52 14.32
C VAL A 927 21.77 -0.62 14.51
N ILE A 928 21.26 -1.83 14.27
CA ILE A 928 19.83 -2.14 14.22
C ILE A 928 19.17 -2.55 15.56
N GLY A 929 19.98 -2.67 16.61
CA GLY A 929 19.53 -3.15 17.91
C GLY A 929 20.67 -3.04 18.90
N SER A 930 20.37 -2.74 20.14
CA SER A 930 21.36 -2.78 21.21
C SER A 930 20.65 -2.89 22.54
N ASN A 931 21.16 -3.75 23.42
CA ASN A 931 20.75 -3.74 24.81
C ASN A 931 21.69 -2.83 25.66
N ALA A 932 22.82 -2.37 25.10
CA ALA A 932 23.71 -1.41 25.75
C ALA A 932 23.08 -0.02 25.80
N VAL A 933 23.10 0.60 26.99
CA VAL A 933 22.71 2.02 27.16
C VAL A 933 23.78 2.91 26.56
N LYS A 934 25.04 2.74 26.96
CA LYS A 934 26.18 3.52 26.45
C LYS A 934 26.68 2.95 25.12
N LEU A 935 26.57 3.73 24.06
CA LEU A 935 26.87 3.34 22.68
C LEU A 935 27.20 4.57 21.83
N VAL A 936 28.40 4.62 21.24
CA VAL A 936 28.89 5.76 20.43
C VAL A 936 29.60 5.31 19.16
N LEU A 937 29.61 6.18 18.14
CA LEU A 937 30.33 6.01 16.89
C LEU A 937 31.55 6.92 16.86
N HIS A 938 32.70 6.38 16.49
CA HIS A 938 33.90 7.15 16.21
C HIS A 938 33.90 7.63 14.76
N ILE A 939 34.10 8.93 14.54
CA ILE A 939 33.98 9.64 13.24
C ILE A 939 35.29 10.39 12.89
N PRO A 940 36.42 9.68 12.71
CA PRO A 940 37.77 10.26 12.72
C PRO A 940 38.05 11.21 11.55
N GLU A 941 37.57 10.94 10.35
CA GLU A 941 37.71 11.81 9.18
C GLU A 941 36.30 12.06 8.62
N GLY A 942 36.07 13.13 7.83
CA GLY A 942 34.72 13.57 7.44
C GLY A 942 33.77 12.41 7.12
N THR A 943 32.86 12.10 8.05
CA THR A 943 32.08 10.86 8.06
C THR A 943 30.69 11.13 7.56
N TYR A 944 30.20 10.28 6.65
CA TYR A 944 28.87 10.44 6.10
C TYR A 944 27.81 9.97 7.11
N LEU A 945 27.13 10.94 7.73
CA LEU A 945 26.01 10.71 8.62
C LEU A 945 24.71 10.80 7.82
N GLY A 946 24.05 9.65 7.70
CA GLY A 946 22.81 9.50 6.95
C GLY A 946 21.58 9.81 7.80
N HIS A 947 20.52 10.29 7.14
CA HIS A 947 19.18 10.39 7.73
C HIS A 947 18.16 9.49 7.04
N ARG A 948 18.57 8.66 6.07
CA ARG A 948 17.70 7.75 5.32
C ARG A 948 18.32 6.35 5.19
N ASP A 949 17.50 5.32 5.14
CA ASP A 949 17.94 3.95 4.86
C ASP A 949 18.30 3.80 3.37
N TYR A 950 18.81 2.63 3.01
CA TYR A 950 19.15 2.33 1.61
C TYR A 950 17.92 2.35 0.67
N LEU A 951 16.71 2.25 1.23
CA LEU A 951 15.44 2.39 0.52
C LEU A 951 14.88 3.82 0.56
N GLY A 952 15.67 4.79 1.02
CA GLY A 952 15.37 6.22 0.93
C GLY A 952 14.43 6.78 1.96
N TYR A 953 14.14 5.99 2.98
CA TYR A 953 13.20 6.35 4.03
C TYR A 953 13.91 6.95 5.23
N PRO A 954 13.36 8.01 5.83
CA PRO A 954 14.01 8.70 6.93
C PRO A 954 14.25 7.74 8.11
N LEU A 955 15.52 7.55 8.45
CA LEU A 955 15.99 6.83 9.64
C LEU A 955 16.09 7.77 10.85
N THR A 956 16.38 9.06 10.65
CA THR A 956 16.89 9.89 11.77
C THR A 956 16.51 11.38 11.75
N ARG A 957 15.60 11.85 10.88
CA ARG A 957 15.44 13.29 10.55
C ARG A 957 15.11 14.21 11.75
N ASN A 958 14.61 13.65 12.85
CA ASN A 958 14.21 14.41 14.05
C ASN A 958 14.99 14.02 15.32
N LYS A 959 16.13 13.35 15.18
CA LYS A 959 16.93 12.89 16.33
C LYS A 959 18.34 13.51 16.29
N PRO A 960 18.81 14.10 17.41
CA PRO A 960 20.10 14.75 17.45
C PRO A 960 21.27 13.75 17.53
N TYR A 961 22.42 14.15 17.01
CA TYR A 961 23.71 13.57 17.34
C TYR A 961 24.34 14.36 18.49
N TYR A 962 24.80 13.68 19.53
CA TYR A 962 25.44 14.27 20.70
C TYR A 962 26.95 14.08 20.65
N PHE A 963 27.71 15.13 20.98
CA PHE A 963 29.17 15.10 21.09
C PHE A 963 29.63 15.97 22.27
N GLN A 964 30.82 15.71 22.81
CA GLN A 964 31.31 16.41 24.00
C GLN A 964 32.43 17.39 23.69
N ALA A 965 32.24 18.66 24.07
CA ALA A 965 33.29 19.65 24.11
C ALA A 965 34.12 19.48 25.41
N PRO A 966 35.45 19.24 25.33
CA PRO A 966 36.29 19.04 26.51
C PRO A 966 36.37 20.27 27.43
N GLN A 967 36.61 20.04 28.72
CA GLN A 967 36.90 21.13 29.65
C GLN A 967 38.16 21.91 29.19
N GLY A 968 38.06 23.24 29.16
CA GLY A 968 39.18 24.13 28.80
C GLY A 968 39.28 24.53 27.31
N ARG A 969 38.47 23.95 26.41
CA ARG A 969 38.39 24.41 25.01
C ARG A 969 37.46 25.61 24.89
N LYS A 970 37.99 26.73 24.40
CA LYS A 970 37.21 27.97 24.16
C LYS A 970 36.54 28.01 22.79
N SER A 971 37.02 27.20 21.84
CA SER A 971 36.47 27.12 20.48
C SER A 971 36.57 25.70 19.92
N PHE A 972 35.71 25.39 18.96
CA PHE A 972 35.80 24.21 18.10
C PHE A 972 35.24 24.53 16.71
N ALA A 973 35.42 23.64 15.74
CA ALA A 973 34.75 23.74 14.46
C ALA A 973 34.03 22.45 14.09
N ILE A 974 32.93 22.60 13.36
CA ILE A 974 32.21 21.49 12.73
C ILE A 974 32.15 21.75 11.24
N ARG A 975 32.68 20.81 10.44
CA ARG A 975 32.65 20.90 8.98
C ARG A 975 31.54 20.02 8.45
N VAL A 976 30.64 20.59 7.66
CA VAL A 976 29.46 19.89 7.15
C VAL A 976 29.27 20.10 5.65
N SER A 977 28.92 19.04 4.94
CA SER A 977 28.56 19.13 3.52
C SER A 977 27.14 19.67 3.28
N HIS A 978 26.28 19.64 4.31
CA HIS A 978 24.89 20.10 4.27
C HIS A 978 24.55 20.90 5.54
N PRO A 979 23.58 21.84 5.48
CA PRO A 979 23.20 22.61 6.66
C PRO A 979 22.74 21.74 7.83
N ILE A 980 23.12 22.17 9.04
CA ILE A 980 22.75 21.54 10.31
C ILE A 980 22.11 22.57 11.24
N ARG A 981 21.33 22.10 12.21
CA ARG A 981 20.96 22.86 13.41
C ARG A 981 21.87 22.44 14.54
N LEU A 982 22.58 23.38 15.16
CA LEU A 982 23.53 23.10 16.23
C LEU A 982 22.99 23.65 17.56
N PHE A 983 23.07 22.87 18.63
CA PHE A 983 22.57 23.23 19.95
C PHE A 983 23.67 23.14 21.00
N ASP A 984 23.71 24.12 21.89
CA ASP A 984 24.63 24.16 23.01
C ASP A 984 24.19 23.21 24.15
N PRO A 985 25.01 23.03 25.22
CA PRO A 985 24.67 22.13 26.32
C PRO A 985 23.42 22.51 27.13
N SER A 986 22.88 23.74 26.96
CA SER A 986 21.61 24.16 27.55
C SER A 986 20.40 23.89 26.65
N GLY A 987 20.63 23.39 25.43
CA GLY A 987 19.60 23.16 24.42
C GLY A 987 19.30 24.37 23.54
N GLN A 988 20.09 25.45 23.62
CA GLN A 988 19.89 26.65 22.81
C GLN A 988 20.50 26.46 21.42
N GLU A 989 19.73 26.75 20.36
CA GLU A 989 20.21 26.68 18.97
C GLU A 989 21.19 27.83 18.67
N ARG A 990 22.26 27.53 17.94
CA ARG A 990 23.32 28.46 17.56
C ARG A 990 23.10 29.03 16.15
N ASP A 991 23.05 30.35 16.06
CA ASP A 991 22.84 31.07 14.79
C ASP A 991 24.01 30.91 13.83
N GLU A 992 25.22 30.68 14.34
CA GLU A 992 26.44 30.55 13.54
C GLU A 992 26.36 29.40 12.53
N ALA A 993 25.56 28.37 12.81
CA ALA A 993 25.39 27.18 11.98
C ALA A 993 24.19 27.25 11.01
N LYS A 994 23.25 28.19 11.21
CA LYS A 994 21.99 28.22 10.45
C LYS A 994 22.24 28.42 8.96
N GLY A 995 21.82 27.45 8.15
CA GLY A 995 21.87 27.49 6.69
C GLY A 995 23.28 27.40 6.08
N LYS A 996 24.33 27.22 6.89
CA LYS A 996 25.73 27.20 6.40
C LYS A 996 26.19 25.80 6.04
N THR A 997 27.11 25.72 5.07
CA THR A 997 27.87 24.53 4.68
C THR A 997 29.37 24.84 4.77
N GLY A 998 30.22 23.82 4.69
CA GLY A 998 31.65 23.95 4.91
C GLY A 998 32.00 23.99 6.40
N ARG A 999 33.11 24.66 6.73
CA ARG A 999 33.64 24.75 8.10
C ARG A 999 32.91 25.82 8.90
N ILE A 1000 32.28 25.44 10.01
CA ILE A 1000 31.55 26.32 10.93
C ILE A 1000 32.33 26.40 12.24
N THR A 1001 32.85 27.57 12.58
CA THR A 1001 33.62 27.80 13.81
C THR A 1001 32.72 28.34 14.92
N ILE A 1002 32.80 27.73 16.11
CA ILE A 1002 32.17 28.20 17.34
C ILE A 1002 33.28 28.77 18.23
N ALA A 1003 33.26 30.09 18.45
CA ALA A 1003 34.33 30.82 19.11
C ALA A 1003 34.17 30.94 20.64
N ASP A 1004 32.97 30.64 21.18
CA ASP A 1004 32.56 30.77 22.58
C ASP A 1004 32.02 29.43 23.14
N ALA A 1005 32.73 28.35 22.86
CA ALA A 1005 32.28 27.00 23.21
C ALA A 1005 32.17 26.78 24.73
N LYS A 1006 30.95 26.52 25.21
CA LYS A 1006 30.68 26.04 26.57
C LYS A 1006 31.13 24.57 26.73
N PRO A 1007 31.77 24.19 27.84
CA PRO A 1007 32.06 22.78 28.13
C PRO A 1007 30.74 22.02 28.36
N GLY A 1008 30.67 20.78 27.87
CA GLY A 1008 29.48 19.94 28.05
C GLY A 1008 29.10 19.15 26.80
N LEU A 1009 27.91 18.54 26.86
CA LEU A 1009 27.37 17.74 25.77
C LEU A 1009 26.61 18.65 24.80
N TRP A 1010 27.19 18.86 23.63
CA TRP A 1010 26.57 19.56 22.52
C TRP A 1010 25.74 18.60 21.69
N SER A 1011 24.85 19.14 20.85
CA SER A 1011 24.15 18.31 19.88
C SER A 1011 23.94 19.01 18.56
N PHE A 1012 23.84 18.24 17.47
CA PHE A 1012 23.46 18.77 16.17
C PHE A 1012 22.42 17.88 15.50
N MET A 1013 21.58 18.51 14.68
CA MET A 1013 20.58 17.86 13.84
C MET A 1013 20.90 18.16 12.38
N PRO A 1014 21.27 17.15 11.56
CA PRO A 1014 21.51 17.36 10.15
C PRO A 1014 20.19 17.63 9.40
N GLY A 1015 20.18 18.65 8.53
CA GLY A 1015 19.01 18.95 7.68
C GLY A 1015 18.87 18.00 6.48
N ALA A 1016 19.97 17.37 6.07
CA ALA A 1016 20.05 16.35 5.02
C ALA A 1016 21.23 15.40 5.30
N ALA A 1017 21.34 14.30 4.55
CA ALA A 1017 22.41 13.32 4.74
C ALA A 1017 23.70 13.90 4.16
N GLY A 1018 24.80 13.78 4.91
CA GLY A 1018 26.02 14.44 4.50
C GLY A 1018 27.22 14.09 5.36
N TYR A 1019 28.39 14.42 4.83
CA TYR A 1019 29.65 14.40 5.56
C TYR A 1019 29.66 15.41 6.70
N VAL A 1020 30.05 14.94 7.89
CA VAL A 1020 30.27 15.73 9.10
C VAL A 1020 31.66 15.40 9.65
N GLN A 1021 32.42 16.44 10.01
CA GLN A 1021 33.69 16.31 10.71
C GLN A 1021 33.69 17.23 11.93
N LEU A 1022 34.09 16.68 13.08
CA LEU A 1022 34.36 17.45 14.28
C LEU A 1022 35.85 17.79 14.32
N GLU A 1023 36.17 19.07 14.54
CA GLU A 1023 37.52 19.62 14.66
C GLU A 1023 37.71 20.19 16.07
N ASP A 1024 38.90 20.05 16.65
CA ASP A 1024 39.24 20.50 18.03
C ASP A 1024 38.42 19.89 19.20
N VAL A 1025 37.57 18.90 18.92
CA VAL A 1025 36.89 18.05 19.92
C VAL A 1025 37.06 16.57 19.57
N PRO A 1026 36.90 15.64 20.54
CA PRO A 1026 36.97 14.21 20.26
C PRO A 1026 35.95 13.80 19.18
N PRO A 1027 36.37 13.05 18.15
CA PRO A 1027 35.51 12.69 17.01
C PRO A 1027 34.56 11.54 17.37
N VAL A 1028 33.70 11.74 18.37
CA VAL A 1028 32.79 10.71 18.90
C VAL A 1028 31.38 11.28 18.96
N VAL A 1029 30.41 10.52 18.45
CA VAL A 1029 28.99 10.89 18.49
C VAL A 1029 28.12 9.78 19.06
N ALA A 1030 27.12 10.16 19.87
CA ALA A 1030 25.96 9.32 20.19
C ALA A 1030 24.76 9.79 19.39
N PHE A 1031 23.75 8.95 19.20
CA PHE A 1031 22.57 9.30 18.42
C PHE A 1031 21.28 9.14 19.24
N GLY A 1032 20.36 10.09 19.07
CA GLY A 1032 18.98 10.05 19.54
C GLY A 1032 18.76 10.32 21.03
N ASP A 1033 19.63 9.83 21.90
CA ASP A 1033 19.52 9.96 23.35
C ASP A 1033 20.88 10.32 23.98
N ALA A 1034 20.91 11.43 24.71
CA ALA A 1034 22.09 11.95 25.40
C ALA A 1034 22.68 10.94 26.40
N SER A 1035 21.85 10.09 27.02
CA SER A 1035 22.27 9.07 27.98
C SER A 1035 23.20 8.03 27.35
N ARG A 1036 23.18 7.87 26.02
CA ARG A 1036 24.04 6.92 25.29
C ARG A 1036 25.47 7.38 25.15
N PHE A 1037 25.71 8.69 25.26
CA PHE A 1037 27.04 9.25 25.07
C PHE A 1037 27.99 8.83 26.20
N PHE A 1038 29.21 8.48 25.80
CA PHE A 1038 30.38 8.37 26.65
C PHE A 1038 31.62 8.62 25.80
N LEU A 1039 32.72 9.06 26.43
CA LEU A 1039 34.02 9.17 25.77
C LEU A 1039 34.79 7.85 25.95
N PRO A 1040 35.09 7.10 24.89
CA PRO A 1040 35.85 5.86 25.01
C PRO A 1040 37.26 6.12 25.55
N PRO A 1041 37.81 5.26 26.44
CA PRO A 1041 39.18 5.38 26.91
C PRO A 1041 40.17 5.43 25.74
N GLY A 1042 41.10 6.39 25.76
CA GLY A 1042 42.14 6.56 24.73
C GLY A 1042 41.77 7.47 23.55
N ILE A 1043 40.51 7.90 23.39
CA ILE A 1043 40.11 8.86 22.35
C ILE A 1043 40.13 10.29 22.91
N THR A 1044 41.32 10.89 22.97
CA THR A 1044 41.53 12.29 23.38
C THR A 1044 42.03 13.18 22.25
N GLN A 1045 42.47 12.59 21.14
CA GLN A 1045 42.97 13.30 19.98
C GLN A 1045 41.83 13.96 19.20
N THR A 1046 42.08 15.18 18.75
CA THR A 1046 41.13 16.00 17.99
C THR A 1046 41.62 16.14 16.56
N ASN A 1047 40.70 16.27 15.59
CA ASN A 1047 41.10 16.54 14.21
C ASN A 1047 41.60 17.97 14.06
N ALA A 1048 42.78 18.14 13.45
CA ALA A 1048 43.38 19.46 13.20
C ALA A 1048 42.84 20.15 11.92
N GLY A 1049 42.08 19.43 11.08
CA GLY A 1049 41.67 19.89 9.75
C GLY A 1049 42.85 19.93 8.77
N ARG A 1050 42.74 19.24 7.62
CA ARG A 1050 43.70 19.42 6.51
C ARG A 1050 43.14 20.51 5.60
N GLU A 1051 43.71 21.71 5.64
CA GLU A 1051 43.38 22.78 4.68
C GLU A 1051 44.46 22.82 3.59
N TRP A 1052 44.09 22.41 2.38
CA TRP A 1052 44.86 22.66 1.16
C TRP A 1052 44.42 24.00 0.58
N THR A 1053 45.37 24.91 0.38
CA THR A 1053 45.13 26.16 -0.34
C THR A 1053 45.65 25.98 -1.76
N PRO A 1054 44.77 25.88 -2.77
CA PRO A 1054 45.23 25.75 -4.15
C PRO A 1054 45.97 27.02 -4.59
N PRO A 1055 46.89 26.91 -5.57
CA PRO A 1055 47.56 28.09 -6.14
C PRO A 1055 46.56 29.16 -6.58
N ALA A 1056 46.86 30.45 -6.46
CA ALA A 1056 45.90 31.49 -6.86
C ALA A 1056 45.74 31.64 -8.38
N LYS A 1057 46.77 31.27 -9.16
CA LYS A 1057 46.88 31.50 -10.61
C LYS A 1057 46.28 30.34 -11.43
N GLU A 1058 45.55 30.65 -12.50
CA GLU A 1058 45.12 29.70 -13.56
C GLU A 1058 46.18 29.64 -14.69
N GLY A 1059 46.34 28.48 -15.33
CA GLY A 1059 47.40 28.24 -16.30
C GLY A 1059 48.59 27.50 -15.68
N LEU A 1060 49.81 27.75 -16.17
CA LEU A 1060 51.01 27.03 -15.72
C LEU A 1060 51.38 27.37 -14.26
N VAL A 1061 51.49 26.32 -13.44
CA VAL A 1061 51.88 26.32 -12.02
C VAL A 1061 52.85 25.16 -11.75
N ASP A 1062 53.34 25.01 -10.52
CA ASP A 1062 54.17 23.85 -10.14
C ASP A 1062 53.39 22.53 -10.30
N GLY A 1063 53.91 21.69 -11.21
CA GLY A 1063 53.46 20.34 -11.51
C GLY A 1063 54.09 19.30 -10.60
N ARG A 1064 53.90 18.03 -10.94
CA ARG A 1064 54.55 16.89 -10.30
C ARG A 1064 55.99 16.74 -10.80
N PHE A 1065 56.20 17.02 -12.08
CA PHE A 1065 57.49 16.98 -12.76
C PHE A 1065 57.72 18.31 -13.48
N GLY A 1066 58.11 19.35 -12.74
CA GLY A 1066 58.32 20.68 -13.30
C GLY A 1066 57.05 21.53 -13.28
N GLN A 1067 56.56 21.99 -14.43
CA GLN A 1067 55.33 22.77 -14.57
C GLN A 1067 54.13 21.89 -14.93
N GLY A 1068 52.94 22.27 -14.47
CA GLY A 1068 51.68 21.62 -14.80
C GLY A 1068 50.60 22.65 -15.13
N LEU A 1069 49.56 22.22 -15.84
CA LEU A 1069 48.43 23.06 -16.23
C LEU A 1069 47.34 23.05 -15.16
N ARG A 1070 47.17 24.17 -14.44
CA ARG A 1070 46.04 24.35 -13.53
C ARG A 1070 44.82 24.92 -14.24
N ILE A 1071 43.71 24.21 -14.09
CA ILE A 1071 42.38 24.56 -14.58
C ILE A 1071 41.50 24.89 -13.37
N THR A 1072 40.62 25.90 -13.46
CA THR A 1072 39.78 26.40 -12.35
C THR A 1072 38.28 26.44 -12.68
N GLY A 1073 37.84 25.74 -13.74
CA GLY A 1073 36.45 25.74 -14.23
C GLY A 1073 36.29 26.03 -15.73
N LYS A 1074 37.39 26.38 -16.41
CA LYS A 1074 37.44 26.55 -17.87
C LYS A 1074 37.95 25.31 -18.59
N THR A 1075 37.90 25.30 -19.90
CA THR A 1075 38.45 24.20 -20.70
C THR A 1075 39.65 24.64 -21.51
N TYR A 1076 40.58 23.71 -21.75
CA TYR A 1076 41.69 23.90 -22.67
C TYR A 1076 41.53 22.93 -23.82
N LYS A 1077 41.53 23.43 -25.06
CA LYS A 1077 41.23 22.64 -26.24
C LYS A 1077 42.40 22.67 -27.21
N ALA A 1078 42.73 21.51 -27.75
CA ALA A 1078 43.73 21.31 -28.78
C ALA A 1078 43.08 20.73 -30.04
N GLN A 1079 43.56 21.17 -31.21
CA GLN A 1079 43.22 20.60 -32.50
C GLN A 1079 44.40 19.75 -32.99
N CYS A 1080 44.15 18.48 -33.30
CA CYS A 1080 45.18 17.50 -33.68
C CYS A 1080 44.75 16.72 -34.92
N ALA A 1081 45.58 16.76 -35.97
CA ALA A 1081 45.30 16.12 -37.25
C ALA A 1081 45.33 14.59 -37.14
N GLU A 1082 46.17 14.05 -36.25
CA GLU A 1082 46.28 12.63 -35.96
C GLU A 1082 45.01 12.08 -35.29
N LEU A 1083 44.36 12.90 -34.45
CA LEU A 1083 43.05 12.57 -33.89
C LEU A 1083 41.97 12.56 -34.97
N ALA A 1084 41.96 13.55 -35.87
CA ALA A 1084 40.96 13.66 -36.94
C ALA A 1084 41.01 12.51 -37.95
N SER A 1085 42.20 11.93 -38.16
CA SER A 1085 42.45 10.91 -39.18
C SER A 1085 42.38 9.46 -38.68
N GLY A 1086 42.52 9.21 -37.38
CA GLY A 1086 42.68 7.84 -36.86
C GLY A 1086 42.08 7.53 -35.49
N PHE A 1087 41.49 8.51 -34.78
CA PHE A 1087 40.89 8.26 -33.47
C PHE A 1087 39.37 7.96 -33.59
N PRO A 1088 38.80 7.04 -32.79
CA PRO A 1088 39.47 6.17 -31.82
C PRO A 1088 40.22 5.02 -32.50
N TYR A 1089 41.39 4.67 -31.96
CA TYR A 1089 42.16 3.51 -32.41
C TYR A 1089 41.53 2.20 -31.90
N PRO A 1090 41.75 1.05 -32.58
CA PRO A 1090 41.26 -0.27 -32.14
C PRO A 1090 41.63 -0.63 -30.70
N GLN A 1091 42.73 -0.08 -30.22
CA GLN A 1091 43.19 -0.19 -28.84
C GLN A 1091 44.01 1.06 -28.47
N GLY A 1092 44.20 1.32 -27.18
CA GLY A 1092 45.04 2.44 -26.75
C GLY A 1092 45.05 2.69 -25.24
N THR A 1093 45.80 3.73 -24.86
CA THR A 1093 45.96 4.19 -23.48
C THR A 1093 45.90 5.71 -23.41
N ILE A 1094 45.17 6.26 -22.46
CA ILE A 1094 45.29 7.67 -22.04
C ILE A 1094 45.72 7.68 -20.58
N GLU A 1095 46.72 8.49 -20.25
CA GLU A 1095 47.18 8.65 -18.86
C GLU A 1095 47.65 10.07 -18.56
N PHE A 1096 47.52 10.48 -17.30
CA PHE A 1096 47.95 11.79 -16.81
C PHE A 1096 48.07 11.81 -15.28
N PHE A 1097 48.81 12.77 -14.75
CA PHE A 1097 48.77 13.13 -13.34
C PHE A 1097 47.78 14.26 -13.10
N TYR A 1098 47.04 14.16 -12.00
CA TYR A 1098 46.03 15.14 -11.62
C TYR A 1098 46.08 15.41 -10.12
N ARG A 1099 46.16 16.69 -9.74
CA ARG A 1099 46.06 17.17 -8.37
C ARG A 1099 44.78 18.02 -8.22
N PRO A 1100 43.75 17.54 -7.51
CA PRO A 1100 42.49 18.26 -7.36
C PRO A 1100 42.62 19.45 -6.41
N ASP A 1101 41.88 20.53 -6.70
CA ASP A 1101 41.74 21.67 -5.78
C ASP A 1101 40.65 21.44 -4.71
N TRP A 1102 39.98 20.28 -4.77
CA TRP A 1102 38.80 19.93 -4.01
C TRP A 1102 38.95 18.56 -3.37
N SER A 1103 38.22 18.33 -2.29
CA SER A 1103 38.05 17.00 -1.71
C SER A 1103 36.64 16.51 -1.97
N SER A 1104 36.50 15.24 -2.32
CA SER A 1104 35.23 14.64 -2.77
C SER A 1104 34.10 14.77 -1.75
N ARG A 1105 34.47 14.76 -0.46
CA ARG A 1105 33.55 14.85 0.69
C ARG A 1105 32.91 16.23 0.86
N TRP A 1106 33.50 17.27 0.27
CA TRP A 1106 33.08 18.67 0.43
C TRP A 1106 32.54 19.29 -0.86
N LEU A 1107 32.39 18.51 -1.93
CA LEU A 1107 31.85 18.98 -3.20
C LEU A 1107 30.33 19.25 -3.09
N PRO A 1108 29.86 20.46 -3.45
CA PRO A 1108 28.45 20.81 -3.40
C PRO A 1108 27.64 20.43 -4.66
N GLU A 1109 28.29 20.18 -5.80
CA GLU A 1109 27.63 20.05 -7.12
C GLU A 1109 27.22 18.62 -7.50
N THR A 1110 26.07 18.48 -8.16
CA THR A 1110 25.57 17.18 -8.65
C THR A 1110 25.72 17.10 -10.17
N GLY A 1111 26.58 16.23 -10.70
CA GLY A 1111 26.79 16.11 -12.15
C GLY A 1111 27.88 15.12 -12.57
N ILE A 1112 28.06 15.01 -13.90
CA ILE A 1112 29.20 14.36 -14.54
C ILE A 1112 30.06 15.48 -15.11
N THR A 1113 31.30 15.58 -14.64
CA THR A 1113 32.22 16.60 -15.12
C THR A 1113 33.45 15.89 -15.70
N PRO A 1114 33.84 16.17 -16.96
CA PRO A 1114 34.97 15.52 -17.61
C PRO A 1114 36.32 16.01 -17.05
N PHE A 1115 37.28 15.09 -16.94
CA PHE A 1115 38.70 15.44 -16.88
C PHE A 1115 39.22 15.76 -18.28
N TRP A 1116 38.76 14.98 -19.27
CA TRP A 1116 39.04 15.22 -20.67
C TRP A 1116 37.95 14.65 -21.60
N ILE A 1117 37.83 15.23 -22.79
CA ILE A 1117 36.95 14.80 -23.89
C ILE A 1117 37.76 14.74 -25.18
N ALA A 1118 37.69 13.62 -25.90
CA ALA A 1118 38.18 13.47 -27.27
C ALA A 1118 37.15 12.64 -28.05
N PRO A 1119 36.22 13.27 -28.79
CA PRO A 1119 35.07 12.55 -29.35
C PRO A 1119 35.47 11.35 -30.22
N PRO A 1120 34.86 10.16 -30.03
CA PRO A 1120 33.67 9.89 -29.21
C PRO A 1120 33.94 9.52 -27.73
N PHE A 1121 35.19 9.58 -27.26
CA PHE A 1121 35.60 9.14 -25.91
C PHE A 1121 35.63 10.30 -24.91
N TYR A 1122 35.35 9.98 -23.64
CA TYR A 1122 35.63 10.90 -22.54
C TYR A 1122 35.89 10.15 -21.24
N PHE A 1123 36.63 10.81 -20.36
CA PHE A 1123 36.86 10.37 -18.99
C PHE A 1123 36.37 11.43 -18.02
N ALA A 1124 35.45 11.05 -17.15
CA ALA A 1124 34.78 11.98 -16.26
C ALA A 1124 34.78 11.50 -14.82
N TYR A 1125 34.67 12.48 -13.92
CA TYR A 1125 34.32 12.26 -12.54
C TYR A 1125 32.86 12.65 -12.34
N ARG A 1126 32.08 11.70 -11.84
CA ARG A 1126 30.67 11.87 -11.52
C ARG A 1126 30.52 11.99 -10.03
N HIS A 1127 30.00 13.12 -9.57
CA HIS A 1127 29.60 13.35 -8.18
C HIS A 1127 28.12 13.69 -8.19
N GLN A 1128 27.25 12.77 -7.78
CA GLN A 1128 25.82 13.05 -7.73
C GLN A 1128 25.14 12.18 -6.66
N PRO A 1129 23.94 12.58 -6.19
CA PRO A 1129 23.05 11.67 -5.50
C PRO A 1129 22.72 10.52 -6.44
N GLN A 1130 22.89 9.27 -6.00
CA GLN A 1130 22.33 8.16 -6.76
C GLN A 1130 20.80 8.23 -6.66
N PHE A 1131 20.12 8.20 -7.81
CA PHE A 1131 18.65 8.21 -7.90
C PHE A 1131 17.97 6.94 -7.34
N ASP A 1132 18.75 6.00 -6.80
CA ASP A 1132 18.21 4.94 -5.97
C ASP A 1132 18.11 5.44 -4.54
N ASN A 1133 16.91 5.90 -4.21
CA ASN A 1133 16.29 5.97 -2.90
C ASN A 1133 17.09 6.58 -1.73
N ALA A 1134 18.31 6.13 -1.40
CA ALA A 1134 19.09 6.49 -0.21
C ALA A 1134 19.65 7.93 -0.14
N ASN A 1135 19.48 8.79 -1.15
CA ASN A 1135 20.11 10.12 -1.24
C ASN A 1135 21.64 10.10 -0.95
N MET A 1136 22.30 9.00 -1.31
CA MET A 1136 23.74 8.85 -1.12
C MET A 1136 24.51 9.54 -2.25
N PHE A 1137 25.59 10.24 -1.91
CA PHE A 1137 26.56 10.69 -2.90
C PHE A 1137 27.48 9.52 -3.25
N ASN A 1138 27.45 9.12 -4.52
CA ASN A 1138 28.45 8.24 -5.06
C ASN A 1138 29.37 9.05 -5.96
N THR A 1139 30.66 8.77 -5.82
CA THR A 1139 31.69 9.34 -6.67
C THR A 1139 32.26 8.26 -7.57
N TRP A 1140 32.22 8.50 -8.88
CA TRP A 1140 32.71 7.55 -9.87
C TRP A 1140 33.69 8.19 -10.84
N LEU A 1141 34.78 7.50 -11.11
CA LEU A 1141 35.50 7.63 -12.37
C LEU A 1141 34.73 6.87 -13.44
N GLN A 1142 34.49 7.50 -14.57
CA GLN A 1142 33.76 6.90 -15.69
C GLN A 1142 34.54 7.09 -16.98
N PHE A 1143 34.84 5.99 -17.66
CA PHE A 1143 35.40 6.00 -19.00
C PHE A 1143 34.35 5.51 -20.00
N HIS A 1144 33.95 6.41 -20.91
CA HIS A 1144 32.90 6.14 -21.89
C HIS A 1144 33.50 6.10 -23.30
N PRO A 1145 33.41 4.96 -24.00
CA PRO A 1145 33.84 4.83 -25.38
C PRO A 1145 32.82 5.34 -26.42
N ALA A 1146 31.65 5.85 -26.01
CA ALA A 1146 30.65 6.44 -26.91
C ALA A 1146 29.80 7.53 -26.22
N TRP A 1147 29.67 8.69 -26.88
CA TRP A 1147 29.05 9.90 -26.30
C TRP A 1147 27.51 10.02 -26.45
N GLU A 1148 26.84 9.26 -27.33
CA GLU A 1148 25.40 9.50 -27.59
C GLU A 1148 24.42 8.71 -26.71
N LYS A 1149 23.26 9.34 -26.44
CA LYS A 1149 22.04 8.78 -25.85
C LYS A 1149 21.46 7.68 -26.74
N SER A 1150 22.15 6.55 -26.87
CA SER A 1150 21.50 5.33 -27.33
C SER A 1150 20.47 4.91 -26.27
N SER A 1151 19.39 4.27 -26.71
CA SER A 1151 18.37 3.62 -25.86
C SER A 1151 18.94 2.53 -24.94
N PHE A 1152 20.26 2.27 -24.99
CA PHE A 1152 21.04 1.38 -24.14
C PHE A 1152 21.74 2.12 -22.99
N GLY A 1153 21.00 3.01 -22.33
CA GLY A 1153 21.47 3.74 -21.14
C GLY A 1153 22.13 2.84 -20.09
N TRP A 1154 23.14 3.41 -19.43
CA TRP A 1154 23.83 2.89 -18.24
C TRP A 1154 24.94 1.84 -18.42
N ASN A 1155 25.08 1.19 -19.57
CA ASN A 1155 25.78 -0.11 -19.62
C ASN A 1155 27.02 -0.22 -20.52
N THR A 1156 27.47 0.85 -21.20
CA THR A 1156 28.58 0.80 -22.17
C THR A 1156 29.88 1.47 -21.69
N ARG A 1157 30.11 1.56 -20.37
CA ARG A 1157 31.25 2.30 -19.79
C ARG A 1157 31.96 1.53 -18.68
N ALA A 1158 33.26 1.77 -18.51
CA ALA A 1158 33.98 1.32 -17.32
C ALA A 1158 33.72 2.32 -16.18
N GLU A 1159 33.48 1.82 -14.97
CA GLU A 1159 33.24 2.65 -13.78
C GLU A 1159 34.06 2.17 -12.59
N ALA A 1160 34.57 3.12 -11.81
CA ALA A 1160 35.31 2.86 -10.58
C ALA A 1160 34.88 3.83 -9.49
N TYR A 1161 34.70 3.35 -8.26
CA TYR A 1161 34.54 4.24 -7.10
C TYR A 1161 35.88 4.89 -6.76
N ALA A 1162 35.92 6.22 -6.64
CA ALA A 1162 37.13 6.92 -6.25
C ALA A 1162 36.79 8.17 -5.41
N ALA A 1163 37.49 8.34 -4.30
CA ALA A 1163 37.51 9.60 -3.54
C ALA A 1163 38.87 10.28 -3.71
N PHE A 1164 38.83 11.58 -3.98
CA PHE A 1164 39.96 12.48 -4.10
C PHE A 1164 40.04 13.41 -2.90
N ASP A 1165 41.26 13.69 -2.43
CA ASP A 1165 41.56 14.69 -1.41
C ASP A 1165 42.36 15.85 -2.03
N ALA A 1166 42.01 17.06 -1.60
CA ALA A 1166 42.56 18.28 -2.17
C ALA A 1166 44.08 18.34 -1.98
N GLY A 1167 44.81 18.67 -3.05
CA GLY A 1167 46.27 18.79 -3.03
C GLY A 1167 47.04 17.49 -3.24
N GLU A 1168 46.38 16.32 -3.32
CA GLU A 1168 47.07 15.04 -3.54
C GLU A 1168 47.26 14.72 -5.04
N TRP A 1169 48.47 14.31 -5.43
CA TRP A 1169 48.74 13.86 -6.79
C TRP A 1169 48.18 12.46 -7.05
N ASN A 1170 47.37 12.33 -8.11
CA ASN A 1170 46.79 11.08 -8.57
C ASN A 1170 47.26 10.77 -9.99
N HIS A 1171 47.80 9.58 -10.24
CA HIS A 1171 48.00 9.08 -11.60
C HIS A 1171 46.71 8.41 -12.07
N LEU A 1172 46.14 8.88 -13.16
CA LEU A 1172 44.92 8.35 -13.75
C LEU A 1172 45.25 7.80 -15.13
N ALA A 1173 44.88 6.55 -15.40
CA ALA A 1173 45.06 5.94 -16.71
C ALA A 1173 43.82 5.14 -17.13
N CYS A 1174 43.51 5.13 -18.42
CA CYS A 1174 42.45 4.32 -19.03
C CYS A 1174 43.02 3.57 -20.23
N THR A 1175 42.78 2.27 -20.30
CA THR A 1175 43.14 1.42 -21.45
C THR A 1175 41.89 0.89 -22.13
N TRP A 1176 41.89 0.79 -23.46
CA TRP A 1176 40.79 0.19 -24.21
C TRP A 1176 41.27 -0.77 -25.31
N GLN A 1177 40.40 -1.71 -25.64
CA GLN A 1177 40.45 -2.60 -26.79
C GLN A 1177 39.01 -2.75 -27.31
N LEU A 1178 38.79 -2.61 -28.62
CA LEU A 1178 37.44 -2.65 -29.20
C LEU A 1178 37.00 -4.07 -29.62
N GLU A 1179 37.93 -4.99 -29.87
CA GLU A 1179 37.64 -6.37 -30.26
C GLU A 1179 38.61 -7.39 -29.61
N PRO A 1180 38.13 -8.25 -28.68
CA PRO A 1180 36.87 -8.11 -27.94
C PRO A 1180 36.88 -6.83 -27.10
N VAL A 1181 35.69 -6.28 -26.83
CA VAL A 1181 35.57 -5.02 -26.09
C VAL A 1181 36.08 -5.19 -24.66
N ARG A 1182 37.08 -4.38 -24.28
CA ARG A 1182 37.63 -4.33 -22.93
C ARG A 1182 38.10 -2.92 -22.61
N CYS A 1183 37.64 -2.34 -21.49
CA CYS A 1183 38.11 -1.04 -21.01
C CYS A 1183 38.43 -1.10 -19.52
N VAL A 1184 39.58 -0.56 -19.10
CA VAL A 1184 40.04 -0.61 -17.70
C VAL A 1184 40.47 0.78 -17.24
N ILE A 1185 40.10 1.14 -16.01
CA ILE A 1185 40.49 2.37 -15.31
C ILE A 1185 41.52 2.01 -14.24
N TYR A 1186 42.65 2.70 -14.27
CA TYR A 1186 43.69 2.63 -13.26
C TYR A 1186 43.80 3.94 -12.50
N ARG A 1187 43.95 3.85 -11.17
CA ARG A 1187 44.29 4.98 -10.30
C ARG A 1187 45.51 4.61 -9.47
N ASN A 1188 46.53 5.47 -9.49
CA ASN A 1188 47.80 5.26 -8.80
C ASN A 1188 48.38 3.85 -9.08
N GLY A 1189 48.23 3.39 -10.34
CA GLY A 1189 48.73 2.11 -10.80
C GLY A 1189 47.89 0.89 -10.38
N LYS A 1190 46.77 1.08 -9.70
CA LYS A 1190 45.83 0.00 -9.33
C LYS A 1190 44.64 -0.03 -10.26
N ASN A 1191 44.25 -1.22 -10.75
CA ASN A 1191 42.97 -1.40 -11.43
C ASN A 1191 41.83 -1.13 -10.44
N VAL A 1192 41.03 -0.10 -10.73
CA VAL A 1192 39.93 0.33 -9.88
C VAL A 1192 38.56 0.15 -10.53
N GLY A 1193 38.51 -0.18 -11.83
CA GLY A 1193 37.26 -0.44 -12.55
C GLY A 1193 37.48 -0.96 -13.96
N GLU A 1194 36.57 -1.81 -14.43
CA GLU A 1194 36.63 -2.44 -15.75
C GLU A 1194 35.22 -2.47 -16.37
N LEU A 1195 35.14 -2.44 -17.70
CA LEU A 1195 33.88 -2.61 -18.42
C LEU A 1195 33.32 -4.01 -18.15
N PRO A 1196 32.03 -4.16 -17.77
CA PRO A 1196 31.44 -5.47 -17.53
C PRO A 1196 31.42 -6.35 -18.79
N ASP A 1197 31.51 -7.68 -18.61
CA ASP A 1197 31.60 -8.70 -19.67
C ASP A 1197 30.54 -8.54 -20.80
N PRO A 1198 30.92 -8.59 -22.09
CA PRO A 1198 30.00 -8.51 -23.24
C PRO A 1198 28.92 -9.59 -23.32
N TYR A 1199 29.02 -10.72 -22.59
CA TYR A 1199 27.98 -11.77 -22.59
C TYR A 1199 26.59 -11.34 -22.06
N ARG A 1200 26.45 -10.12 -21.54
CA ARG A 1200 25.14 -9.56 -21.11
C ARG A 1200 24.29 -8.96 -22.23
N TYR A 1201 24.80 -8.89 -23.46
CA TYR A 1201 24.09 -8.25 -24.56
C TYR A 1201 23.89 -9.23 -25.72
N ASN A 1202 22.69 -9.79 -25.79
CA ASN A 1202 22.23 -10.53 -26.95
C ASN A 1202 22.32 -9.63 -28.19
N ARG A 1203 23.25 -9.98 -29.10
CA ARG A 1203 23.47 -9.46 -30.47
C ARG A 1203 24.15 -8.09 -30.60
N GLY A 1204 25.45 -8.10 -30.95
CA GLY A 1204 26.09 -7.03 -31.74
C GLY A 1204 27.43 -6.55 -31.21
N THR A 1205 28.41 -6.45 -32.11
CA THR A 1205 29.65 -5.66 -32.00
C THR A 1205 29.37 -4.29 -31.35
N LEU A 1206 30.27 -3.73 -30.54
CA LEU A 1206 30.15 -2.33 -30.11
C LEU A 1206 30.12 -1.44 -31.37
N VAL A 1207 28.93 -1.02 -31.79
CA VAL A 1207 28.77 -0.10 -32.92
C VAL A 1207 29.14 1.28 -32.42
N LEU A 1208 30.37 1.70 -32.67
CA LEU A 1208 30.75 3.10 -32.49
C LEU A 1208 29.84 3.95 -33.39
N PRO A 1209 29.21 5.02 -32.88
CA PRO A 1209 28.42 5.92 -33.71
C PRO A 1209 29.29 6.46 -34.85
N ASN A 1210 28.69 6.64 -36.03
CA ASN A 1210 29.35 7.00 -37.29
C ASN A 1210 29.82 8.48 -37.34
N ARG A 1211 30.33 9.00 -36.22
CA ARG A 1211 30.87 10.35 -36.10
C ARG A 1211 32.38 10.26 -36.30
N GLN A 1212 32.87 10.87 -37.38
CA GLN A 1212 34.31 11.07 -37.56
C GLN A 1212 34.85 11.91 -36.38
N ALA A 1213 36.00 11.55 -35.84
CA ALA A 1213 36.70 12.39 -34.88
C ALA A 1213 36.87 13.79 -35.49
N ASP A 1214 36.45 14.82 -34.77
CA ASP A 1214 36.60 16.21 -35.20
C ASP A 1214 38.02 16.73 -34.94
N GLY A 1215 38.93 15.86 -34.51
CA GLY A 1215 40.33 16.16 -34.19
C GLY A 1215 40.53 16.90 -32.87
N THR A 1216 39.51 17.01 -32.02
CA THR A 1216 39.60 17.81 -30.79
C THR A 1216 39.99 16.97 -29.57
N LEU A 1217 40.84 17.55 -28.72
CA LEU A 1217 41.05 17.13 -27.33
C LEU A 1217 40.75 18.31 -26.41
N THR A 1218 39.86 18.09 -25.44
CA THR A 1218 39.52 19.08 -24.42
C THR A 1218 39.94 18.56 -23.04
N LEU A 1219 40.65 19.39 -22.27
CA LEU A 1219 40.97 19.16 -20.86
C LEU A 1219 40.10 20.06 -19.97
N GLY A 1220 39.66 19.53 -18.82
CA GLY A 1220 38.77 20.22 -17.90
C GLY A 1220 37.27 19.98 -18.18
N PRO A 1221 36.36 20.65 -17.43
CA PRO A 1221 36.61 21.85 -16.63
C PRO A 1221 36.97 21.61 -15.15
N TRP A 1222 37.24 20.36 -14.73
CA TRP A 1222 37.55 20.08 -13.32
C TRP A 1222 38.69 20.91 -12.75
N ALA A 1223 38.43 21.58 -11.62
CA ALA A 1223 39.41 22.42 -10.94
C ALA A 1223 40.58 21.59 -10.37
N GLY A 1224 41.79 21.79 -10.87
CA GLY A 1224 42.98 21.06 -10.45
C GLY A 1224 44.17 21.23 -11.40
N THR A 1225 45.32 20.70 -11.01
CA THR A 1225 46.56 20.74 -11.79
C THR A 1225 46.73 19.42 -12.56
N TYR A 1226 46.84 19.50 -13.89
CA TYR A 1226 47.19 18.41 -14.80
C TYR A 1226 48.70 18.42 -15.03
N ASP A 1227 49.30 17.25 -15.14
CA ASP A 1227 50.70 17.09 -15.50
C ASP A 1227 50.91 15.79 -16.30
N GLU A 1228 51.89 15.76 -17.21
CA GLU A 1228 52.25 14.62 -18.05
C GLU A 1228 51.05 13.93 -18.73
N PHE A 1229 50.31 14.65 -19.58
CA PHE A 1229 49.15 14.09 -20.28
C PHE A 1229 49.57 13.36 -21.57
N ARG A 1230 49.29 12.06 -21.65
CA ARG A 1230 49.65 11.22 -22.81
C ARG A 1230 48.46 10.45 -23.38
N LEU A 1231 48.36 10.44 -24.70
CA LEU A 1231 47.51 9.53 -25.50
C LEU A 1231 48.40 8.60 -26.32
N SER A 1232 48.08 7.31 -26.33
CA SER A 1232 48.79 6.27 -27.10
C SER A 1232 47.82 5.34 -27.80
N ARG A 1233 48.25 4.80 -28.95
CA ARG A 1233 47.49 3.83 -29.77
C ARG A 1233 47.76 2.36 -29.42
N SER A 1234 48.46 2.11 -28.31
CA SER A 1234 48.74 0.78 -27.77
C SER A 1234 48.30 0.68 -26.30
N ILE A 1235 48.04 -0.54 -25.84
CA ILE A 1235 47.70 -0.83 -24.44
C ILE A 1235 49.00 -0.89 -23.64
N ARG A 1236 49.24 0.09 -22.76
CA ARG A 1236 50.46 0.15 -21.94
C ARG A 1236 50.34 -0.63 -20.64
N TYR A 1237 49.11 -0.87 -20.16
CA TYR A 1237 48.85 -1.50 -18.86
C TYR A 1237 47.79 -2.60 -18.98
N THR A 1238 48.14 -3.82 -18.60
CA THR A 1238 47.23 -4.99 -18.60
C THR A 1238 46.96 -5.53 -17.19
N GLN A 1239 47.68 -5.02 -16.19
CA GLN A 1239 47.61 -5.38 -14.77
C GLN A 1239 48.05 -4.19 -13.90
N ASP A 1240 47.96 -4.34 -12.57
CA ASP A 1240 48.50 -3.34 -11.63
C ASP A 1240 49.98 -3.02 -11.90
N PHE A 1241 50.33 -1.74 -11.79
CA PHE A 1241 51.67 -1.22 -12.03
C PHE A 1241 52.06 -0.17 -10.98
N SER A 1242 53.32 0.25 -10.97
CA SER A 1242 53.76 1.41 -10.19
C SER A 1242 53.68 2.67 -11.04
N PRO A 1243 53.01 3.75 -10.59
CA PRO A 1243 52.97 5.00 -11.33
C PRO A 1243 54.38 5.51 -11.71
N PRO A 1244 54.54 6.13 -12.88
CA PRO A 1244 55.80 6.72 -13.30
C PRO A 1244 56.38 7.66 -12.22
N LYS A 1245 57.70 7.56 -12.03
CA LYS A 1245 58.47 8.39 -11.08
C LYS A 1245 59.31 9.47 -11.78
N ALA A 1246 59.23 9.55 -13.10
CA ALA A 1246 59.90 10.51 -13.97
C ALA A 1246 58.93 10.92 -15.10
N PRO A 1247 59.22 12.03 -15.83
CA PRO A 1247 58.45 12.43 -17.02
C PRO A 1247 58.23 11.29 -18.02
N LEU A 1248 57.07 11.28 -18.69
CA LEU A 1248 56.71 10.27 -19.68
C LEU A 1248 57.54 10.45 -20.95
N ALA A 1249 58.13 9.39 -21.48
CA ALA A 1249 58.86 9.49 -22.75
C ALA A 1249 57.92 9.38 -23.97
N GLU A 1250 58.28 10.06 -25.05
CA GLU A 1250 57.73 9.83 -26.39
C GLU A 1250 58.28 8.50 -26.96
N ASP A 1251 57.42 7.74 -27.64
CA ASP A 1251 57.78 6.52 -28.36
C ASP A 1251 56.91 6.40 -29.63
N PRO A 1252 57.16 5.43 -30.54
CA PRO A 1252 56.43 5.32 -31.81
C PRO A 1252 54.90 5.17 -31.70
N ASP A 1253 54.38 4.80 -30.52
CA ASP A 1253 52.95 4.63 -30.25
C ASP A 1253 52.32 5.79 -29.49
N THR A 1254 53.12 6.75 -29.03
CA THR A 1254 52.64 8.04 -28.52
C THR A 1254 52.01 8.84 -29.65
N VAL A 1255 50.75 9.21 -29.46
CA VAL A 1255 49.96 10.01 -30.41
C VAL A 1255 50.01 11.48 -30.02
N LEU A 1256 49.95 11.77 -28.72
CA LEU A 1256 50.01 13.12 -28.17
C LEU A 1256 50.60 13.07 -26.76
N LEU A 1257 51.51 13.99 -26.46
CA LEU A 1257 52.13 14.13 -25.14
C LEU A 1257 52.29 15.61 -24.77
N PHE A 1258 51.79 15.99 -23.59
CA PHE A 1258 51.98 17.31 -22.98
C PHE A 1258 52.74 17.18 -21.66
N HIS A 1259 53.95 17.75 -21.64
CA HIS A 1259 54.77 17.90 -20.43
C HIS A 1259 54.43 19.15 -19.62
N PHE A 1260 53.86 20.17 -20.25
CA PHE A 1260 53.60 21.50 -19.68
C PHE A 1260 54.83 22.32 -19.24
N ASP A 1261 56.02 21.70 -19.13
CA ASP A 1261 57.32 22.37 -18.92
C ASP A 1261 57.71 23.36 -20.03
N GLN A 1262 57.22 23.12 -21.25
CA GLN A 1262 57.55 23.92 -22.45
C GLN A 1262 56.38 24.84 -22.86
N GLY A 1263 55.44 25.10 -21.95
CA GLY A 1263 54.25 25.90 -22.24
C GLY A 1263 53.00 25.05 -22.49
N LEU A 1264 52.05 25.59 -23.25
CA LEU A 1264 50.81 24.89 -23.63
C LEU A 1264 50.97 24.06 -24.92
N TYR A 1265 52.22 23.76 -25.31
CA TYR A 1265 52.56 23.00 -26.50
C TYR A 1265 52.86 21.54 -26.16
N GLY A 1266 52.33 20.63 -26.96
CA GLY A 1266 52.60 19.20 -26.91
C GLY A 1266 53.16 18.69 -28.24
N VAL A 1267 53.70 17.48 -28.22
CA VAL A 1267 54.24 16.81 -29.40
C VAL A 1267 53.24 15.76 -29.89
N GLY A 1268 52.78 15.89 -31.13
CA GLY A 1268 51.98 14.89 -31.82
C GLY A 1268 52.71 14.40 -33.07
N ARG A 1269 53.28 13.18 -33.03
CA ARG A 1269 53.96 12.47 -34.14
C ARG A 1269 54.55 13.36 -35.26
N GLY A 1270 55.38 14.34 -34.91
CA GLY A 1270 56.08 15.24 -35.84
C GLY A 1270 55.48 16.64 -36.05
N SER A 1271 54.38 17.01 -35.38
CA SER A 1271 53.78 18.34 -35.39
C SER A 1271 53.56 18.88 -33.97
N ALA A 1272 53.68 20.21 -33.80
CA ALA A 1272 53.42 20.88 -32.53
C ALA A 1272 51.91 21.11 -32.37
N VAL A 1273 51.35 20.70 -31.23
CA VAL A 1273 49.93 20.85 -30.91
C VAL A 1273 49.78 21.82 -29.73
N GLU A 1274 49.00 22.89 -29.90
CA GLU A 1274 48.78 23.90 -28.86
C GLU A 1274 47.43 23.71 -28.16
N LEU A 1275 47.43 23.80 -26.82
CA LEU A 1275 46.22 23.91 -26.01
C LEU A 1275 45.81 25.38 -25.87
N VAL A 1276 44.65 25.72 -26.42
CA VAL A 1276 44.05 27.06 -26.33
C VAL A 1276 42.96 27.07 -25.27
N ARG A 1277 42.95 28.09 -24.42
CA ARG A 1277 41.92 28.28 -23.40
C ARG A 1277 40.60 28.70 -24.04
N GLU A 1278 39.51 28.01 -23.72
CA GLU A 1278 38.13 28.35 -24.08
C GLU A 1278 37.37 28.94 -22.88
#